data_AF-A0AAD7BFA5-F1
#
_entry.id   AF-A0AAD7BFA5-F1
#
_cell.length_a   1.000
_cell.length_b   1.000
_cell.length_c   1.000
_cell.angle_alpha   90.00
_cell.angle_beta   90.00
_cell.angle_gamma   90.00
#
_symmetry.space_group_name_H-M   'P 1'
#
loop_
_entity.id
_entity.type
_entity.pdbx_description
1 polymer ?
#
loop_
_entity_poly.entity_id
_entity_poly.type
_entity_poly.pdbx_seq_one_letter_code
_entity_poly.pdbx_strand_id
1 'polypeptide(L)'
;MSSIQENWYTTSNGSVFIPSGTESSSSKSTNSLPLTGSSTASFSTVVPPPTLRPLLSPLLTTVVEPTTTFTSLAESVVITGAISAQTFPPSRIDSQSNPVCIGSGTDSAIGFLIWLIFAILRPRFRQIYALREWFVDQDLRPKPLSSSPLAFLNPDAPMVPSIPSDVSEMGRSPAGDAELFPADELLSQRAIWTALLIVLGWAFLGLAGALPLYMVSLPCLANLPSSATFSGAYSTLEDLSLMRLLRSIESGNSTVSTANLLQMRDELEISGTNDPQHLRVRIIVLTVITLVLALLPALYKIIREINRLIAYRQRWIELRCEGQQMGWLSARLAPGFAGWGEQRFKDFVLKSGLSSGMKNGTSAQQQPREDADQEGDKDAPQIDITNIYSICDTQRLALLIDERDEILEHLEIAEARYVASFRLSTPDPSIADFEPPAPADPSRPHISHPHPLRNTSTKRPRRKRSVNPAFASSSLAPMSFVAPSVYYKLDRVHGVSGGQFGADSALAEEAEAEEKEERPTLAQTISARVVGSRFQEVNRNSATYGRLPLGSHVRIDQSGELGPTGADEYGYFRFPDPKKYGPNHPVDSTTGETEGEGEKDVEWVDVDEDRPGAEDSVDNSPGPSSPRFRRRQQTTTSTMVSSPLKADYDMPTYGSATKRETFPMRRRSSGNAESEAPPHMRLQSRAPFVRPGDGIDFEQLGVVYSDITQWRSRLKAINAEINEAQTEGYENIGEGVRIKGWLMIGRGLRFIDGMQIIEGMAKEDIRWDVLQNERRPLDTVVWWCLLGLASVLLAAGLTAAAGLSLTTAPDVAHYLPFLKPLVSSDTNTIASGLATVLAPAVAATLFICLALGIVNIAATIRGAVSVSGGQLFVFKAMFYILAAVVGIWMVTVGALIYTLQAFNTGSSLDKSQTVADGSIYMSILVLSVVFTAAVIFPGLLLLQPLRLWRVLRAEKRALTPRQRFRAVYPRTYNPAFATGACILAIVFASTFSIIFPLIAPAVVLLLFLTLVAHRFLVGYVYARTHSQTGGLLQIWLMRRFGTLLSFQPILLGLIFLSREFWIEGGVLIGTGFFVILFVEIYVTLRTRLPGRGSLAAITRDSLDSFQAAAKPTKKRTVDDETASLVSSGRLGSGHRPRRSIASVLEMMSVTLAVMPPRRPETITIPLRTETLDDLTATERAARTHPDAPPHLPPLAFSDHAQEMASILYAPELVAPAPIIWLPNDSAGVARAEAVDLAKYHNLKATLDVRSKDDVMALHQQRRTSGSGR
;
A
#
# COMPACT_ATOMS: atom_id res chain seq x y z
N MET A 1 30.17 -4.70 -30.85
CA MET A 1 30.60 -4.83 -32.26
C MET A 1 29.50 -5.54 -33.05
N SER A 2 29.59 -5.52 -34.39
CA SER A 2 28.54 -5.93 -35.34
C SER A 2 27.17 -5.30 -35.07
N SER A 3 27.04 -4.04 -35.44
CA SER A 3 25.75 -3.40 -35.75
C SER A 3 25.27 -3.85 -37.14
N ILE A 4 23.99 -4.17 -37.27
CA ILE A 4 23.31 -4.28 -38.57
C ILE A 4 22.08 -3.36 -38.50
N GLN A 5 22.01 -2.41 -39.41
CA GLN A 5 20.80 -1.62 -39.65
C GLN A 5 19.92 -2.38 -40.64
N GLU A 6 18.63 -2.50 -40.35
CA GLU A 6 17.61 -2.81 -41.36
C GLU A 6 16.55 -1.71 -41.35
N ASN A 7 16.21 -1.25 -42.56
CA ASN A 7 15.42 -0.05 -42.75
C ASN A 7 13.92 -0.33 -42.56
N TRP A 8 13.23 0.58 -41.89
CA TRP A 8 11.78 0.53 -41.78
C TRP A 8 11.14 0.98 -43.10
N TYR A 9 10.34 0.11 -43.71
CA TYR A 9 9.38 0.53 -44.73
C TYR A 9 8.11 1.08 -44.05
N THR A 10 7.73 2.29 -44.43
CA THR A 10 6.47 2.91 -44.02
C THR A 10 5.34 2.46 -44.95
N THR A 11 4.22 2.02 -44.37
CA THR A 11 2.96 1.81 -45.09
C THR A 11 1.84 2.55 -44.37
N SER A 12 1.17 3.46 -45.08
CA SER A 12 0.21 4.42 -44.55
C SER A 12 -1.23 3.89 -44.46
N ASN A 13 -2.02 4.53 -43.59
CA ASN A 13 -3.48 4.67 -43.67
C ASN A 13 -4.34 3.39 -43.69
N GLY A 14 -4.84 3.00 -42.51
CA GLY A 14 -5.95 2.06 -42.33
C GLY A 14 -7.09 2.68 -41.52
N SER A 15 -7.88 3.57 -42.14
CA SER A 15 -9.06 4.18 -41.51
C SER A 15 -10.23 3.19 -41.43
N VAL A 16 -10.80 2.98 -40.24
CA VAL A 16 -11.99 2.12 -40.03
C VAL A 16 -13.21 2.98 -39.69
N PHE A 17 -14.33 2.67 -40.33
CA PHE A 17 -15.57 3.45 -40.31
C PHE A 17 -16.35 3.37 -38.99
N ILE A 18 -17.11 4.44 -38.72
CA ILE A 18 -18.22 4.45 -37.76
C ILE A 18 -19.52 4.12 -38.51
N PRO A 19 -20.26 3.07 -38.12
CA PRO A 19 -21.66 2.92 -38.52
C PRO A 19 -22.57 3.63 -37.51
N SER A 20 -23.10 4.79 -37.88
CA SER A 20 -24.21 5.41 -37.15
C SER A 20 -25.52 4.76 -37.56
N GLY A 21 -26.29 4.24 -36.60
CA GLY A 21 -27.55 3.54 -36.84
C GLY A 21 -28.55 3.79 -35.70
N THR A 22 -29.21 4.93 -35.73
CA THR A 22 -30.31 5.27 -34.83
C THR A 22 -31.64 4.90 -35.46
N GLU A 23 -32.44 4.09 -34.76
CA GLU A 23 -33.89 4.09 -34.98
C GLU A 23 -34.63 3.78 -33.68
N SER A 24 -35.86 4.26 -33.55
CA SER A 24 -36.57 4.37 -32.28
C SER A 24 -38.02 3.92 -32.39
N SER A 25 -38.47 3.05 -31.49
CA SER A 25 -39.88 2.73 -31.31
C SER A 25 -40.26 2.75 -29.83
N SER A 26 -41.25 3.57 -29.48
CA SER A 26 -41.77 3.71 -28.11
C SER A 26 -43.08 2.95 -27.91
N SER A 27 -43.24 2.28 -26.79
CA SER A 27 -44.55 1.81 -26.32
C SER A 27 -44.73 2.06 -24.82
N LYS A 28 -45.62 3.00 -24.47
CA LYS A 28 -46.15 3.15 -23.11
C LYS A 28 -47.45 2.36 -22.99
N SER A 29 -47.64 1.63 -21.90
CA SER A 29 -48.98 1.32 -21.36
C SER A 29 -48.90 1.00 -19.88
N THR A 30 -49.96 1.33 -19.14
CA THR A 30 -49.97 1.45 -17.67
C THR A 30 -51.01 0.54 -17.01
N ASN A 31 -50.86 0.36 -15.70
CA ASN A 31 -51.91 0.15 -14.68
C ASN A 31 -52.35 -1.25 -14.20
N SER A 32 -52.57 -1.25 -12.87
CA SER A 32 -53.63 -1.88 -12.07
C SER A 32 -53.68 -3.38 -11.78
N LEU A 33 -53.52 -3.68 -10.49
CA LEU A 33 -54.17 -4.79 -9.75
C LEU A 33 -55.71 -4.64 -9.78
N PRO A 34 -56.46 -5.73 -9.54
CA PRO A 34 -57.23 -5.78 -8.28
C PRO A 34 -57.22 -7.16 -7.57
N LEU A 35 -58.07 -7.31 -6.55
CA LEU A 35 -58.07 -8.36 -5.52
C LEU A 35 -59.11 -9.50 -5.73
N THR A 36 -58.87 -10.61 -5.03
CA THR A 36 -59.84 -11.59 -4.44
C THR A 36 -60.79 -12.42 -5.33
N GLY A 37 -60.88 -13.72 -4.99
CA GLY A 37 -61.95 -14.64 -5.39
C GLY A 37 -61.74 -16.02 -4.72
N SER A 38 -62.81 -16.64 -4.20
CA SER A 38 -62.76 -17.92 -3.46
C SER A 38 -63.57 -19.02 -4.15
N SER A 39 -63.23 -20.30 -3.94
CA SER A 39 -64.10 -21.46 -4.24
C SER A 39 -63.67 -22.71 -3.46
N THR A 40 -64.61 -23.65 -3.27
CA THR A 40 -64.51 -24.84 -2.42
C THR A 40 -64.82 -26.14 -3.17
N ALA A 41 -64.09 -27.24 -2.89
CA ALA A 41 -64.52 -28.65 -3.05
C ALA A 41 -63.43 -29.60 -2.51
N SER A 42 -63.68 -30.83 -2.07
CA SER A 42 -64.87 -31.47 -1.45
C SER A 42 -64.44 -32.85 -0.90
N PHE A 43 -64.76 -33.20 0.35
CA PHE A 43 -64.45 -34.52 0.92
C PHE A 43 -65.51 -35.58 0.57
N SER A 44 -65.11 -36.84 0.43
CA SER A 44 -66.00 -38.01 0.41
C SER A 44 -65.35 -39.21 1.12
N THR A 45 -66.13 -39.95 1.90
CA THR A 45 -65.64 -40.95 2.88
C THR A 45 -66.25 -42.33 2.62
N VAL A 46 -65.44 -43.41 2.60
CA VAL A 46 -65.92 -44.81 2.51
C VAL A 46 -65.07 -45.74 3.39
N VAL A 47 -65.73 -46.54 4.22
CA VAL A 47 -65.20 -47.43 5.30
C VAL A 47 -66.30 -48.45 5.68
N PRO A 48 -66.08 -49.69 6.18
CA PRO A 48 -65.02 -50.71 6.01
C PRO A 48 -65.62 -51.99 5.32
N PRO A 49 -65.15 -53.27 5.51
CA PRO A 49 -65.15 -54.07 6.76
C PRO A 49 -63.83 -54.87 7.04
N PRO A 50 -63.68 -55.61 8.18
CA PRO A 50 -62.35 -55.97 8.73
C PRO A 50 -62.08 -57.46 9.09
N THR A 51 -60.80 -57.82 9.34
CA THR A 51 -60.41 -58.89 10.31
C THR A 51 -58.93 -58.83 10.82
N LEU A 52 -58.77 -58.70 12.15
CA LEU A 52 -57.77 -59.34 13.06
C LEU A 52 -56.25 -59.45 12.72
N ARG A 53 -55.45 -58.52 13.29
CA ARG A 53 -54.38 -58.67 14.35
C ARG A 53 -53.38 -59.87 14.35
N PRO A 54 -52.17 -59.74 14.99
CA PRO A 54 -51.35 -58.54 15.28
C PRO A 54 -49.79 -58.72 15.19
N LEU A 55 -49.05 -57.66 15.58
CA LEU A 55 -47.71 -57.56 16.23
C LEU A 55 -46.50 -56.96 15.46
N LEU A 56 -45.76 -56.16 16.25
CA LEU A 56 -44.40 -55.58 16.11
C LEU A 56 -44.16 -54.38 15.17
N SER A 57 -43.85 -53.26 15.84
CA SER A 57 -43.38 -51.93 15.39
C SER A 57 -41.86 -51.95 15.04
N PRO A 58 -41.20 -50.87 14.52
CA PRO A 58 -41.36 -49.47 14.94
C PRO A 58 -41.27 -48.32 13.89
N LEU A 59 -41.77 -47.16 14.34
CA LEU A 59 -41.48 -45.75 13.97
C LEU A 59 -41.42 -45.30 12.49
N LEU A 60 -42.38 -44.43 12.14
CA LEU A 60 -42.25 -43.39 11.12
C LEU A 60 -41.50 -42.16 11.69
N THR A 61 -40.79 -41.43 10.83
CA THR A 61 -40.70 -39.96 10.91
C THR A 61 -40.93 -39.36 9.52
N THR A 62 -41.83 -38.39 9.42
CA THR A 62 -42.19 -37.70 8.17
C THR A 62 -41.44 -36.38 8.04
N VAL A 63 -41.04 -36.03 6.83
CA VAL A 63 -40.54 -34.69 6.45
C VAL A 63 -41.31 -34.24 5.20
N VAL A 64 -41.59 -32.94 5.12
CA VAL A 64 -42.49 -32.33 4.13
C VAL A 64 -41.74 -31.87 2.88
N GLU A 65 -42.26 -32.17 1.70
CA GLU A 65 -41.78 -31.62 0.43
C GLU A 65 -42.29 -30.18 0.19
N PRO A 66 -41.43 -29.30 -0.35
CA PRO A 66 -41.86 -28.14 -1.14
C PRO A 66 -41.59 -28.37 -2.64
N THR A 67 -42.61 -28.15 -3.47
CA THR A 67 -42.52 -28.28 -4.93
C THR A 67 -41.72 -27.14 -5.58
N THR A 68 -40.93 -27.46 -6.61
CA THR A 68 -40.70 -26.58 -7.78
C THR A 68 -40.45 -27.43 -9.02
N THR A 69 -41.09 -27.09 -10.14
CA THR A 69 -41.04 -27.86 -11.38
C THR A 69 -40.09 -27.19 -12.38
N PHE A 70 -39.14 -27.95 -12.94
CA PHE A 70 -38.42 -27.56 -14.15
C PHE A 70 -38.48 -28.70 -15.17
N THR A 71 -39.18 -28.47 -16.27
CA THR A 71 -39.35 -29.45 -17.36
C THR A 71 -38.25 -29.28 -18.41
N SER A 72 -37.30 -30.22 -18.42
CA SER A 72 -36.45 -30.48 -19.59
C SER A 72 -36.87 -31.81 -20.21
N LEU A 73 -37.48 -31.75 -21.40
CA LEU A 73 -37.84 -32.94 -22.16
C LEU A 73 -36.57 -33.51 -22.83
N ALA A 74 -36.17 -34.71 -22.40
CA ALA A 74 -35.25 -35.56 -23.14
C ALA A 74 -36.07 -36.73 -23.72
N GLU A 75 -36.14 -36.81 -25.04
CA GLU A 75 -37.01 -37.75 -25.75
C GLU A 75 -36.32 -39.12 -25.87
N SER A 76 -36.68 -40.06 -24.98
CA SER A 76 -36.11 -41.41 -24.97
C SER A 76 -36.78 -42.31 -26.00
N VAL A 77 -36.09 -42.56 -27.11
CA VAL A 77 -36.54 -43.51 -28.14
C VAL A 77 -36.52 -44.94 -27.59
N VAL A 78 -37.70 -45.50 -27.34
CA VAL A 78 -37.86 -46.90 -26.92
C VAL A 78 -37.79 -47.82 -28.14
N ILE A 79 -36.70 -48.57 -28.29
CA ILE A 79 -36.59 -49.63 -29.29
C ILE A 79 -37.13 -50.95 -28.69
N THR A 80 -38.26 -51.43 -29.19
CA THR A 80 -38.89 -52.68 -28.76
C THR A 80 -38.27 -53.90 -29.43
N GLY A 81 -37.16 -54.40 -28.88
CA GLY A 81 -36.59 -55.70 -29.23
C GLY A 81 -37.36 -56.89 -28.62
N ALA A 82 -37.60 -57.95 -29.41
CA ALA A 82 -38.36 -59.12 -28.96
C ALA A 82 -37.53 -60.08 -28.09
N ILE A 83 -38.16 -60.63 -27.05
CA ILE A 83 -37.51 -61.50 -26.05
C ILE A 83 -37.20 -62.87 -26.65
N SER A 84 -35.92 -63.26 -26.63
CA SER A 84 -35.48 -64.65 -26.84
C SER A 84 -34.78 -65.14 -25.58
N ALA A 85 -35.29 -66.23 -24.97
CA ALA A 85 -34.79 -66.70 -23.68
C ALA A 85 -33.52 -67.56 -23.82
N GLN A 86 -32.42 -67.12 -23.22
CA GLN A 86 -31.25 -67.95 -22.93
C GLN A 86 -30.78 -67.74 -21.50
N THR A 87 -30.38 -68.84 -20.85
CA THR A 87 -30.03 -68.88 -19.42
C THR A 87 -28.57 -68.53 -19.22
N PHE A 88 -28.28 -67.40 -18.56
CA PHE A 88 -26.93 -66.96 -18.20
C PHE A 88 -26.73 -66.94 -16.67
N PRO A 89 -25.47 -67.03 -16.17
CA PRO A 89 -25.14 -67.11 -14.74
C PRO A 89 -25.54 -65.84 -13.97
N PRO A 90 -25.58 -65.87 -12.62
CA PRO A 90 -26.25 -64.84 -11.81
C PRO A 90 -25.80 -63.42 -12.14
N SER A 91 -26.79 -62.54 -12.25
CA SER A 91 -26.64 -61.16 -12.68
C SER A 91 -25.58 -60.42 -11.87
N ARG A 92 -24.56 -59.91 -12.56
CA ARG A 92 -23.88 -58.71 -12.11
C ARG A 92 -24.96 -57.65 -11.88
N ILE A 93 -24.96 -57.01 -10.73
CA ILE A 93 -25.85 -55.88 -10.49
C ILE A 93 -25.27 -54.73 -11.30
N ASP A 94 -25.89 -54.45 -12.46
CA ASP A 94 -25.60 -53.25 -13.25
C ASP A 94 -26.09 -52.03 -12.46
N SER A 95 -25.27 -51.63 -11.50
CA SER A 95 -25.37 -50.36 -10.81
C SER A 95 -25.04 -49.24 -11.80
N GLN A 96 -26.05 -48.86 -12.59
CA GLN A 96 -26.09 -47.61 -13.33
C GLN A 96 -25.98 -46.45 -12.33
N SER A 97 -24.73 -46.16 -11.96
CA SER A 97 -24.31 -45.04 -11.17
C SER A 97 -24.45 -43.80 -12.04
N ASN A 98 -25.69 -43.30 -12.13
CA ASN A 98 -26.03 -42.07 -12.83
C ASN A 98 -24.99 -41.00 -12.44
N PRO A 99 -24.17 -40.52 -13.39
CA PRO A 99 -22.99 -39.73 -13.08
C PRO A 99 -23.43 -38.43 -12.42
N VAL A 100 -23.18 -38.32 -11.12
CA VAL A 100 -23.56 -37.16 -10.32
C VAL A 100 -22.82 -35.95 -10.88
N CYS A 101 -23.54 -35.08 -11.57
CA CYS A 101 -22.99 -33.87 -12.17
C CYS A 101 -22.30 -33.04 -11.09
N ILE A 102 -21.09 -32.52 -11.39
CA ILE A 102 -20.27 -31.80 -10.41
C ILE A 102 -21.04 -30.59 -9.87
N GLY A 103 -21.42 -30.70 -8.59
CA GLY A 103 -22.11 -29.67 -7.82
C GLY A 103 -23.57 -29.49 -8.20
N SER A 104 -24.47 -29.63 -7.22
CA SER A 104 -25.86 -29.16 -7.27
C SER A 104 -25.96 -27.62 -7.16
N GLY A 105 -25.01 -26.90 -7.78
CA GLY A 105 -24.85 -25.45 -7.72
C GLY A 105 -24.29 -24.88 -6.41
N THR A 106 -24.06 -25.70 -5.37
CA THR A 106 -23.68 -25.26 -4.00
C THR A 106 -22.45 -24.36 -3.96
N ASP A 107 -21.39 -24.74 -4.66
CA ASP A 107 -20.08 -24.10 -4.49
C ASP A 107 -20.00 -22.79 -5.28
N SER A 108 -20.63 -22.81 -6.46
CA SER A 108 -20.98 -21.62 -7.24
C SER A 108 -21.81 -20.64 -6.40
N ALA A 109 -22.84 -21.12 -5.70
CA ALA A 109 -23.70 -20.30 -4.85
C ALA A 109 -22.94 -19.67 -3.66
N ILE A 110 -22.04 -20.41 -3.01
CA ILE A 110 -21.16 -19.87 -1.95
C ILE A 110 -20.28 -18.74 -2.50
N GLY A 111 -19.63 -18.95 -3.65
CA GLY A 111 -18.79 -17.92 -4.28
C GLY A 111 -19.59 -16.71 -4.75
N PHE A 112 -20.72 -16.90 -5.45
CA PHE A 112 -21.61 -15.79 -5.85
C PHE A 112 -22.11 -14.99 -4.63
N LEU A 113 -22.40 -15.66 -3.51
CA LEU A 113 -22.77 -15.01 -2.24
C LEU A 113 -21.61 -14.17 -1.67
N ILE A 114 -20.36 -14.65 -1.73
CA ILE A 114 -19.17 -13.86 -1.33
C ILE A 114 -19.03 -12.60 -2.22
N TRP A 115 -19.18 -12.74 -3.53
CA TRP A 115 -19.11 -11.61 -4.49
C TRP A 115 -20.25 -10.60 -4.28
N LEU A 116 -21.47 -11.06 -4.03
CA LEU A 116 -22.63 -10.22 -3.75
C LEU A 116 -22.49 -9.47 -2.42
N ILE A 117 -21.99 -10.15 -1.37
CA ILE A 117 -21.67 -9.53 -0.08
C ILE A 117 -20.60 -8.44 -0.26
N PHE A 118 -19.53 -8.71 -1.02
CA PHE A 118 -18.52 -7.69 -1.33
C PHE A 118 -19.12 -6.48 -2.07
N ALA A 119 -19.95 -6.71 -3.10
CA ALA A 119 -20.57 -5.64 -3.88
C ALA A 119 -21.49 -4.72 -3.03
N ILE A 120 -22.14 -5.25 -1.99
CA ILE A 120 -22.97 -4.49 -1.04
C ILE A 120 -22.12 -3.79 0.03
N LEU A 121 -21.04 -4.41 0.50
CA LEU A 121 -20.16 -3.86 1.54
C LEU A 121 -19.23 -2.77 1.01
N ARG A 122 -18.74 -2.89 -0.24
CA ARG A 122 -17.83 -1.94 -0.89
C ARG A 122 -18.27 -0.48 -0.74
N PRO A 123 -19.47 -0.05 -1.19
CA PRO A 123 -19.88 1.35 -1.10
C PRO A 123 -20.15 1.81 0.34
N ARG A 124 -20.45 0.89 1.28
CA ARG A 124 -20.68 1.22 2.69
C ARG A 124 -19.39 1.43 3.47
N PHE A 125 -18.31 0.73 3.11
CA PHE A 125 -17.02 0.77 3.81
C PHE A 125 -15.92 1.36 2.92
N ARG A 126 -16.17 2.54 2.34
CA ARG A 126 -15.22 3.32 1.51
C ARG A 126 -13.86 3.50 2.21
N GLN A 127 -13.86 3.65 3.53
CA GLN A 127 -12.65 3.76 4.37
C GLN A 127 -11.68 2.56 4.21
N ILE A 128 -12.19 1.37 3.88
CA ILE A 128 -11.40 0.14 3.70
C ILE A 128 -11.19 -0.17 2.21
N TYR A 129 -12.22 0.02 1.38
CA TYR A 129 -12.25 -0.40 -0.02
C TYR A 129 -11.89 0.67 -1.04
N ALA A 130 -11.58 1.88 -0.59
CA ALA A 130 -11.16 3.01 -1.43
C ALA A 130 -10.08 3.86 -0.72
N LEU A 131 -9.24 3.19 0.06
CA LEU A 131 -8.21 3.77 0.92
C LEU A 131 -7.25 4.68 0.14
N ARG A 132 -6.90 4.27 -1.09
CA ARG A 132 -5.96 5.00 -1.95
C ARG A 132 -6.53 6.31 -2.52
N GLU A 133 -7.86 6.52 -2.47
CA GLU A 133 -8.51 7.78 -2.91
C GLU A 133 -8.20 8.98 -1.98
N TRP A 134 -7.76 8.74 -0.74
CA TRP A 134 -7.59 9.78 0.29
C TRP A 134 -6.28 9.71 1.09
N PHE A 135 -5.65 8.53 1.19
CA PHE A 135 -4.40 8.35 1.95
C PHE A 135 -3.14 8.82 1.20
N VAL A 136 -3.14 8.70 -0.13
CA VAL A 136 -2.00 9.07 -0.98
C VAL A 136 -1.93 10.58 -1.20
N ASP A 137 -0.73 11.11 -1.51
CA ASP A 137 -0.52 12.52 -1.89
C ASP A 137 -1.41 12.93 -3.08
N GLN A 138 -1.84 14.20 -3.12
CA GLN A 138 -2.98 14.64 -3.95
C GLN A 138 -2.81 14.32 -5.44
N ASP A 139 -1.60 14.49 -5.98
CA ASP A 139 -1.28 14.30 -7.41
C ASP A 139 -1.23 12.82 -7.85
N LEU A 140 -1.16 11.89 -6.89
CA LEU A 140 -1.05 10.45 -7.13
C LEU A 140 -2.35 9.68 -6.81
N ARG A 141 -3.43 10.39 -6.45
CA ARG A 141 -4.74 9.80 -6.12
C ARG A 141 -5.45 9.25 -7.37
N PRO A 142 -5.99 8.02 -7.32
CA PRO A 142 -6.89 7.54 -8.37
C PRO A 142 -8.19 8.33 -8.34
N LYS A 143 -8.81 8.51 -9.52
CA LYS A 143 -10.15 9.11 -9.63
C LYS A 143 -11.17 8.33 -8.80
N PRO A 144 -12.08 8.99 -8.06
CA PRO A 144 -12.98 8.31 -7.14
C PRO A 144 -13.97 7.42 -7.91
N LEU A 145 -14.05 6.15 -7.52
CA LEU A 145 -14.98 5.20 -8.13
C LEU A 145 -16.43 5.57 -7.83
N SER A 146 -17.32 5.31 -8.79
CA SER A 146 -18.76 5.45 -8.55
C SER A 146 -19.26 4.52 -7.43
N SER A 147 -20.37 4.93 -6.81
CA SER A 147 -21.07 4.21 -5.73
C SER A 147 -21.83 2.97 -6.21
N SER A 148 -21.85 2.70 -7.53
CA SER A 148 -22.47 1.50 -8.10
C SER A 148 -21.84 0.21 -7.54
N PRO A 149 -22.65 -0.81 -7.18
CA PRO A 149 -22.14 -2.08 -6.67
C PRO A 149 -21.22 -2.81 -7.66
N LEU A 150 -21.35 -2.55 -8.97
CA LEU A 150 -20.55 -3.17 -10.04
C LEU A 150 -19.35 -2.33 -10.52
N ALA A 151 -19.14 -1.13 -9.97
CA ALA A 151 -18.08 -0.22 -10.44
C ALA A 151 -16.66 -0.82 -10.36
N PHE A 152 -16.44 -1.76 -9.43
CA PHE A 152 -15.14 -2.43 -9.25
C PHE A 152 -14.73 -3.37 -10.40
N LEU A 153 -15.63 -3.70 -11.33
CA LEU A 153 -15.31 -4.47 -12.54
C LEU A 153 -14.54 -3.61 -13.55
N ASN A 154 -14.85 -2.31 -13.61
CA ASN A 154 -14.25 -1.33 -14.53
C ASN A 154 -13.64 -0.14 -13.77
N PRO A 155 -12.59 -0.35 -12.95
CA PRO A 155 -11.82 0.73 -12.36
C PRO A 155 -10.93 1.41 -13.39
N ASP A 156 -10.62 2.70 -13.18
CA ASP A 156 -9.82 3.50 -14.12
C ASP A 156 -8.38 2.99 -14.31
N ALA A 157 -7.87 2.16 -13.39
CA ALA A 157 -6.60 1.46 -13.54
C ALA A 157 -6.61 0.56 -14.80
N PRO A 158 -5.56 0.59 -15.66
CA PRO A 158 -5.53 -0.18 -16.90
C PRO A 158 -5.48 -1.69 -16.63
N MET A 159 -6.12 -2.51 -17.48
CA MET A 159 -6.03 -3.99 -17.38
C MET A 159 -4.62 -4.52 -17.67
N VAL A 160 -3.89 -3.83 -18.55
CA VAL A 160 -2.49 -4.12 -18.90
C VAL A 160 -1.73 -2.80 -18.76
N PRO A 161 -0.89 -2.62 -17.73
CA PRO A 161 -0.08 -1.42 -17.63
C PRO A 161 0.92 -1.39 -18.78
N SER A 162 1.04 -0.22 -19.40
CA SER A 162 2.11 0.09 -20.34
C SER A 162 3.48 -0.09 -19.67
N ILE A 163 4.48 -0.40 -20.49
CA ILE A 163 5.89 -0.20 -20.14
C ILE A 163 6.38 0.70 -21.26
N PRO A 164 6.43 2.03 -21.06
CA PRO A 164 6.86 2.93 -22.11
C PRO A 164 8.31 2.66 -22.51
N SER A 165 8.61 2.89 -23.79
CA SER A 165 9.97 2.80 -24.33
C SER A 165 10.73 4.13 -24.15
N ASP A 166 10.03 5.24 -24.39
CA ASP A 166 10.51 6.59 -24.12
C ASP A 166 10.37 6.94 -22.63
N VAL A 167 11.28 7.77 -22.14
CA VAL A 167 11.38 8.25 -20.76
C VAL A 167 11.82 9.74 -20.72
N SER A 168 11.75 10.45 -21.85
CA SER A 168 12.15 11.86 -22.02
C SER A 168 11.34 12.89 -21.20
N GLU A 169 10.26 12.45 -20.54
CA GLU A 169 9.40 13.28 -19.69
C GLU A 169 9.63 13.07 -18.19
N MET A 170 10.64 12.28 -17.82
CA MET A 170 11.02 11.97 -16.45
C MET A 170 11.32 13.24 -15.63
N GLY A 171 10.88 13.25 -14.37
CA GLY A 171 11.09 14.37 -13.45
C GLY A 171 10.22 15.61 -13.73
N ARG A 172 9.39 15.61 -14.78
CA ARG A 172 8.46 16.73 -15.04
C ARG A 172 7.27 16.77 -14.09
N SER A 173 6.84 15.62 -13.56
CA SER A 173 5.79 15.52 -12.54
C SER A 173 5.80 14.16 -11.83
N PRO A 174 5.44 14.08 -10.54
CA PRO A 174 5.38 12.80 -9.81
C PRO A 174 4.33 11.85 -10.40
N ALA A 175 3.25 12.37 -10.97
CA ALA A 175 2.23 11.60 -11.66
C ALA A 175 2.77 10.96 -12.96
N GLY A 176 3.41 11.75 -13.84
CA GLY A 176 4.07 11.23 -15.04
C GLY A 176 5.15 10.21 -14.70
N ASP A 177 5.97 10.47 -13.68
CA ASP A 177 6.96 9.50 -13.18
C ASP A 177 6.33 8.20 -12.64
N ALA A 178 5.09 8.23 -12.15
CA ALA A 178 4.36 7.04 -11.70
C ALA A 178 3.69 6.26 -12.84
N GLU A 179 3.52 6.86 -14.01
CA GLU A 179 3.09 6.21 -15.26
C GLU A 179 4.28 5.67 -16.06
N LEU A 180 5.40 6.42 -16.11
CA LEU A 180 6.66 6.01 -16.75
C LEU A 180 7.26 4.76 -16.09
N PHE A 181 7.16 4.67 -14.76
CA PHE A 181 7.71 3.58 -13.96
C PHE A 181 6.60 2.86 -13.17
N PRO A 182 5.86 1.93 -13.80
CA PRO A 182 4.83 1.15 -13.12
C PRO A 182 5.41 0.36 -11.94
N ALA A 183 4.73 0.45 -10.80
CA ALA A 183 5.07 -0.24 -9.57
C ALA A 183 4.97 -1.77 -9.69
N ASP A 184 5.62 -2.49 -8.78
CA ASP A 184 5.75 -3.95 -8.84
C ASP A 184 4.39 -4.67 -8.81
N GLU A 185 3.34 -4.14 -8.18
CA GLU A 185 2.01 -4.74 -8.22
C GLU A 185 1.36 -4.61 -9.61
N LEU A 186 1.61 -3.52 -10.32
CA LEU A 186 1.17 -3.37 -11.71
C LEU A 186 1.93 -4.34 -12.62
N LEU A 187 3.23 -4.54 -12.38
CA LEU A 187 4.02 -5.54 -13.10
C LEU A 187 3.55 -6.98 -12.79
N SER A 188 3.05 -7.27 -11.58
CA SER A 188 2.44 -8.58 -11.29
C SER A 188 1.08 -8.76 -11.98
N GLN A 189 0.27 -7.70 -12.12
CA GLN A 189 -0.94 -7.73 -12.93
C GLN A 189 -0.63 -8.04 -14.41
N ARG A 190 0.44 -7.42 -14.97
CA ARG A 190 0.93 -7.72 -16.33
C ARG A 190 1.42 -9.17 -16.46
N ALA A 191 2.05 -9.73 -15.42
CA ALA A 191 2.44 -11.14 -15.38
C ALA A 191 1.22 -12.08 -15.40
N ILE A 192 0.18 -11.80 -14.61
CA ILE A 192 -1.09 -12.56 -14.61
C ILE A 192 -1.76 -12.47 -15.99
N TRP A 193 -1.78 -11.30 -16.63
CA TRP A 193 -2.30 -11.15 -18.00
C TRP A 193 -1.54 -12.01 -19.02
N THR A 194 -0.20 -12.11 -18.95
CA THR A 194 0.54 -13.01 -19.84
C THR A 194 0.24 -14.48 -19.59
N ALA A 195 0.01 -14.88 -18.34
CA ALA A 195 -0.42 -16.24 -18.02
C ALA A 195 -1.84 -16.53 -18.53
N LEU A 196 -2.77 -15.59 -18.36
CA LEU A 196 -4.14 -15.68 -18.89
C LEU A 196 -4.13 -15.93 -20.40
N LEU A 197 -3.32 -15.17 -21.16
CA LEU A 197 -3.20 -15.36 -22.61
C LEU A 197 -2.62 -16.73 -23.00
N ILE A 198 -1.68 -17.28 -22.23
CA ILE A 198 -1.10 -18.61 -22.48
C ILE A 198 -2.15 -19.69 -22.22
N VAL A 199 -2.81 -19.67 -21.07
CA VAL A 199 -3.83 -20.69 -20.74
C VAL A 199 -5.09 -20.54 -21.60
N LEU A 200 -5.45 -19.33 -22.06
CA LEU A 200 -6.52 -19.13 -23.03
C LEU A 200 -6.16 -19.75 -24.40
N GLY A 201 -4.91 -19.61 -24.84
CA GLY A 201 -4.40 -20.32 -26.02
C GLY A 201 -4.48 -21.84 -25.87
N TRP A 202 -4.09 -22.36 -24.70
CA TRP A 202 -4.21 -23.79 -24.38
C TRP A 202 -5.67 -24.26 -24.25
N ALA A 203 -6.58 -23.43 -23.73
CA ALA A 203 -8.00 -23.76 -23.64
C ALA A 203 -8.63 -23.88 -25.03
N PHE A 204 -8.31 -22.94 -25.94
CA PHE A 204 -8.71 -23.04 -27.34
C PHE A 204 -8.12 -24.29 -28.00
N LEU A 205 -6.82 -24.54 -27.84
CA LEU A 205 -6.15 -25.70 -28.45
C LEU A 205 -6.64 -27.05 -27.90
N GLY A 206 -6.94 -27.12 -26.60
CA GLY A 206 -7.51 -28.29 -25.95
C GLY A 206 -8.94 -28.58 -26.41
N LEU A 207 -9.80 -27.57 -26.47
CA LEU A 207 -11.21 -27.74 -26.86
C LEU A 207 -11.41 -27.90 -28.37
N ALA A 208 -10.65 -27.20 -29.21
CA ALA A 208 -10.79 -27.24 -30.67
C ALA A 208 -9.87 -28.25 -31.37
N GLY A 209 -8.76 -28.66 -30.72
CA GLY A 209 -7.79 -29.62 -31.28
C GLY A 209 -7.81 -30.98 -30.58
N ALA A 210 -7.55 -31.01 -29.27
CA ALA A 210 -7.38 -32.27 -28.54
C ALA A 210 -8.71 -33.02 -28.30
N LEU A 211 -9.75 -32.32 -27.86
CA LEU A 211 -11.05 -32.94 -27.53
C LEU A 211 -11.72 -33.63 -28.75
N PRO A 212 -11.76 -33.04 -29.97
CA PRO A 212 -12.24 -33.76 -31.15
C PRO A 212 -11.41 -35.01 -31.48
N LEU A 213 -10.09 -34.95 -31.29
CA LEU A 213 -9.18 -36.09 -31.50
C LEU A 213 -9.43 -37.25 -30.51
N TYR A 214 -9.94 -36.94 -29.31
CA TYR A 214 -10.35 -37.92 -28.29
C TYR A 214 -11.79 -38.45 -28.47
N MET A 215 -12.68 -37.73 -29.15
CA MET A 215 -14.10 -38.11 -29.27
C MET A 215 -14.51 -38.68 -30.63
N VAL A 216 -13.95 -38.19 -31.74
CA VAL A 216 -14.39 -38.57 -33.09
C VAL A 216 -14.11 -40.05 -33.37
N SER A 217 -15.16 -40.79 -33.74
CA SER A 217 -15.12 -42.23 -34.08
C SER A 217 -14.44 -43.14 -33.04
N LEU A 218 -14.59 -42.83 -31.75
CA LEU A 218 -14.12 -43.67 -30.64
C LEU A 218 -15.30 -44.05 -29.73
N PRO A 219 -15.41 -45.31 -29.26
CA PRO A 219 -16.42 -45.69 -28.28
C PRO A 219 -16.22 -44.91 -26.96
N CYS A 220 -17.28 -44.78 -26.16
CA CYS A 220 -17.18 -44.29 -24.80
C CYS A 220 -16.56 -45.36 -23.89
N LEU A 221 -15.89 -44.95 -22.81
CA LEU A 221 -15.29 -45.84 -21.80
C LEU A 221 -16.31 -46.80 -21.20
N ALA A 222 -17.57 -46.37 -21.03
CA ALA A 222 -18.67 -47.20 -20.56
C ALA A 222 -19.06 -48.35 -21.52
N ASN A 223 -18.68 -48.27 -22.80
CA ASN A 223 -18.93 -49.31 -23.80
C ASN A 223 -17.72 -50.24 -24.00
N LEU A 224 -16.58 -49.94 -23.37
CA LEU A 224 -15.40 -50.80 -23.37
C LEU A 224 -15.49 -51.81 -22.20
N PRO A 225 -14.91 -53.02 -22.32
CA PRO A 225 -14.95 -54.01 -21.25
C PRO A 225 -14.32 -53.44 -19.97
N SER A 226 -15.08 -53.50 -18.88
CA SER A 226 -14.71 -52.91 -17.59
C SER A 226 -13.40 -53.53 -17.03
N SER A 227 -12.37 -52.70 -16.82
CA SER A 227 -11.13 -53.15 -16.16
C SER A 227 -11.31 -53.43 -14.66
N ALA A 228 -12.40 -52.95 -14.05
CA ALA A 228 -12.74 -53.24 -12.67
C ALA A 228 -13.18 -54.70 -12.48
N THR A 229 -12.61 -55.35 -11.47
CA THR A 229 -12.90 -56.73 -11.05
C THR A 229 -13.91 -56.79 -9.90
N PHE A 230 -13.94 -55.76 -9.04
CA PHE A 230 -14.75 -55.72 -7.82
C PHE A 230 -15.78 -54.59 -7.80
N SER A 231 -15.38 -53.35 -8.10
CA SER A 231 -16.25 -52.16 -7.99
C SER A 231 -15.65 -50.90 -8.58
N GLY A 232 -16.49 -49.96 -9.02
CA GLY A 232 -16.07 -48.64 -9.53
C GLY A 232 -16.14 -48.56 -11.06
N ALA A 233 -16.29 -47.34 -11.57
CA ALA A 233 -16.49 -47.05 -12.98
C ALA A 233 -15.83 -45.72 -13.35
N TYR A 234 -15.37 -45.61 -14.60
CA TYR A 234 -14.84 -44.33 -15.11
C TYR A 234 -15.96 -43.30 -15.24
N SER A 235 -15.65 -42.04 -14.91
CA SER A 235 -16.59 -40.94 -15.01
C SER A 235 -16.77 -40.48 -16.48
N THR A 236 -17.94 -39.95 -16.82
CA THR A 236 -18.21 -39.31 -18.12
C THR A 236 -17.35 -38.07 -18.39
N LEU A 237 -16.62 -37.57 -17.38
CA LEU A 237 -15.56 -36.57 -17.57
C LEU A 237 -14.25 -37.17 -18.09
N GLU A 238 -13.96 -38.44 -17.80
CA GLU A 238 -12.77 -39.15 -18.27
C GLU A 238 -12.89 -39.57 -19.74
N ASP A 239 -14.13 -39.77 -20.21
CA ASP A 239 -14.52 -39.87 -21.62
C ASP A 239 -14.14 -38.65 -22.48
N LEU A 240 -13.79 -37.53 -21.83
CA LEU A 240 -13.35 -36.27 -22.44
C LEU A 240 -11.85 -36.02 -22.22
N SER A 241 -11.11 -37.03 -21.76
CA SER A 241 -9.65 -37.00 -21.53
C SER A 241 -8.90 -37.94 -22.48
N LEU A 242 -7.57 -37.83 -22.46
CA LEU A 242 -6.65 -38.73 -23.16
C LEU A 242 -6.89 -40.23 -22.84
N MET A 243 -7.47 -40.56 -21.67
CA MET A 243 -7.74 -41.94 -21.23
C MET A 243 -8.55 -42.75 -22.25
N ARG A 244 -9.52 -42.12 -22.92
CA ARG A 244 -10.36 -42.75 -23.96
C ARG A 244 -9.55 -43.19 -25.17
N LEU A 245 -8.59 -42.36 -25.61
CA LEU A 245 -7.66 -42.72 -26.68
C LEU A 245 -6.78 -43.91 -26.26
N LEU A 246 -6.18 -43.87 -25.08
CA LEU A 246 -5.29 -44.92 -24.59
C LEU A 246 -6.01 -46.27 -24.42
N ARG A 247 -7.21 -46.27 -23.83
CA ARG A 247 -8.02 -47.49 -23.66
C ARG A 247 -8.46 -48.12 -24.98
N SER A 248 -8.75 -47.31 -26.01
CA SER A 248 -9.04 -47.83 -27.36
C SER A 248 -7.83 -48.49 -28.05
N ILE A 249 -6.60 -48.07 -27.72
CA ILE A 249 -5.37 -48.68 -28.22
C ILE A 249 -5.07 -49.97 -27.46
N GLU A 250 -5.25 -49.97 -26.13
CA GLU A 250 -5.08 -51.15 -25.27
C GLU A 250 -5.97 -52.32 -25.73
N SER A 251 -7.27 -52.06 -25.97
CA SER A 251 -8.21 -53.08 -26.45
C SER A 251 -7.95 -53.54 -27.90
N GLY A 252 -7.31 -52.70 -28.72
CA GLY A 252 -6.89 -53.07 -30.08
C GLY A 252 -5.61 -53.90 -30.15
N ASN A 253 -4.74 -53.80 -29.13
CA ASN A 253 -3.44 -54.49 -29.12
C ASN A 253 -3.47 -55.82 -28.32
N SER A 254 -4.43 -56.00 -27.41
CA SER A 254 -4.66 -57.28 -26.73
C SER A 254 -5.14 -58.35 -27.73
N THR A 255 -4.33 -59.38 -27.98
CA THR A 255 -4.65 -60.45 -28.94
C THR A 255 -5.90 -61.23 -28.53
N VAL A 256 -7.03 -60.90 -29.16
CA VAL A 256 -8.35 -61.48 -28.84
C VAL A 256 -8.35 -62.99 -29.06
N SER A 257 -8.69 -63.74 -28.00
CA SER A 257 -8.88 -65.19 -28.07
C SER A 257 -9.96 -65.53 -29.11
N THR A 258 -9.67 -66.50 -29.98
CA THR A 258 -10.39 -66.73 -31.23
C THR A 258 -11.89 -67.04 -31.09
N ALA A 259 -12.36 -67.40 -29.90
CA ALA A 259 -13.77 -67.65 -29.62
C ALA A 259 -14.63 -66.37 -29.68
N ASN A 260 -14.18 -65.26 -29.09
CA ASN A 260 -14.95 -64.01 -29.06
C ASN A 260 -14.86 -63.24 -30.39
N LEU A 261 -13.85 -63.55 -31.19
CA LEU A 261 -13.55 -62.86 -32.45
C LEU A 261 -14.70 -62.98 -33.44
N LEU A 262 -15.40 -64.12 -33.51
CA LEU A 262 -16.51 -64.32 -34.46
C LEU A 262 -17.73 -63.42 -34.17
N GLN A 263 -18.12 -63.21 -32.90
CA GLN A 263 -19.25 -62.32 -32.58
C GLN A 263 -18.89 -60.84 -32.76
N MET A 264 -17.70 -60.41 -32.35
CA MET A 264 -17.29 -59.01 -32.56
C MET A 264 -16.98 -58.70 -34.03
N ARG A 265 -16.61 -59.70 -34.84
CA ARG A 265 -16.33 -59.51 -36.26
C ARG A 265 -17.58 -59.16 -37.06
N ASP A 266 -18.71 -59.84 -36.85
CA ASP A 266 -19.94 -59.53 -37.60
C ASP A 266 -20.45 -58.10 -37.35
N GLU A 267 -20.20 -57.49 -36.18
CA GLU A 267 -20.49 -56.07 -35.94
C GLU A 267 -19.39 -55.11 -36.47
N LEU A 268 -18.10 -55.46 -36.33
CA LEU A 268 -16.99 -54.60 -36.74
C LEU A 268 -16.72 -54.62 -38.25
N GLU A 269 -17.00 -55.70 -38.95
CA GLU A 269 -16.82 -55.83 -40.41
C GLU A 269 -17.88 -55.02 -41.18
N ILE A 270 -18.96 -54.59 -40.51
CA ILE A 270 -19.93 -53.60 -40.99
C ILE A 270 -19.44 -52.15 -40.75
N SER A 271 -18.55 -51.91 -39.78
CA SER A 271 -17.96 -50.61 -39.44
C SER A 271 -16.45 -50.56 -39.66
N GLY A 272 -16.03 -50.74 -40.93
CA GLY A 272 -14.63 -50.85 -41.36
C GLY A 272 -13.77 -49.57 -41.27
N THR A 273 -13.74 -48.91 -40.10
CA THR A 273 -12.98 -47.66 -39.86
C THR A 273 -11.89 -47.76 -38.78
N ASN A 274 -11.81 -48.89 -38.05
CA ASN A 274 -10.95 -49.03 -36.87
C ASN A 274 -9.59 -49.69 -37.19
N ASP A 275 -8.90 -49.24 -38.24
CA ASP A 275 -7.51 -49.66 -38.52
C ASP A 275 -6.57 -49.07 -37.44
N PRO A 276 -5.76 -49.90 -36.74
CA PRO A 276 -4.86 -49.43 -35.68
C PRO A 276 -3.84 -48.38 -36.16
N GLN A 277 -3.55 -48.29 -37.47
CA GLN A 277 -2.72 -47.22 -38.04
C GLN A 277 -3.31 -45.83 -37.79
N HIS A 278 -4.64 -45.67 -37.84
CA HIS A 278 -5.30 -44.39 -37.58
C HIS A 278 -5.14 -43.93 -36.13
N LEU A 279 -5.11 -44.87 -35.16
CA LEU A 279 -4.90 -44.53 -33.75
C LEU A 279 -3.46 -44.02 -33.50
N ARG A 280 -2.45 -44.62 -34.13
CA ARG A 280 -1.07 -44.10 -34.04
C ARG A 280 -0.92 -42.73 -34.71
N VAL A 281 -1.58 -42.50 -35.86
CA VAL A 281 -1.61 -41.18 -36.50
C VAL A 281 -2.19 -40.10 -35.57
N ARG A 282 -3.24 -40.41 -34.78
CA ARG A 282 -3.77 -39.48 -33.77
C ARG A 282 -2.75 -39.12 -32.70
N ILE A 283 -1.98 -40.08 -32.18
CA ILE A 283 -0.88 -39.80 -31.23
C ILE A 283 0.17 -38.88 -31.86
N ILE A 284 0.58 -39.16 -33.10
CA ILE A 284 1.57 -38.33 -33.80
C ILE A 284 1.04 -36.89 -33.98
N VAL A 285 -0.20 -36.72 -34.46
CA VAL A 285 -0.87 -35.41 -34.56
C VAL A 285 -0.92 -34.69 -33.21
N LEU A 286 -1.21 -35.41 -32.12
CA LEU A 286 -1.21 -34.85 -30.76
C LEU A 286 0.18 -34.40 -30.29
N THR A 287 1.26 -35.13 -30.62
CA THR A 287 2.64 -34.67 -30.34
C THR A 287 3.00 -33.41 -31.13
N VAL A 288 2.57 -33.31 -32.39
CA VAL A 288 2.78 -32.11 -33.21
C VAL A 288 1.99 -30.92 -32.65
N ILE A 289 0.75 -31.13 -32.23
CA ILE A 289 -0.09 -30.10 -31.58
C ILE A 289 0.56 -29.59 -30.28
N THR A 290 1.02 -30.48 -29.40
CA THR A 290 1.63 -30.09 -28.12
C THR A 290 2.94 -29.32 -28.30
N LEU A 291 3.82 -29.75 -29.20
CA LEU A 291 5.10 -29.10 -29.44
C LEU A 291 4.97 -27.81 -30.26
N VAL A 292 4.28 -27.86 -31.40
CA VAL A 292 4.26 -26.74 -32.36
C VAL A 292 3.23 -25.67 -32.01
N LEU A 293 2.06 -26.06 -31.49
CA LEU A 293 0.95 -25.13 -31.23
C LEU A 293 0.79 -24.75 -29.74
N ALA A 294 1.10 -25.66 -28.79
CA ALA A 294 0.98 -25.35 -27.37
C ALA A 294 2.26 -24.75 -26.77
N LEU A 295 3.42 -25.37 -27.05
CA LEU A 295 4.68 -25.08 -26.39
C LEU A 295 5.43 -23.90 -27.03
N LEU A 296 5.68 -23.92 -28.34
CA LEU A 296 6.45 -22.86 -29.02
C LEU A 296 5.82 -21.45 -28.89
N PRO A 297 4.50 -21.24 -29.08
CA PRO A 297 3.92 -19.89 -28.96
C PRO A 297 3.94 -19.36 -27.53
N ALA A 298 3.73 -20.25 -26.54
CA ALA A 298 3.83 -19.90 -25.13
C ALA A 298 5.28 -19.53 -24.73
N LEU A 299 6.26 -20.32 -25.17
CA LEU A 299 7.68 -20.06 -24.93
C LEU A 299 8.14 -18.74 -25.56
N TYR A 300 7.76 -18.48 -26.81
CA TYR A 300 8.03 -17.20 -27.48
C TYR A 300 7.38 -16.01 -26.76
N LYS A 301 6.13 -16.16 -26.31
CA LYS A 301 5.41 -15.12 -25.53
C LYS A 301 6.13 -14.81 -24.21
N ILE A 302 6.55 -15.82 -23.46
CA ILE A 302 7.31 -15.65 -22.21
C ILE A 302 8.65 -14.98 -22.48
N ILE A 303 9.46 -15.46 -23.44
CA ILE A 303 10.78 -14.88 -23.74
C ILE A 303 10.67 -13.42 -24.19
N ARG A 304 9.67 -13.08 -25.03
CA ARG A 304 9.42 -11.70 -25.46
C ARG A 304 9.10 -10.78 -24.28
N GLU A 305 8.37 -11.26 -23.27
CA GLU A 305 8.05 -10.45 -22.10
C GLU A 305 9.17 -10.41 -21.05
N ILE A 306 9.95 -11.50 -20.88
CA ILE A 306 11.18 -11.46 -20.08
C ILE A 306 12.15 -10.41 -20.63
N ASN A 307 12.37 -10.38 -21.95
CA ASN A 307 13.23 -9.37 -22.58
C ASN A 307 12.73 -7.94 -22.30
N ARG A 308 11.41 -7.71 -22.29
CA ARG A 308 10.79 -6.42 -21.95
C ARG A 308 10.96 -6.05 -20.48
N LEU A 309 10.77 -6.99 -19.55
CA LEU A 309 10.94 -6.76 -18.13
C LEU A 309 12.41 -6.53 -17.75
N ILE A 310 13.35 -7.21 -18.41
CA ILE A 310 14.79 -6.95 -18.24
C ILE A 310 15.15 -5.55 -18.77
N ALA A 311 14.70 -5.18 -19.97
CA ALA A 311 14.93 -3.85 -20.54
C ALA A 311 14.19 -2.73 -19.77
N TYR A 312 13.11 -3.04 -19.05
CA TYR A 312 12.50 -2.14 -18.06
C TYR A 312 13.40 -2.02 -16.82
N ARG A 313 13.83 -3.12 -16.21
CA ARG A 313 14.66 -3.09 -15.00
C ARG A 313 15.99 -2.37 -15.23
N GLN A 314 16.62 -2.55 -16.39
CA GLN A 314 17.83 -1.82 -16.77
C GLN A 314 17.58 -0.31 -16.77
N ARG A 315 16.57 0.18 -17.48
CA ARG A 315 16.20 1.61 -17.51
C ARG A 315 15.72 2.14 -16.16
N TRP A 316 15.06 1.33 -15.32
CA TRP A 316 14.70 1.71 -13.94
C TRP A 316 15.96 1.90 -13.07
N ILE A 317 16.94 0.99 -13.16
CA ILE A 317 18.24 1.15 -12.47
C ILE A 317 19.02 2.35 -13.02
N GLU A 318 19.09 2.50 -14.34
CA GLU A 318 19.91 3.52 -15.02
C GLU A 318 19.33 4.93 -14.84
N LEU A 319 18.01 5.10 -15.00
CA LEU A 319 17.36 6.42 -14.99
C LEU A 319 16.74 6.78 -13.63
N ARG A 320 16.07 5.85 -12.95
CA ARG A 320 15.37 6.13 -11.67
C ARG A 320 16.23 5.88 -10.42
N CYS A 321 17.30 5.12 -10.56
CA CYS A 321 18.30 4.96 -9.51
C CYS A 321 19.65 5.60 -9.88
N GLU A 322 19.77 6.28 -11.03
CA GLU A 322 21.02 6.88 -11.54
C GLU A 322 22.23 5.89 -11.61
N GLY A 323 21.95 4.59 -11.73
CA GLY A 323 22.92 3.50 -11.59
C GLY A 323 23.42 3.23 -10.15
N GLN A 324 23.00 4.05 -9.18
CA GLN A 324 23.30 3.91 -7.76
C GLN A 324 22.58 2.69 -7.17
N GLN A 325 23.14 2.15 -6.10
CA GLN A 325 22.65 1.00 -5.34
C GLN A 325 22.70 1.34 -3.85
N MET A 326 21.87 0.67 -3.05
CA MET A 326 21.85 0.76 -1.59
C MET A 326 22.35 -0.57 -1.01
N GLY A 327 23.21 -0.52 0.02
CA GLY A 327 23.78 -1.72 0.61
C GLY A 327 24.18 -1.58 2.08
N TRP A 328 24.16 -2.69 2.81
CA TRP A 328 24.57 -2.82 4.20
C TRP A 328 25.88 -3.60 4.33
N LEU A 329 26.86 -3.03 5.04
CA LEU A 329 28.09 -3.69 5.45
C LEU A 329 28.11 -3.86 6.98
N SER A 330 27.93 -5.10 7.42
CA SER A 330 28.05 -5.51 8.83
C SER A 330 29.47 -5.33 9.36
N ALA A 331 29.63 -4.80 10.58
CA ALA A 331 30.91 -4.76 11.28
C ALA A 331 31.45 -6.16 11.65
N ARG A 332 30.61 -7.20 11.68
CA ARG A 332 31.08 -8.60 11.82
C ARG A 332 31.69 -9.16 10.53
N LEU A 333 31.26 -8.65 9.36
CA LEU A 333 31.82 -9.03 8.06
C LEU A 333 33.05 -8.21 7.68
N ALA A 334 33.18 -6.98 8.20
CA ALA A 334 34.34 -6.11 8.02
C ALA A 334 34.96 -5.67 9.38
N PRO A 335 35.47 -6.62 10.21
CA PRO A 335 35.94 -6.32 11.57
C PRO A 335 37.16 -5.42 11.64
N GLY A 336 37.92 -5.23 10.55
CA GLY A 336 39.04 -4.26 10.51
C GLY A 336 38.59 -2.79 10.62
N PHE A 337 37.31 -2.51 10.34
CA PHE A 337 36.70 -1.18 10.52
C PHE A 337 35.95 -1.02 11.85
N ALA A 338 35.95 -2.04 12.73
CA ALA A 338 35.33 -1.91 14.05
C ALA A 338 36.03 -0.79 14.86
N GLY A 339 35.24 0.11 15.47
CA GLY A 339 35.76 1.30 16.16
C GLY A 339 36.09 2.48 15.25
N TRP A 340 35.65 2.49 13.98
CA TRP A 340 35.86 3.62 13.07
C TRP A 340 34.60 4.48 12.97
N GLY A 341 34.67 5.71 13.51
CA GLY A 341 33.62 6.74 13.35
C GLY A 341 33.40 7.14 11.89
N GLU A 342 32.23 7.70 11.61
CA GLU A 342 31.76 7.88 10.24
C GLU A 342 32.71 8.70 9.36
N GLN A 343 33.28 9.79 9.90
CA GLN A 343 34.27 10.62 9.20
C GLN A 343 35.53 9.82 8.86
N ARG A 344 36.07 9.02 9.79
CA ARG A 344 37.26 8.19 9.56
C ARG A 344 37.03 7.16 8.44
N PHE A 345 35.84 6.58 8.39
CA PHE A 345 35.47 5.63 7.34
C PHE A 345 35.25 6.32 5.98
N LYS A 346 34.58 7.48 5.96
CA LYS A 346 34.43 8.34 4.76
C LYS A 346 35.79 8.76 4.18
N ASP A 347 36.69 9.22 5.03
CA ASP A 347 38.08 9.54 4.71
C ASP A 347 38.83 8.37 4.07
N PHE A 348 38.66 7.15 4.61
CA PHE A 348 39.31 5.97 4.08
C PHE A 348 38.74 5.56 2.71
N VAL A 349 37.42 5.63 2.52
CA VAL A 349 36.78 5.38 1.22
C VAL A 349 37.26 6.36 0.15
N LEU A 350 37.39 7.65 0.49
CA LEU A 350 37.99 8.67 -0.36
C LEU A 350 39.47 8.36 -0.68
N LYS A 351 40.29 8.07 0.34
CA LYS A 351 41.72 7.70 0.19
C LYS A 351 41.93 6.39 -0.59
N SER A 352 40.94 5.50 -0.60
CA SER A 352 40.95 4.25 -1.38
C SER A 352 40.66 4.49 -2.87
N GLY A 353 40.14 5.65 -3.27
CA GLY A 353 39.65 5.89 -4.63
C GLY A 353 38.28 5.26 -4.93
N LEU A 354 37.54 4.82 -3.90
CA LEU A 354 36.19 4.24 -4.03
C LEU A 354 35.06 5.30 -3.99
N SER A 355 35.41 6.58 -3.88
CA SER A 355 34.48 7.71 -4.00
C SER A 355 35.17 8.89 -4.67
N SER A 356 34.47 9.46 -5.65
CA SER A 356 34.84 10.70 -6.35
C SER A 356 33.92 11.87 -5.97
N GLY A 357 32.64 11.59 -5.73
CA GLY A 357 31.61 12.59 -5.44
C GLY A 357 31.60 13.13 -4.00
N MET A 358 32.10 12.37 -3.01
CA MET A 358 32.00 12.72 -1.59
C MET A 358 33.04 13.78 -1.12
N LYS A 359 33.45 14.70 -2.01
CA LYS A 359 34.32 15.83 -1.66
C LYS A 359 33.51 16.90 -0.94
N ASN A 360 33.94 17.29 0.27
CA ASN A 360 33.31 18.35 1.05
C ASN A 360 33.18 19.65 0.23
N GLY A 361 31.94 20.13 0.06
CA GLY A 361 31.58 21.19 -0.89
C GLY A 361 32.16 22.59 -0.62
N THR A 362 32.99 22.76 0.42
CA THR A 362 33.61 24.03 0.81
C THR A 362 34.73 24.50 -0.13
N SER A 363 35.26 23.63 -0.99
CA SER A 363 36.42 23.93 -1.85
C SER A 363 36.11 24.05 -3.34
N ALA A 364 34.86 23.85 -3.76
CA ALA A 364 34.51 23.64 -5.18
C ALA A 364 34.18 24.93 -5.97
N GLN A 365 34.26 26.12 -5.34
CA GLN A 365 33.62 27.34 -5.87
C GLN A 365 34.59 28.34 -6.55
N GLN A 366 35.82 27.94 -6.91
CA GLN A 366 36.85 28.86 -7.45
C GLN A 366 37.66 28.35 -8.65
N GLN A 367 37.25 27.28 -9.34
CA GLN A 367 37.78 26.97 -10.68
C GLN A 367 36.70 27.19 -11.74
N PRO A 368 36.89 28.14 -12.68
CA PRO A 368 36.08 28.23 -13.89
C PRO A 368 36.19 26.92 -14.69
N ARG A 369 35.07 26.47 -15.24
CA ARG A 369 34.92 25.14 -15.85
C ARG A 369 34.22 25.28 -17.19
N GLU A 370 34.94 25.85 -18.16
CA GLU A 370 34.38 26.15 -19.48
C GLU A 370 34.98 25.27 -20.61
N ASP A 371 36.20 24.75 -20.46
CA ASP A 371 36.89 23.96 -21.52
C ASP A 371 36.97 22.43 -21.29
N ALA A 372 36.48 21.90 -20.16
CA ALA A 372 36.79 20.53 -19.72
C ALA A 372 35.72 19.46 -20.06
N ASP A 373 34.49 19.84 -20.38
CA ASP A 373 33.32 18.95 -20.27
C ASP A 373 32.98 18.15 -21.56
N GLN A 374 33.90 18.02 -22.52
CA GLN A 374 33.69 17.21 -23.75
C GLN A 374 34.51 15.91 -23.88
N GLU A 375 35.63 15.73 -23.16
CA GLU A 375 36.42 14.49 -23.25
C GLU A 375 36.38 13.59 -22.00
N GLY A 376 36.06 14.15 -20.82
CA GLY A 376 36.20 13.46 -19.53
C GLY A 376 35.16 12.37 -19.21
N ASP A 377 34.03 12.29 -19.93
CA ASP A 377 32.86 11.48 -19.54
C ASP A 377 33.05 9.96 -19.73
N LYS A 378 34.21 9.51 -20.22
CA LYS A 378 34.55 8.09 -20.43
C LYS A 378 35.08 7.38 -19.18
N ASP A 379 35.66 8.13 -18.24
CA ASP A 379 36.35 7.60 -17.05
C ASP A 379 35.55 7.77 -15.75
N ALA A 380 34.22 7.82 -15.84
CA ALA A 380 33.34 7.82 -14.68
C ALA A 380 33.58 6.55 -13.81
N PRO A 381 33.87 6.68 -12.50
CA PRO A 381 34.29 5.56 -11.68
C PRO A 381 33.20 4.49 -11.55
N GLN A 382 33.59 3.24 -11.87
CA GLN A 382 32.68 2.08 -11.93
C GLN A 382 32.18 1.62 -10.55
N ILE A 383 32.88 2.01 -9.49
CA ILE A 383 32.43 1.98 -8.11
C ILE A 383 32.61 3.40 -7.58
N ASP A 384 31.52 4.03 -7.16
CA ASP A 384 31.50 5.41 -6.66
C ASP A 384 30.52 5.48 -5.49
N ILE A 385 31.07 5.48 -4.27
CA ILE A 385 30.29 5.57 -3.04
C ILE A 385 29.90 7.04 -2.83
N THR A 386 28.62 7.35 -2.96
CA THR A 386 28.10 8.72 -2.90
C THR A 386 27.82 9.14 -1.47
N ASN A 387 27.15 8.29 -0.68
CA ASN A 387 26.80 8.53 0.71
C ASN A 387 27.12 7.32 1.59
N ILE A 388 27.47 7.58 2.85
CA ILE A 388 27.70 6.57 3.89
C ILE A 388 27.05 7.06 5.18
N TYR A 389 26.32 6.18 5.85
CA TYR A 389 25.69 6.39 7.15
C TYR A 389 26.13 5.26 8.09
N SER A 390 26.66 5.60 9.24
CA SER A 390 26.99 4.63 10.29
C SER A 390 25.77 4.33 11.17
N ILE A 391 25.63 3.07 11.61
CA ILE A 391 24.54 2.63 12.48
C ILE A 391 25.10 2.25 13.85
N CYS A 392 24.84 3.10 14.85
CA CYS A 392 25.10 2.83 16.26
C CYS A 392 24.03 1.90 16.87
N ASP A 393 24.25 1.46 18.10
CA ASP A 393 23.28 0.68 18.87
C ASP A 393 22.09 1.56 19.32
N THR A 394 20.91 1.40 18.72
CA THR A 394 19.69 2.17 19.09
C THR A 394 18.75 1.40 20.03
N GLN A 395 19.14 0.25 20.59
CA GLN A 395 18.23 -0.60 21.40
C GLN A 395 17.65 0.10 22.64
N ARG A 396 18.45 0.91 23.36
CA ARG A 396 17.96 1.74 24.49
C ARG A 396 16.93 2.76 24.01
N LEU A 397 17.21 3.41 22.87
CA LEU A 397 16.39 4.48 22.33
C LEU A 397 15.05 3.97 21.77
N ALA A 398 15.03 2.76 21.19
CA ALA A 398 13.80 2.08 20.80
C ALA A 398 12.87 1.85 22.00
N LEU A 399 13.39 1.33 23.12
CA LEU A 399 12.60 1.08 24.34
C LEU A 399 12.04 2.39 24.94
N LEU A 400 12.85 3.46 24.97
CA LEU A 400 12.37 4.78 25.43
C LEU A 400 11.27 5.35 24.52
N ILE A 401 11.35 5.10 23.21
CA ILE A 401 10.33 5.53 22.23
C ILE A 401 9.04 4.69 22.37
N ASP A 402 9.14 3.39 22.60
CA ASP A 402 7.98 2.53 22.91
C ASP A 402 7.27 3.01 24.19
N GLU A 403 8.02 3.32 25.27
CA GLU A 403 7.47 3.88 26.51
C GLU A 403 6.85 5.28 26.30
N ARG A 404 7.50 6.14 25.50
CA ARG A 404 6.95 7.44 25.11
C ARG A 404 5.64 7.28 24.33
N ASP A 405 5.54 6.30 23.44
CA ASP A 405 4.31 6.03 22.68
C ASP A 405 3.17 5.50 23.57
N GLU A 406 3.46 4.68 24.59
CA GLU A 406 2.49 4.29 25.63
C GLU A 406 2.03 5.50 26.47
N ILE A 407 2.96 6.36 26.90
CA ILE A 407 2.68 7.63 27.59
C ILE A 407 1.82 8.56 26.73
N LEU A 408 2.08 8.64 25.41
CA LEU A 408 1.31 9.45 24.46
C LEU A 408 -0.09 8.88 24.23
N GLU A 409 -0.25 7.55 24.13
CA GLU A 409 -1.55 6.91 24.01
C GLU A 409 -2.40 7.16 25.27
N HIS A 410 -1.82 7.04 26.47
CA HIS A 410 -2.51 7.37 27.71
C HIS A 410 -2.86 8.86 27.83
N LEU A 411 -1.96 9.76 27.42
CA LEU A 411 -2.24 11.20 27.37
C LEU A 411 -3.39 11.51 26.40
N GLU A 412 -3.32 11.05 25.14
CA GLU A 412 -4.38 11.27 24.15
C GLU A 412 -5.73 10.68 24.60
N ILE A 413 -5.75 9.55 25.31
CA ILE A 413 -6.98 9.01 25.91
C ILE A 413 -7.54 9.96 26.97
N ALA A 414 -6.69 10.54 27.84
CA ALA A 414 -7.12 11.45 28.88
C ALA A 414 -7.60 12.80 28.30
N GLU A 415 -6.87 13.38 27.34
CA GLU A 415 -7.28 14.58 26.60
C GLU A 415 -8.58 14.36 25.80
N ALA A 416 -8.75 13.19 25.17
CA ALA A 416 -9.99 12.85 24.44
C ALA A 416 -11.19 12.69 25.38
N ARG A 417 -11.00 12.10 26.57
CA ARG A 417 -12.03 12.07 27.63
C ARG A 417 -12.36 13.47 28.13
N TYR A 418 -11.34 14.32 28.32
CA TYR A 418 -11.52 15.71 28.73
C TYR A 418 -12.34 16.50 27.73
N VAL A 419 -11.96 16.52 26.45
CA VAL A 419 -12.73 17.19 25.40
C VAL A 419 -14.15 16.61 25.28
N ALA A 420 -14.31 15.29 25.31
CA ALA A 420 -15.62 14.63 25.24
C ALA A 420 -16.49 14.84 26.50
N SER A 421 -15.93 15.32 27.61
CA SER A 421 -16.70 15.67 28.80
C SER A 421 -17.52 16.95 28.61
N PHE A 422 -17.20 17.79 27.62
CA PHE A 422 -17.92 19.01 27.32
C PHE A 422 -18.96 18.84 26.21
N ARG A 423 -20.02 19.65 26.28
CA ARG A 423 -21.03 19.79 25.23
C ARG A 423 -21.32 21.25 24.95
N LEU A 424 -21.56 21.56 23.68
CA LEU A 424 -22.14 22.83 23.27
C LEU A 424 -23.64 22.83 23.64
N SER A 425 -23.96 23.19 24.88
CA SER A 425 -25.34 23.42 25.26
C SER A 425 -25.83 24.75 24.69
N THR A 426 -26.40 24.71 23.48
CA THR A 426 -27.54 25.59 23.20
C THR A 426 -28.59 25.30 24.27
N PRO A 427 -29.05 26.30 25.04
CA PRO A 427 -30.20 26.06 25.91
C PRO A 427 -31.37 25.62 25.03
N ASP A 428 -32.17 24.66 25.50
CA ASP A 428 -33.47 24.41 24.87
C ASP A 428 -34.23 25.73 24.78
N PRO A 429 -34.94 26.01 23.66
CA PRO A 429 -35.73 27.24 23.54
C PRO A 429 -36.65 27.35 24.76
N SER A 430 -36.75 28.56 25.31
CA SER A 430 -37.57 28.77 26.51
C SER A 430 -38.99 28.28 26.26
N ILE A 431 -39.69 27.81 27.29
CA ILE A 431 -41.11 27.46 27.12
C ILE A 431 -41.96 28.69 26.74
N ALA A 432 -41.40 29.91 26.87
CA ALA A 432 -41.93 31.17 26.35
C ALA A 432 -41.55 31.49 24.88
N ASP A 433 -40.53 30.84 24.32
CA ASP A 433 -40.18 30.89 22.88
C ASP A 433 -40.96 29.83 22.07
N PHE A 434 -41.62 28.88 22.75
CA PHE A 434 -42.46 27.86 22.13
C PHE A 434 -43.82 28.44 21.75
N GLU A 435 -43.87 29.21 20.66
CA GLU A 435 -45.12 29.63 20.03
C GLU A 435 -45.85 28.38 19.51
N PRO A 436 -47.01 27.98 20.09
CA PRO A 436 -47.70 26.78 19.66
C PRO A 436 -48.23 26.97 18.24
N PRO A 437 -48.12 25.97 17.34
CA PRO A 437 -48.63 26.10 15.99
C PRO A 437 -50.12 26.42 16.03
N ALA A 438 -50.50 27.57 15.47
CA ALA A 438 -51.86 28.10 15.55
C ALA A 438 -52.89 27.04 15.13
N PRO A 439 -54.01 26.88 15.87
CA PRO A 439 -54.99 25.85 15.59
C PRO A 439 -55.50 25.98 14.15
N ALA A 440 -55.53 24.87 13.43
CA ALA A 440 -55.84 24.85 12.01
C ALA A 440 -57.27 25.38 11.75
N ASP A 441 -57.35 26.59 11.19
CA ASP A 441 -58.58 27.30 10.91
C ASP A 441 -59.45 26.50 9.91
N PRO A 442 -60.60 25.93 10.34
CA PRO A 442 -61.41 25.04 9.50
C PRO A 442 -62.14 25.79 8.37
N SER A 443 -62.09 27.12 8.34
CA SER A 443 -62.72 27.94 7.29
C SER A 443 -61.84 28.12 6.04
N ARG A 444 -60.56 27.71 6.07
CA ARG A 444 -59.57 28.09 5.05
C ARG A 444 -59.21 26.91 4.13
N PRO A 445 -59.63 26.92 2.85
CA PRO A 445 -59.39 25.80 1.94
C PRO A 445 -57.89 25.62 1.64
N HIS A 446 -57.44 24.37 1.66
CA HIS A 446 -56.04 23.99 1.42
C HIS A 446 -55.67 24.15 -0.07
N ILE A 447 -54.98 25.24 -0.41
CA ILE A 447 -54.37 25.44 -1.74
C ILE A 447 -52.97 24.84 -1.74
N SER A 448 -52.75 23.80 -2.53
CA SER A 448 -51.45 23.15 -2.70
C SER A 448 -50.51 24.00 -3.55
N HIS A 449 -49.47 24.57 -2.93
CA HIS A 449 -48.43 25.29 -3.66
C HIS A 449 -47.50 24.31 -4.40
N PRO A 450 -47.31 24.46 -5.74
CA PRO A 450 -46.56 23.51 -6.55
C PRO A 450 -45.04 23.70 -6.47
N HIS A 451 -44.30 22.63 -6.78
CA HIS A 451 -42.84 22.61 -6.90
C HIS A 451 -42.34 23.58 -8.02
N PRO A 452 -41.44 24.54 -7.72
CA PRO A 452 -40.82 25.37 -8.75
C PRO A 452 -39.64 24.65 -9.42
N LEU A 453 -39.77 24.32 -10.71
CA LEU A 453 -38.66 23.82 -11.53
C LEU A 453 -37.86 24.98 -12.13
N ARG A 454 -36.63 25.13 -11.61
CA ARG A 454 -35.40 25.63 -12.26
C ARG A 454 -35.51 26.03 -13.74
N ASN A 455 -35.16 27.28 -14.10
CA ASN A 455 -34.14 27.56 -15.14
C ASN A 455 -33.65 29.02 -15.30
N THR A 456 -32.52 29.15 -16.01
CA THR A 456 -32.00 30.31 -16.79
C THR A 456 -31.81 31.70 -16.13
N SER A 457 -30.56 31.93 -15.68
CA SER A 457 -29.69 33.08 -16.05
C SER A 457 -30.29 34.45 -16.45
N THR A 458 -29.98 35.51 -15.69
CA THR A 458 -28.98 36.54 -16.11
C THR A 458 -28.73 37.63 -15.03
N LYS A 459 -27.64 38.40 -15.25
CA LYS A 459 -27.03 39.48 -14.44
C LYS A 459 -28.00 40.43 -13.67
N ARG A 460 -27.87 40.51 -12.32
CA ARG A 460 -27.70 41.78 -11.56
C ARG A 460 -27.52 41.57 -10.03
N PRO A 461 -26.44 42.08 -9.39
CA PRO A 461 -26.27 42.03 -7.94
C PRO A 461 -27.02 43.17 -7.24
N ARG A 462 -28.30 42.96 -6.87
CA ARG A 462 -29.09 43.97 -6.14
C ARG A 462 -28.99 43.73 -4.62
N ARG A 463 -28.40 44.70 -3.90
CA ARG A 463 -28.19 44.79 -2.44
C ARG A 463 -29.00 43.79 -1.59
N LYS A 464 -28.35 42.77 -1.03
CA LYS A 464 -28.89 42.06 0.15
C LYS A 464 -28.91 43.01 1.35
N ARG A 465 -29.93 42.89 2.20
CA ARG A 465 -29.98 43.54 3.52
C ARG A 465 -28.76 43.13 4.35
N SER A 466 -28.31 44.04 5.22
CA SER A 466 -27.29 43.75 6.24
C SER A 466 -27.81 42.69 7.21
N VAL A 467 -27.39 41.44 7.00
CA VAL A 467 -27.39 40.42 8.07
C VAL A 467 -26.47 40.92 9.18
N ASN A 468 -26.92 40.87 10.42
CA ASN A 468 -26.20 41.47 11.54
C ASN A 468 -24.88 40.69 11.79
N PRO A 469 -23.68 41.31 11.62
CA PRO A 469 -22.41 40.57 11.63
C PRO A 469 -22.00 40.05 13.01
N ALA A 470 -22.72 40.44 14.07
CA ALA A 470 -22.42 40.07 15.46
C ALA A 470 -22.39 38.54 15.74
N PHE A 471 -23.00 37.72 14.89
CA PHE A 471 -22.91 36.24 14.99
C PHE A 471 -21.64 35.63 14.40
N ALA A 472 -20.81 36.42 13.69
CA ALA A 472 -19.57 35.94 13.06
C ALA A 472 -18.30 36.47 13.72
N SER A 473 -18.41 37.43 14.66
CA SER A 473 -17.27 38.15 15.25
C SER A 473 -16.92 37.74 16.70
N SER A 474 -17.57 36.72 17.27
CA SER A 474 -17.22 36.19 18.59
C SER A 474 -16.06 35.20 18.50
N SER A 475 -14.84 35.70 18.26
CA SER A 475 -13.61 34.90 18.20
C SER A 475 -13.08 34.45 19.58
N LEU A 476 -13.93 34.48 20.61
CA LEU A 476 -13.65 33.98 21.95
C LEU A 476 -14.67 32.87 22.25
N ALA A 477 -14.17 31.66 22.50
CA ALA A 477 -14.99 30.61 23.10
C ALA A 477 -15.43 31.06 24.52
N PRO A 478 -16.64 30.72 24.98
CA PRO A 478 -17.11 31.14 26.30
C PRO A 478 -16.35 30.39 27.41
N MET A 479 -15.29 31.02 27.92
CA MET A 479 -14.29 30.44 28.84
C MET A 479 -14.80 30.20 30.28
N SER A 480 -16.10 30.09 30.52
CA SER A 480 -16.68 29.99 31.87
C SER A 480 -16.63 28.60 32.51
N PHE A 481 -16.22 27.57 31.75
CA PHE A 481 -16.14 26.17 32.23
C PHE A 481 -14.90 25.38 31.75
N VAL A 482 -14.07 25.95 30.86
CA VAL A 482 -12.71 25.44 30.60
C VAL A 482 -11.83 25.84 31.81
N ALA A 483 -10.77 25.09 32.11
CA ALA A 483 -9.92 25.38 33.26
C ALA A 483 -9.39 26.83 33.23
N PRO A 484 -9.39 27.57 34.36
CA PRO A 484 -8.70 28.84 34.43
C PRO A 484 -7.21 28.66 34.12
N SER A 485 -6.64 29.56 33.30
CA SER A 485 -5.22 29.53 32.88
C SER A 485 -4.19 29.42 34.02
N VAL A 486 -4.59 29.70 35.26
CA VAL A 486 -3.81 29.45 36.48
C VAL A 486 -3.48 27.96 36.67
N TYR A 487 -4.43 27.05 36.40
CA TYR A 487 -4.25 25.60 36.56
C TYR A 487 -3.30 24.97 35.52
N TYR A 488 -3.05 25.66 34.41
CA TYR A 488 -2.08 25.23 33.39
C TYR A 488 -0.63 25.58 33.78
N LYS A 489 -0.41 26.35 34.84
CA LYS A 489 0.92 26.55 35.43
C LYS A 489 1.25 25.38 36.35
N LEU A 490 1.93 24.37 35.80
CA LEU A 490 2.68 23.41 36.60
C LEU A 490 3.74 24.18 37.41
N ASP A 491 3.70 24.04 38.74
CA ASP A 491 4.62 24.80 39.60
C ASP A 491 6.07 24.29 39.42
N ARG A 492 6.95 25.24 39.09
CA ARG A 492 8.41 25.14 38.90
C ARG A 492 9.05 23.75 38.83
N VAL A 493 8.92 23.07 37.68
CA VAL A 493 9.97 22.15 37.20
C VAL A 493 10.99 22.96 36.39
N HIS A 494 11.90 23.63 37.08
CA HIS A 494 13.09 24.21 36.43
C HIS A 494 14.09 23.11 36.06
N GLY A 495 14.82 23.30 34.96
CA GLY A 495 15.86 22.36 34.47
C GLY A 495 15.44 21.37 33.38
N VAL A 496 14.14 21.13 33.15
CA VAL A 496 13.65 20.11 32.17
C VAL A 496 12.98 20.74 30.93
N SER A 497 12.91 22.07 30.84
CA SER A 497 12.50 22.76 29.61
C SER A 497 13.65 22.74 28.60
N GLY A 498 13.61 21.79 27.66
CA GLY A 498 14.64 21.64 26.62
C GLY A 498 14.94 22.93 25.86
N GLY A 499 16.22 23.21 25.64
CA GLY A 499 16.69 24.46 25.06
C GLY A 499 16.31 24.62 23.58
N GLN A 500 15.25 25.37 23.32
CA GLN A 500 14.91 25.87 21.98
C GLN A 500 14.80 27.40 22.03
N PHE A 501 15.91 28.08 21.71
CA PHE A 501 15.97 29.54 21.62
C PHE A 501 15.04 30.04 20.51
N GLY A 502 13.90 30.62 20.89
CA GLY A 502 12.86 31.05 19.95
C GLY A 502 11.79 32.01 20.49
N ALA A 503 11.82 32.33 21.79
CA ALA A 503 10.99 33.34 22.43
C ALA A 503 11.65 33.86 23.72
N ASP A 504 11.15 34.99 24.25
CA ASP A 504 11.31 35.46 25.64
C ASP A 504 12.73 35.77 26.17
N SER A 505 13.62 36.29 25.32
CA SER A 505 14.80 37.04 25.79
C SER A 505 14.40 38.45 26.25
N ALA A 506 13.81 38.56 27.44
CA ALA A 506 13.37 39.85 28.01
C ALA A 506 13.28 39.94 29.55
N LEU A 507 13.16 38.82 30.28
CA LEU A 507 12.81 38.82 31.72
C LEU A 507 13.55 37.76 32.55
N ALA A 508 14.86 37.59 32.33
CA ALA A 508 15.71 36.68 33.10
C ALA A 508 17.17 37.19 33.18
N GLU A 509 17.40 38.28 33.92
CA GLU A 509 18.74 38.87 34.15
C GLU A 509 18.90 39.23 35.65
N GLU A 510 18.62 38.29 36.55
CA GLU A 510 18.78 38.49 38.01
C GLU A 510 19.08 37.19 38.79
N ALA A 511 19.92 36.31 38.23
CA ALA A 511 20.47 35.15 38.91
C ALA A 511 21.87 34.76 38.37
N GLU A 512 22.72 34.25 39.27
CA GLU A 512 23.92 33.44 39.02
C GLU A 512 25.04 34.02 38.12
N ALA A 513 26.05 34.57 38.79
CA ALA A 513 27.44 34.46 38.36
C ALA A 513 28.06 33.17 38.94
N GLU A 514 29.20 32.73 38.37
CA GLU A 514 29.93 31.48 38.67
C GLU A 514 29.31 30.17 38.14
N GLU A 515 29.69 29.78 36.91
CA GLU A 515 30.36 28.48 36.64
C GLU A 515 30.98 28.46 35.22
N LYS A 516 31.60 27.33 34.85
CA LYS A 516 32.68 27.13 33.86
C LYS A 516 32.35 27.37 32.37
N GLU A 517 33.43 27.53 31.58
CA GLU A 517 33.45 27.40 30.11
C GLU A 517 33.06 25.98 29.62
N GLU A 518 31.77 25.65 29.54
CA GLU A 518 31.34 24.49 28.75
C GLU A 518 31.18 24.84 27.26
N ARG A 519 31.65 23.93 26.39
CA ARG A 519 31.66 24.12 24.94
C ARG A 519 30.41 23.53 24.32
N PRO A 520 29.81 24.16 23.29
CA PRO A 520 28.63 23.61 22.64
C PRO A 520 28.95 22.27 21.95
N THR A 521 28.14 21.25 22.24
CA THR A 521 28.30 19.91 21.68
C THR A 521 27.77 19.83 20.25
N LEU A 522 28.07 18.72 19.56
CA LEU A 522 27.59 18.47 18.20
C LEU A 522 26.05 18.50 18.12
N ALA A 523 25.37 17.96 19.14
CA ALA A 523 23.91 17.98 19.24
C ALA A 523 23.32 19.39 19.42
N GLN A 524 23.91 20.23 20.29
CA GLN A 524 23.49 21.63 20.44
C GLN A 524 23.69 22.44 19.14
N THR A 525 24.70 22.08 18.35
CA THR A 525 24.98 22.69 17.04
C THR A 525 23.97 22.28 15.96
N ILE A 526 23.38 21.08 16.07
CA ILE A 526 22.28 20.63 15.19
C ILE A 526 20.96 21.33 15.57
N SER A 527 20.59 21.33 16.86
CA SER A 527 19.29 21.85 17.32
C SER A 527 19.13 23.36 17.10
N ALA A 528 20.20 24.15 17.30
CA ALA A 528 20.21 25.60 17.13
C ALA A 528 19.94 26.07 15.68
N ARG A 529 19.95 25.17 14.69
CA ARG A 529 19.91 25.51 13.26
C ARG A 529 18.56 25.30 12.57
N VAL A 530 17.60 24.66 13.25
CA VAL A 530 16.28 24.32 12.67
C VAL A 530 15.37 25.56 12.52
N VAL A 531 15.68 26.67 13.20
CA VAL A 531 14.96 27.95 13.07
C VAL A 531 15.82 28.95 12.30
N GLY A 532 15.29 29.44 11.16
CA GLY A 532 16.01 30.34 10.27
C GLY A 532 16.09 31.79 10.77
N SER A 533 17.08 32.12 11.60
CA SER A 533 17.53 33.50 11.80
C SER A 533 18.95 33.69 11.23
N ARG A 534 19.11 34.69 10.36
CA ARG A 534 20.41 35.08 9.79
C ARG A 534 20.87 36.47 10.26
N PHE A 535 20.36 36.90 11.41
CA PHE A 535 20.80 38.10 12.12
C PHE A 535 21.39 37.70 13.47
N GLN A 536 22.71 37.82 13.58
CA GLN A 536 23.43 37.64 14.83
C GLN A 536 23.50 39.01 15.52
N GLU A 537 22.49 39.32 16.34
CA GLU A 537 22.40 40.62 17.00
C GLU A 537 23.52 40.78 18.05
N VAL A 538 24.39 41.76 17.85
CA VAL A 538 25.46 42.10 18.81
C VAL A 538 24.82 42.71 20.05
N ASN A 539 25.04 42.10 21.22
CA ASN A 539 24.46 42.61 22.47
C ASN A 539 24.92 44.05 22.73
N ARG A 540 23.96 44.97 22.74
CA ARG A 540 24.14 46.42 22.69
C ARG A 540 24.71 47.04 23.98
N ASN A 541 24.86 46.23 25.03
CA ASN A 541 25.32 46.63 26.36
C ASN A 541 26.68 45.98 26.73
N SER A 542 27.53 45.61 25.78
CA SER A 542 28.88 45.09 26.07
C SER A 542 29.70 46.07 26.91
N ALA A 543 30.13 45.65 28.11
CA ALA A 543 30.85 46.50 29.07
C ALA A 543 32.16 47.09 28.52
N THR A 544 32.77 46.45 27.53
CA THR A 544 34.02 46.86 26.87
C THR A 544 33.88 48.04 25.90
N TYR A 545 32.70 48.26 25.31
CA TYR A 545 32.49 49.24 24.23
C TYR A 545 31.34 50.24 24.45
N GLY A 546 30.51 50.01 25.47
CA GLY A 546 29.39 50.90 25.80
C GLY A 546 28.25 50.88 24.77
N ARG A 547 27.34 51.86 24.88
CA ARG A 547 26.04 51.84 24.20
C ARG A 547 26.12 52.27 22.74
N LEU A 548 26.32 51.29 21.84
CA LEU A 548 26.43 51.54 20.40
C LEU A 548 25.16 52.20 19.81
N PRO A 549 25.31 53.23 18.94
CA PRO A 549 24.21 53.85 18.22
C PRO A 549 23.64 52.91 17.16
N LEU A 550 22.33 53.03 16.90
CA LEU A 550 21.61 52.16 15.97
C LEU A 550 22.13 52.38 14.54
N GLY A 551 22.64 51.32 13.89
CA GLY A 551 23.21 51.39 12.53
C GLY A 551 24.73 51.60 12.46
N SER A 552 25.47 51.39 13.56
CA SER A 552 26.94 51.35 13.52
C SER A 552 27.46 50.05 12.88
N HIS A 553 28.36 50.17 11.90
CA HIS A 553 29.03 49.02 11.31
C HIS A 553 30.24 48.60 12.17
N VAL A 554 30.22 47.35 12.61
CA VAL A 554 31.32 46.70 13.34
C VAL A 554 32.15 45.88 12.35
N ARG A 555 33.48 45.99 12.43
CA ARG A 555 34.43 45.25 11.58
C ARG A 555 35.32 44.39 12.47
N ILE A 556 35.65 43.18 12.01
CA ILE A 556 36.72 42.37 12.60
C ILE A 556 38.04 43.00 12.16
N ASP A 557 38.83 43.48 13.11
CA ASP A 557 40.17 44.03 12.84
C ASP A 557 41.21 42.90 12.73
N GLN A 558 42.44 43.21 12.33
CA GLN A 558 43.50 42.22 12.09
C GLN A 558 43.94 41.44 13.33
N SER A 559 43.58 41.92 14.53
CA SER A 559 43.72 41.19 15.81
C SER A 559 42.70 40.07 16.01
N GLY A 560 41.62 40.03 15.21
CA GLY A 560 40.47 39.14 15.39
C GLY A 560 39.37 39.71 16.29
N GLU A 561 39.54 40.91 16.84
CA GLU A 561 38.54 41.56 17.69
C GLU A 561 37.51 42.37 16.88
N LEU A 562 36.28 42.45 17.39
CA LEU A 562 35.16 43.17 16.76
C LEU A 562 35.12 44.63 17.24
N GLY A 563 35.65 45.55 16.43
CA GLY A 563 35.69 46.98 16.72
C GLY A 563 34.64 47.79 15.95
N PRO A 564 34.08 48.87 16.52
CA PRO A 564 33.30 49.84 15.75
C PRO A 564 34.22 50.56 14.75
N THR A 565 33.77 50.73 13.51
CA THR A 565 34.56 51.42 12.48
C THR A 565 34.83 52.88 12.84
N GLY A 566 36.11 53.27 12.91
CA GLY A 566 36.53 54.64 13.17
C GLY A 566 36.11 55.60 12.05
N ALA A 567 35.82 56.85 12.40
CA ALA A 567 35.19 57.82 11.48
C ALA A 567 36.17 58.50 10.49
N ASP A 568 37.48 58.29 10.65
CA ASP A 568 38.52 59.12 10.05
C ASP A 568 39.35 58.41 8.95
N GLU A 569 38.69 57.69 8.03
CA GLU A 569 39.33 57.24 6.78
C GLU A 569 38.39 57.34 5.56
N TYR A 570 38.46 58.47 4.85
CA TYR A 570 37.64 58.73 3.65
C TYR A 570 38.29 58.16 2.38
N GLY A 571 37.74 57.06 1.84
CA GLY A 571 38.26 56.39 0.63
C GLY A 571 37.19 55.75 -0.26
N TYR A 572 36.51 56.56 -1.08
CA TYR A 572 35.76 56.16 -2.30
C TYR A 572 34.98 54.83 -2.28
N PHE A 573 33.80 54.79 -1.63
CA PHE A 573 32.69 53.96 -2.10
C PHE A 573 31.39 54.78 -2.18
N ARG A 574 30.77 54.79 -3.37
CA ARG A 574 29.61 55.63 -3.70
C ARG A 574 28.35 54.77 -3.77
N PHE A 575 27.58 54.73 -2.68
CA PHE A 575 26.31 54.00 -2.64
C PHE A 575 25.34 54.51 -3.73
N PRO A 576 24.69 53.61 -4.51
CA PRO A 576 23.68 54.01 -5.48
C PRO A 576 22.39 54.47 -4.77
N ASP A 577 21.69 55.45 -5.35
CA ASP A 577 20.42 55.96 -4.81
C ASP A 577 19.33 54.87 -4.88
N PRO A 578 18.76 54.41 -3.74
CA PRO A 578 17.76 53.35 -3.72
C PRO A 578 16.47 53.70 -4.49
N LYS A 579 16.25 54.97 -4.83
CA LYS A 579 15.11 55.39 -5.67
C LYS A 579 15.16 54.87 -7.11
N LYS A 580 16.32 54.40 -7.60
CA LYS A 580 16.48 53.90 -8.98
C LYS A 580 16.49 52.37 -9.13
N TYR A 581 16.53 51.62 -8.02
CA TYR A 581 16.73 50.17 -8.04
C TYR A 581 15.75 49.41 -7.11
N GLY A 582 14.52 49.94 -6.98
CA GLY A 582 13.42 49.24 -6.31
C GLY A 582 12.71 48.24 -7.24
N PRO A 583 12.08 47.18 -6.70
CA PRO A 583 11.54 46.05 -7.49
C PRO A 583 10.29 46.36 -8.36
N ASN A 584 9.86 47.63 -8.41
CA ASN A 584 8.68 48.08 -9.17
C ASN A 584 9.04 49.05 -10.31
N HIS A 585 10.30 49.12 -10.74
CA HIS A 585 10.69 49.98 -11.87
C HIS A 585 10.34 49.29 -13.20
N PRO A 586 9.58 49.92 -14.11
CA PRO A 586 9.38 49.40 -15.45
C PRO A 586 10.71 49.37 -16.22
N VAL A 587 10.86 48.38 -17.09
CA VAL A 587 12.04 48.18 -17.97
C VAL A 587 11.70 48.71 -19.36
N ASP A 588 11.85 50.02 -19.54
CA ASP A 588 11.81 50.62 -20.87
C ASP A 588 13.16 50.40 -21.60
N SER A 589 13.08 50.15 -22.90
CA SER A 589 14.20 49.70 -23.74
C SER A 589 14.82 50.83 -24.56
N THR A 590 16.13 50.74 -24.83
CA THR A 590 16.92 51.57 -25.77
C THR A 590 18.38 51.04 -25.77
N THR A 591 19.19 51.04 -26.84
CA THR A 591 19.01 51.00 -28.31
C THR A 591 20.39 50.65 -28.94
N GLY A 592 20.44 50.22 -30.20
CA GLY A 592 21.70 49.96 -30.94
C GLY A 592 21.57 48.70 -31.83
N GLU A 593 20.94 48.78 -33.01
CA GLU A 593 21.53 49.22 -34.29
C GLU A 593 22.39 48.15 -34.99
N THR A 594 21.78 47.42 -35.95
CA THR A 594 22.38 47.15 -37.27
C THR A 594 21.29 46.77 -38.28
N GLU A 595 21.61 46.90 -39.57
CA GLU A 595 20.66 47.04 -40.71
C GLU A 595 20.13 45.70 -41.28
N GLY A 596 19.01 45.76 -42.02
CA GLY A 596 18.47 44.64 -42.82
C GLY A 596 17.10 44.94 -43.44
N GLU A 597 16.95 44.75 -44.77
CA GLU A 597 15.76 45.16 -45.57
C GLU A 597 14.75 44.00 -45.84
N GLY A 598 13.52 44.33 -46.26
CA GLY A 598 12.50 43.39 -46.81
C GLY A 598 11.24 43.21 -45.93
N GLU A 599 10.20 44.06 -45.96
CA GLU A 599 9.21 44.38 -47.02
C GLU A 599 7.97 43.43 -47.08
N LYS A 600 6.75 44.04 -47.11
CA LYS A 600 5.39 43.51 -47.42
C LYS A 600 4.49 42.87 -46.33
N ASP A 601 3.64 43.74 -45.76
CA ASP A 601 2.15 43.75 -45.82
C ASP A 601 1.29 42.49 -45.54
N VAL A 602 0.42 42.59 -44.51
CA VAL A 602 -1.08 42.44 -44.51
C VAL A 602 -1.59 43.14 -43.23
N GLU A 603 -2.00 44.41 -43.27
CA GLU A 603 -3.38 44.93 -43.44
C GLU A 603 -4.16 45.14 -42.11
N TRP A 604 -4.83 46.29 -41.98
CA TRP A 604 -5.57 46.80 -40.81
C TRP A 604 -7.00 47.24 -41.22
N VAL A 605 -7.94 47.31 -40.25
CA VAL A 605 -9.14 48.19 -40.18
C VAL A 605 -9.83 47.86 -38.81
N ASP A 606 -10.19 48.78 -37.89
CA ASP A 606 -10.98 50.04 -37.94
C ASP A 606 -12.52 49.79 -37.99
N VAL A 607 -13.46 50.56 -37.40
CA VAL A 607 -13.40 51.74 -36.48
C VAL A 607 -14.71 51.82 -35.63
N ASP A 608 -15.07 53.00 -35.11
CA ASP A 608 -16.33 53.40 -34.43
C ASP A 608 -16.48 52.95 -32.95
N GLU A 609 -16.66 53.79 -31.91
CA GLU A 609 -17.17 55.18 -31.73
C GLU A 609 -18.70 55.38 -31.89
N ASP A 610 -19.38 55.79 -30.80
CA ASP A 610 -20.49 56.77 -30.85
C ASP A 610 -20.81 57.35 -29.45
N ARG A 611 -21.34 58.59 -29.37
CA ARG A 611 -21.65 59.31 -28.11
C ARG A 611 -22.61 60.51 -28.27
N PRO A 612 -23.64 60.60 -27.41
CA PRO A 612 -23.95 61.85 -26.66
C PRO A 612 -23.75 61.67 -25.13
N GLY A 613 -23.97 62.62 -24.21
CA GLY A 613 -24.46 64.01 -24.24
C GLY A 613 -25.27 64.30 -22.96
N ALA A 614 -25.32 65.48 -22.34
CA ALA A 614 -24.61 66.76 -22.55
C ALA A 614 -24.63 67.60 -21.24
N GLU A 615 -24.12 68.84 -21.29
CA GLU A 615 -24.49 70.09 -20.55
C GLU A 615 -25.13 70.00 -19.13
N ASP A 616 -24.63 70.66 -18.06
CA ASP A 616 -23.50 71.60 -17.83
C ASP A 616 -23.15 71.62 -16.28
N SER A 617 -22.37 72.48 -15.59
CA SER A 617 -21.78 73.80 -15.88
C SER A 617 -20.53 74.23 -15.07
N VAL A 618 -19.94 75.33 -15.58
CA VAL A 618 -19.17 76.45 -14.96
C VAL A 618 -19.53 76.71 -13.47
N ASP A 619 -18.64 77.08 -12.51
CA ASP A 619 -17.50 78.03 -12.60
C ASP A 619 -16.30 77.89 -11.59
N ASN A 620 -15.14 78.44 -12.01
CA ASN A 620 -13.99 79.08 -11.32
C ASN A 620 -13.11 78.48 -10.18
N SER A 621 -11.87 79.00 -10.14
CA SER A 621 -10.70 78.72 -9.25
C SER A 621 -10.37 79.98 -8.37
N PRO A 622 -9.21 80.20 -7.66
CA PRO A 622 -7.93 79.45 -7.52
C PRO A 622 -7.30 79.41 -6.09
N GLY A 623 -6.02 79.02 -5.98
CA GLY A 623 -5.15 79.25 -4.79
C GLY A 623 -4.50 80.66 -4.76
N PRO A 624 -3.30 80.91 -4.16
CA PRO A 624 -2.26 79.95 -3.73
C PRO A 624 -1.47 80.35 -2.43
N SER A 625 -0.25 79.81 -2.28
CA SER A 625 0.96 80.37 -1.60
C SER A 625 1.36 79.93 -0.16
N SER A 626 2.65 80.10 0.13
CA SER A 626 3.41 79.78 1.37
C SER A 626 3.92 81.13 2.01
N PRO A 627 4.95 81.29 2.91
CA PRO A 627 5.96 80.35 3.44
C PRO A 627 6.54 80.54 4.90
N ARG A 628 7.33 79.54 5.35
CA ARG A 628 8.62 79.64 6.13
C ARG A 628 8.70 80.16 7.61
N PHE A 629 9.84 79.79 8.21
CA PHE A 629 10.48 80.16 9.51
C PHE A 629 9.85 79.59 10.80
N ARG A 630 10.52 79.02 11.84
CA ARG A 630 11.93 78.69 12.25
C ARG A 630 12.37 79.42 13.55
N ARG A 631 13.13 78.71 14.42
CA ARG A 631 13.80 79.13 15.70
C ARG A 631 12.88 78.97 16.94
N ARG A 632 13.20 78.28 18.06
CA ARG A 632 14.40 77.73 18.78
C ARG A 632 14.82 78.57 20.00
N GLN A 633 14.61 78.05 21.23
CA GLN A 633 15.53 77.96 22.40
C GLN A 633 14.78 77.28 23.60
N GLN A 634 15.36 76.37 24.41
CA GLN A 634 16.27 76.52 25.58
C GLN A 634 15.69 77.41 26.70
N THR A 635 15.73 77.12 28.02
CA THR A 635 16.22 76.01 28.91
C THR A 635 15.45 76.16 30.27
N THR A 636 15.48 75.33 31.34
CA THR A 636 16.59 74.92 32.26
C THR A 636 16.12 73.88 33.32
N THR A 637 17.10 73.29 34.02
CA THR A 637 17.15 72.70 35.40
C THR A 637 16.26 73.36 36.50
N SER A 638 15.96 72.75 37.68
CA SER A 638 16.13 71.38 38.25
C SER A 638 15.50 71.25 39.68
N THR A 639 15.63 70.06 40.30
CA THR A 639 15.82 69.77 41.76
C THR A 639 14.71 69.99 42.83
N MET A 640 14.49 68.93 43.64
CA MET A 640 14.24 68.93 45.12
C MET A 640 12.86 69.41 45.67
N VAL A 641 12.36 69.02 46.86
CA VAL A 641 12.54 67.81 47.74
C VAL A 641 11.38 67.69 48.76
N SER A 642 10.97 66.44 49.09
CA SER A 642 10.24 65.93 50.30
C SER A 642 9.00 66.62 50.95
N SER A 643 8.04 65.76 51.37
CA SER A 643 7.37 65.75 52.70
C SER A 643 6.29 66.83 53.07
N PRO A 644 5.48 66.64 54.16
CA PRO A 644 4.83 65.38 54.61
C PRO A 644 3.41 65.54 55.28
N LEU A 645 2.75 64.39 55.51
CA LEU A 645 1.95 63.96 56.70
C LEU A 645 0.78 64.80 57.33
N LYS A 646 -0.28 64.05 57.70
CA LYS A 646 -1.21 64.20 58.87
C LYS A 646 -2.25 65.35 58.85
N ALA A 647 -3.42 65.23 59.50
CA ALA A 647 -4.08 64.09 60.20
C ALA A 647 -5.62 64.31 60.32
N ASP A 648 -6.33 63.21 60.63
CA ASP A 648 -7.60 63.05 61.38
C ASP A 648 -8.77 64.04 61.23
N TYR A 649 -9.99 63.53 60.94
CA TYR A 649 -10.99 63.26 61.99
C TYR A 649 -12.26 62.51 61.46
N ASP A 650 -12.72 61.55 62.26
CA ASP A 650 -14.06 60.93 62.44
C ASP A 650 -15.01 60.47 61.31
N MET A 651 -15.61 59.31 61.63
CA MET A 651 -16.82 58.65 61.07
C MET A 651 -18.11 59.21 61.75
N PRO A 652 -19.38 58.83 61.42
CA PRO A 652 -19.80 57.57 60.77
C PRO A 652 -20.99 57.58 59.75
N THR A 653 -21.06 56.47 58.99
CA THR A 653 -22.29 55.77 58.49
C THR A 653 -23.27 56.37 57.46
N TYR A 654 -23.73 55.46 56.58
CA TYR A 654 -25.00 55.40 55.81
C TYR A 654 -25.49 56.62 55.01
N GLY A 655 -25.47 56.48 53.67
CA GLY A 655 -26.25 57.31 52.73
C GLY A 655 -26.18 56.76 51.30
N SER A 656 -27.33 56.53 50.65
CA SER A 656 -27.40 55.93 49.32
C SER A 656 -27.67 56.95 48.21
N ALA A 657 -27.13 56.66 47.01
CA ALA A 657 -27.46 57.28 45.70
C ALA A 657 -27.16 58.79 45.54
N THR A 658 -26.58 59.25 44.42
CA THR A 658 -27.32 59.33 43.15
C THR A 658 -26.44 59.66 41.93
N LYS A 659 -26.88 59.14 40.78
CA LYS A 659 -26.75 59.65 39.39
C LYS A 659 -25.63 60.64 39.03
N ARG A 660 -24.89 60.29 37.96
CA ARG A 660 -24.59 61.23 36.87
C ARG A 660 -24.60 60.57 35.49
N GLU A 661 -25.79 60.27 35.00
CA GLU A 661 -26.02 59.91 33.58
C GLU A 661 -25.87 61.15 32.69
N THR A 662 -25.54 60.95 31.41
CA THR A 662 -25.56 61.98 30.36
C THR A 662 -26.14 61.40 29.07
N PHE A 663 -26.52 62.30 28.15
CA PHE A 663 -27.14 62.07 26.82
C PHE A 663 -28.67 61.86 26.82
N PRO A 664 -29.37 62.28 25.72
CA PRO A 664 -30.59 63.07 25.90
C PRO A 664 -31.89 62.42 25.42
N MET A 665 -33.02 62.95 25.91
CA MET A 665 -34.37 62.62 25.44
C MET A 665 -34.62 63.07 23.99
N ARG A 666 -35.45 62.30 23.26
CA ARG A 666 -36.34 62.84 22.23
C ARG A 666 -37.79 62.40 22.51
N ARG A 667 -38.77 63.14 21.98
CA ARG A 667 -40.16 63.18 22.50
C ARG A 667 -41.05 62.00 22.06
N ARG A 668 -42.09 61.78 22.87
CA ARG A 668 -43.26 60.90 22.67
C ARG A 668 -43.96 61.10 21.33
N SER A 669 -44.56 60.01 20.83
CA SER A 669 -45.96 60.00 20.36
C SER A 669 -46.67 58.76 20.90
N SER A 670 -48.00 58.79 20.99
CA SER A 670 -48.84 57.78 21.67
C SER A 670 -49.40 56.71 20.73
N GLY A 671 -49.63 55.50 21.22
CA GLY A 671 -50.43 54.49 20.52
C GLY A 671 -50.38 53.08 21.11
N ASN A 672 -51.26 52.82 22.09
CA ASN A 672 -51.68 51.52 22.66
C ASN A 672 -50.62 50.49 23.11
N ALA A 673 -50.95 49.73 24.16
CA ALA A 673 -50.05 48.76 24.77
C ALA A 673 -50.44 47.32 24.44
N GLU A 674 -49.48 46.57 23.91
CA GLU A 674 -49.31 45.15 24.24
C GLU A 674 -48.03 45.01 25.06
N SER A 675 -47.98 43.99 25.92
CA SER A 675 -47.00 43.90 27.02
C SER A 675 -45.64 43.34 26.58
N GLU A 676 -44.96 43.99 25.65
CA GLU A 676 -43.54 43.70 25.40
C GLU A 676 -42.70 44.03 26.64
N ALA A 677 -42.09 43.01 27.25
CA ALA A 677 -41.14 43.19 28.34
C ALA A 677 -39.94 44.06 27.86
N PRO A 678 -39.39 44.95 28.72
CA PRO A 678 -38.35 45.89 28.31
C PRO A 678 -37.11 45.16 27.78
N PRO A 679 -36.30 45.77 26.89
CA PRO A 679 -35.26 45.07 26.13
C PRO A 679 -34.10 44.48 26.94
N HIS A 680 -34.06 44.68 28.26
CA HIS A 680 -33.16 43.98 29.18
C HIS A 680 -33.76 42.70 29.81
N MET A 681 -35.08 42.51 29.71
CA MET A 681 -35.80 41.28 30.08
C MET A 681 -36.11 40.39 28.86
N ARG A 682 -36.04 40.92 27.63
CA ARG A 682 -35.84 40.06 26.45
C ARG A 682 -34.57 39.24 26.70
N LEU A 683 -34.71 37.91 26.74
CA LEU A 683 -33.58 36.99 26.79
C LEU A 683 -32.69 37.26 25.58
N GLN A 684 -31.54 37.91 25.80
CA GLN A 684 -30.50 37.92 24.78
C GLN A 684 -30.19 36.48 24.41
N SER A 685 -30.16 36.18 23.12
CA SER A 685 -29.73 34.87 22.60
C SER A 685 -28.29 34.64 23.04
N ARG A 686 -28.11 34.02 24.21
CA ARG A 686 -26.80 33.82 24.83
C ARG A 686 -25.94 33.04 23.84
N ALA A 687 -24.71 33.53 23.60
CA ALA A 687 -23.74 32.81 22.79
C ALA A 687 -23.65 31.35 23.30
N PRO A 688 -23.67 30.35 22.40
CA PRO A 688 -23.82 28.96 22.79
C PRO A 688 -22.67 28.57 23.71
N PHE A 689 -23.01 28.23 24.95
CA PHE A 689 -22.05 28.15 26.04
C PHE A 689 -21.72 26.71 26.36
N VAL A 690 -20.47 26.47 26.71
CA VAL A 690 -19.95 25.13 26.98
C VAL A 690 -20.34 24.74 28.40
N ARG A 691 -20.97 23.58 28.56
CA ARG A 691 -21.19 22.91 29.84
C ARG A 691 -20.47 21.55 29.84
N PRO A 692 -20.05 21.04 31.01
CA PRO A 692 -19.89 19.60 31.21
C PRO A 692 -21.18 18.88 30.82
N GLY A 693 -21.07 17.68 30.23
CA GLY A 693 -22.21 16.85 29.88
C GLY A 693 -22.98 16.41 31.12
N ASP A 694 -24.31 16.39 31.02
CA ASP A 694 -25.20 16.05 32.12
C ASP A 694 -24.83 14.68 32.73
N GLY A 695 -24.49 14.66 34.03
CA GLY A 695 -24.09 13.45 34.77
C GLY A 695 -22.58 13.23 34.95
N ILE A 696 -21.71 14.18 34.58
CA ILE A 696 -20.28 14.14 34.92
C ILE A 696 -20.02 14.99 36.17
N ASP A 697 -19.62 14.35 37.27
CA ASP A 697 -19.30 15.05 38.51
C ASP A 697 -17.97 15.80 38.42
N PHE A 698 -17.85 16.91 39.16
CA PHE A 698 -16.62 17.70 39.26
C PHE A 698 -15.42 16.87 39.76
N GLU A 699 -15.67 15.87 40.61
CA GLU A 699 -14.64 14.93 41.09
C GLU A 699 -14.10 14.04 39.96
N GLN A 700 -14.97 13.53 39.08
CA GLN A 700 -14.57 12.74 37.91
C GLN A 700 -13.73 13.59 36.93
N LEU A 701 -14.10 14.86 36.72
CA LEU A 701 -13.31 15.79 35.92
C LEU A 701 -11.95 16.10 36.58
N GLY A 702 -11.92 16.21 37.91
CA GLY A 702 -10.70 16.33 38.70
C GLY A 702 -9.73 15.16 38.49
N VAL A 703 -10.24 13.92 38.50
CA VAL A 703 -9.44 12.71 38.20
C VAL A 703 -8.84 12.77 36.79
N VAL A 704 -9.62 13.19 35.79
CA VAL A 704 -9.12 13.35 34.42
C VAL A 704 -8.02 14.42 34.33
N TYR A 705 -8.12 15.53 35.07
CA TYR A 705 -7.03 16.51 35.15
C TYR A 705 -5.77 15.97 35.88
N SER A 706 -5.91 15.14 36.92
CA SER A 706 -4.75 14.49 37.55
C SER A 706 -4.07 13.49 36.61
N ASP A 707 -4.83 12.71 35.84
CA ASP A 707 -4.29 11.84 34.78
C ASP A 707 -3.52 12.69 33.76
N ILE A 708 -4.14 13.76 33.23
CA ILE A 708 -3.52 14.64 32.23
C ILE A 708 -2.21 15.26 32.75
N THR A 709 -2.18 15.79 33.97
CA THR A 709 -0.96 16.41 34.53
C THR A 709 0.13 15.38 34.84
N GLN A 710 -0.24 14.17 35.26
CA GLN A 710 0.69 13.05 35.43
C GLN A 710 1.30 12.61 34.09
N TRP A 711 0.50 12.42 33.04
CA TRP A 711 1.01 12.01 31.74
C TRP A 711 1.78 13.12 31.01
N ARG A 712 1.38 14.39 31.13
CA ARG A 712 2.15 15.55 30.62
C ARG A 712 3.52 15.71 31.29
N SER A 713 3.65 15.42 32.59
CA SER A 713 4.94 15.47 33.29
C SER A 713 5.84 14.28 32.91
N ARG A 714 5.29 13.06 32.86
CA ARG A 714 6.00 11.87 32.32
C ARG A 714 6.48 12.08 30.89
N LEU A 715 5.65 12.65 30.02
CA LEU A 715 6.01 12.94 28.63
C LEU A 715 7.19 13.91 28.52
N LYS A 716 7.32 14.88 29.44
CA LYS A 716 8.48 15.79 29.47
C LYS A 716 9.75 15.09 29.94
N ALA A 717 9.66 14.19 30.94
CA ALA A 717 10.79 13.40 31.41
C ALA A 717 11.32 12.45 30.32
N ILE A 718 10.46 11.61 29.74
CA ILE A 718 10.87 10.64 28.71
C ILE A 718 11.40 11.34 27.44
N ASN A 719 10.86 12.51 27.06
CA ASN A 719 11.40 13.30 25.95
C ASN A 719 12.79 13.88 26.27
N ALA A 720 13.10 14.22 27.53
CA ALA A 720 14.44 14.64 27.93
C ALA A 720 15.44 13.46 27.83
N GLU A 721 15.07 12.29 28.33
CA GLU A 721 15.89 11.07 28.24
C GLU A 721 16.09 10.60 26.78
N ILE A 722 15.07 10.73 25.93
CA ILE A 722 15.18 10.47 24.49
C ILE A 722 16.13 11.45 23.81
N ASN A 723 16.05 12.75 24.13
CA ASN A 723 16.99 13.73 23.60
C ASN A 723 18.43 13.40 24.04
N GLU A 724 18.66 13.09 25.32
CA GLU A 724 19.97 12.69 25.85
C GLU A 724 20.50 11.43 25.12
N ALA A 725 19.69 10.39 25.00
CA ALA A 725 20.05 9.15 24.32
C ALA A 725 20.26 9.35 22.80
N GLN A 726 19.55 10.30 22.16
CA GLN A 726 19.86 10.74 20.79
C GLN A 726 21.22 11.44 20.72
N THR A 727 21.56 12.33 21.68
CA THR A 727 22.89 12.96 21.73
C THR A 727 24.01 11.92 21.93
N GLU A 728 23.83 10.96 22.84
CA GLU A 728 24.73 9.82 23.03
C GLU A 728 24.89 9.04 21.71
N GLY A 729 23.79 8.82 20.97
CA GLY A 729 23.79 8.14 19.68
C GLY A 729 24.59 8.85 18.59
N TYR A 730 24.46 10.18 18.46
CA TYR A 730 25.22 10.98 17.50
C TYR A 730 26.71 11.09 17.87
N GLU A 731 27.05 11.11 19.17
CA GLU A 731 28.44 11.11 19.64
C GLU A 731 29.11 9.74 19.41
N ASN A 732 28.42 8.63 19.69
CA ASN A 732 28.87 7.27 19.35
C ASN A 732 29.18 7.12 17.84
N ILE A 733 28.33 7.69 16.96
CA ILE A 733 28.53 7.76 15.49
C ILE A 733 29.80 8.53 15.10
N GLY A 734 30.06 9.66 15.76
CA GLY A 734 31.24 10.49 15.52
C GLY A 734 32.54 9.81 15.96
N GLU A 735 32.54 9.18 17.12
CA GLU A 735 33.74 8.54 17.70
C GLU A 735 34.03 7.14 17.12
N GLY A 736 33.00 6.41 16.67
CA GLY A 736 33.12 5.02 16.21
C GLY A 736 32.67 3.97 17.21
N VAL A 737 32.10 4.40 18.34
CA VAL A 737 31.76 3.56 19.48
C VAL A 737 30.41 2.86 19.23
N ARG A 738 30.31 1.57 19.62
CA ARG A 738 29.11 0.72 19.46
C ARG A 738 28.50 0.62 18.04
N ILE A 739 29.25 0.94 16.98
CA ILE A 739 28.78 0.80 15.59
C ILE A 739 28.53 -0.69 15.24
N LYS A 740 27.33 -0.98 14.71
CA LYS A 740 26.90 -2.30 14.20
C LYS A 740 27.38 -2.55 12.77
N GLY A 741 27.57 -1.46 12.00
CA GLY A 741 28.01 -1.47 10.61
C GLY A 741 27.66 -0.16 9.89
N TRP A 742 27.78 -0.18 8.56
CA TRP A 742 27.60 1.00 7.70
C TRP A 742 26.61 0.71 6.58
N LEU A 743 25.67 1.62 6.37
CA LEU A 743 24.79 1.64 5.21
C LEU A 743 25.37 2.61 4.17
N MET A 744 25.48 2.16 2.92
CA MET A 744 26.09 2.91 1.83
C MET A 744 25.10 3.11 0.68
N ILE A 745 25.18 4.26 0.02
CA ILE A 745 24.64 4.48 -1.32
C ILE A 745 25.84 4.67 -2.26
N GLY A 746 25.78 4.07 -3.44
CA GLY A 746 26.78 4.29 -4.47
C GLY A 746 26.61 3.43 -5.71
N ARG A 747 27.32 3.77 -6.78
CA ARG A 747 27.45 2.90 -7.96
C ARG A 747 28.33 1.70 -7.60
N GLY A 748 27.97 0.52 -8.08
CA GLY A 748 28.82 -0.68 -7.99
C GLY A 748 28.94 -1.37 -6.62
N LEU A 749 28.19 -0.98 -5.58
CA LEU A 749 28.29 -1.56 -4.22
C LEU A 749 28.28 -3.10 -4.18
N ARG A 750 27.54 -3.76 -5.09
CA ARG A 750 27.50 -5.23 -5.25
C ARG A 750 28.85 -5.94 -5.41
N PHE A 751 29.91 -5.19 -5.75
CA PHE A 751 31.25 -5.76 -5.90
C PHE A 751 31.99 -5.87 -4.57
N ILE A 752 31.65 -5.04 -3.57
CA ILE A 752 32.28 -5.01 -2.24
C ILE A 752 31.97 -6.34 -1.51
N ASP A 753 32.97 -6.90 -0.85
CA ASP A 753 32.81 -8.17 -0.15
C ASP A 753 32.01 -8.02 1.15
N GLY A 754 31.17 -9.01 1.47
CA GLY A 754 30.26 -8.95 2.62
C GLY A 754 29.09 -7.95 2.50
N MET A 755 29.01 -7.17 1.43
CA MET A 755 27.95 -6.18 1.19
C MET A 755 26.59 -6.85 0.89
N GLN A 756 25.54 -6.50 1.64
CA GLN A 756 24.18 -6.98 1.43
C GLN A 756 23.33 -5.90 0.74
N ILE A 757 22.93 -6.15 -0.51
CA ILE A 757 22.17 -5.18 -1.33
C ILE A 757 20.73 -5.08 -0.83
N ILE A 758 20.22 -3.84 -0.73
CA ILE A 758 18.84 -3.53 -0.37
C ILE A 758 18.07 -3.28 -1.69
N GLU A 759 17.48 -4.34 -2.25
CA GLU A 759 16.91 -4.37 -3.61
C GLU A 759 15.77 -3.35 -3.84
N GLY A 760 15.13 -2.87 -2.77
CA GLY A 760 14.06 -1.89 -2.84
C GLY A 760 14.48 -0.41 -2.92
N MET A 761 15.76 -0.09 -2.66
CA MET A 761 16.32 1.28 -2.73
C MET A 761 15.56 2.38 -1.94
N ALA A 762 14.75 2.02 -0.94
CA ALA A 762 13.91 2.93 -0.15
C ALA A 762 14.14 2.76 1.35
N LYS A 763 13.89 3.80 2.15
CA LYS A 763 14.14 3.81 3.60
C LYS A 763 13.25 2.79 4.34
N GLU A 764 12.08 2.49 3.80
CA GLU A 764 11.11 1.53 4.35
C GLU A 764 11.36 0.07 3.90
N ASP A 765 12.33 -0.15 3.00
CA ASP A 765 12.83 -1.51 2.71
C ASP A 765 13.78 -2.02 3.80
N ILE A 766 14.29 -1.12 4.66
CA ILE A 766 15.33 -1.42 5.64
C ILE A 766 14.71 -2.04 6.89
N ARG A 767 15.16 -3.25 7.26
CA ARG A 767 14.79 -3.88 8.53
C ARG A 767 15.74 -3.49 9.66
N TRP A 768 15.48 -2.34 10.26
CA TRP A 768 16.18 -1.82 11.43
C TRP A 768 16.25 -2.85 12.59
N ASP A 769 15.21 -3.66 12.78
CA ASP A 769 15.21 -4.76 13.76
C ASP A 769 16.31 -5.80 13.52
N VAL A 770 16.61 -6.09 12.26
CA VAL A 770 17.65 -7.06 11.83
C VAL A 770 19.04 -6.41 11.83
N LEU A 771 19.12 -5.10 11.57
CA LEU A 771 20.37 -4.34 11.63
C LEU A 771 20.87 -4.19 13.08
N GLN A 772 19.97 -3.92 14.02
CA GLN A 772 20.32 -3.82 15.45
C GLN A 772 20.59 -5.19 16.09
N ASN A 773 19.86 -6.22 15.67
CA ASN A 773 20.00 -7.60 16.13
C ASN A 773 20.30 -8.56 14.97
N GLU A 774 21.57 -8.54 14.51
CA GLU A 774 22.08 -9.49 13.53
C GLU A 774 21.86 -10.95 13.99
N ARG A 775 20.95 -11.63 13.28
CA ARG A 775 20.44 -12.96 13.61
C ARG A 775 21.48 -14.07 13.44
N ARG A 776 21.29 -15.18 14.15
CA ARG A 776 22.24 -16.30 14.20
C ARG A 776 22.01 -17.24 13.00
N PRO A 777 23.05 -17.97 12.53
CA PRO A 777 22.86 -18.99 11.49
C PRO A 777 21.87 -20.09 11.91
N LEU A 778 21.72 -20.33 13.22
CA LEU A 778 20.71 -21.22 13.80
C LEU A 778 19.29 -20.82 13.38
N ASP A 779 18.98 -19.52 13.26
CA ASP A 779 17.64 -19.04 12.90
C ASP A 779 17.29 -19.41 11.44
N THR A 780 18.30 -19.53 10.58
CA THR A 780 18.15 -20.06 9.22
C THR A 780 17.94 -21.58 9.23
N VAL A 781 18.60 -22.33 10.11
CA VAL A 781 18.39 -23.79 10.27
C VAL A 781 16.98 -24.08 10.80
N VAL A 782 16.54 -23.35 11.83
CA VAL A 782 15.17 -23.42 12.36
C VAL A 782 14.15 -23.09 11.27
N TRP A 783 14.40 -22.05 10.45
CA TRP A 783 13.53 -21.71 9.33
C TRP A 783 13.41 -22.85 8.29
N TRP A 784 14.52 -23.47 7.88
CA TRP A 784 14.48 -24.61 6.96
C TRP A 784 13.80 -25.84 7.57
N CYS A 785 13.98 -26.08 8.87
CA CYS A 785 13.30 -27.17 9.59
C CYS A 785 11.77 -26.96 9.60
N LEU A 786 11.30 -25.74 9.89
CA LEU A 786 9.88 -25.37 9.83
C LEU A 786 9.32 -25.47 8.41
N LEU A 787 10.10 -25.09 7.38
CA LEU A 787 9.71 -25.24 5.98
C LEU A 787 9.54 -26.73 5.60
N GLY A 788 10.49 -27.57 6.01
CA GLY A 788 10.43 -29.02 5.80
C GLY A 788 9.23 -29.66 6.49
N LEU A 789 9.01 -29.34 7.78
CA LEU A 789 7.87 -29.82 8.55
C LEU A 789 6.53 -29.40 7.91
N ALA A 790 6.38 -28.13 7.51
CA ALA A 790 5.18 -27.65 6.82
C ALA A 790 4.95 -28.37 5.48
N SER A 791 6.03 -28.69 4.75
CA SER A 791 5.97 -29.43 3.49
C SER A 791 5.56 -30.90 3.69
N VAL A 792 6.04 -31.56 4.75
CA VAL A 792 5.67 -32.94 5.12
C VAL A 792 4.22 -33.02 5.60
N LEU A 793 3.77 -32.07 6.43
CA LEU A 793 2.37 -31.98 6.87
C LEU A 793 1.42 -31.73 5.70
N LEU A 794 1.81 -30.85 4.76
CA LEU A 794 1.07 -30.65 3.51
C LEU A 794 1.03 -31.93 2.67
N ALA A 795 2.18 -32.58 2.46
CA ALA A 795 2.27 -33.84 1.70
C ALA A 795 1.32 -34.91 2.26
N ALA A 796 1.27 -35.08 3.59
CA ALA A 796 0.37 -36.03 4.25
C ALA A 796 -1.12 -35.63 4.10
N GLY A 797 -1.46 -34.35 4.25
CA GLY A 797 -2.83 -33.85 4.05
C GLY A 797 -3.32 -34.02 2.61
N LEU A 798 -2.44 -33.82 1.62
CA LEU A 798 -2.75 -34.04 0.21
C LEU A 798 -2.85 -35.55 -0.14
N THR A 799 -2.04 -36.42 0.48
CA THR A 799 -2.21 -37.88 0.36
C THR A 799 -3.59 -38.33 0.85
N ALA A 800 -4.07 -37.79 1.98
CA ALA A 800 -5.41 -38.08 2.50
C ALA A 800 -6.52 -37.57 1.57
N ALA A 801 -6.39 -36.36 1.02
CA ALA A 801 -7.33 -35.81 0.05
C ALA A 801 -7.36 -36.62 -1.26
N ALA A 802 -6.20 -37.00 -1.80
CA ALA A 802 -6.10 -37.84 -2.99
C ALA A 802 -6.79 -39.20 -2.79
N GLY A 803 -6.50 -39.89 -1.68
CA GLY A 803 -7.15 -41.15 -1.32
C GLY A 803 -8.68 -41.03 -1.19
N LEU A 804 -9.20 -39.92 -0.66
CA LEU A 804 -10.64 -39.68 -0.57
C LEU A 804 -11.28 -39.37 -1.95
N SER A 805 -10.54 -38.78 -2.89
CA SER A 805 -11.02 -38.59 -4.29
C SER A 805 -10.92 -39.83 -5.17
N LEU A 806 -10.05 -40.78 -4.81
CA LEU A 806 -9.88 -42.07 -5.49
C LEU A 806 -10.86 -43.15 -4.99
N THR A 807 -11.76 -42.80 -4.09
CA THR A 807 -12.87 -43.64 -3.61
C THR A 807 -13.72 -44.24 -4.73
N THR A 808 -13.99 -43.46 -5.78
CA THR A 808 -14.82 -43.86 -6.92
C THR A 808 -14.06 -44.58 -8.04
N ALA A 809 -12.72 -44.58 -7.96
CA ALA A 809 -11.85 -45.20 -8.96
C ALA A 809 -12.01 -46.74 -8.95
N PRO A 810 -11.80 -47.41 -10.11
CA PRO A 810 -11.90 -48.85 -10.21
C PRO A 810 -11.03 -49.57 -9.17
N ASP A 811 -11.65 -50.49 -8.44
CA ASP A 811 -11.12 -51.40 -7.41
C ASP A 811 -10.39 -50.76 -6.20
N VAL A 812 -10.10 -49.47 -6.17
CA VAL A 812 -9.44 -48.78 -5.04
C VAL A 812 -10.21 -48.94 -3.72
N ALA A 813 -11.54 -48.82 -3.75
CA ALA A 813 -12.39 -48.99 -2.57
C ALA A 813 -12.42 -50.43 -2.00
N HIS A 814 -11.97 -51.43 -2.76
CA HIS A 814 -11.77 -52.79 -2.26
C HIS A 814 -10.52 -52.89 -1.38
N TYR A 815 -9.41 -52.29 -1.82
CA TYR A 815 -8.12 -52.30 -1.10
C TYR A 815 -8.08 -51.34 0.10
N LEU A 816 -8.95 -50.33 0.13
CA LEU A 816 -9.10 -49.38 1.24
C LEU A 816 -10.48 -49.57 1.91
N PRO A 817 -10.67 -50.61 2.76
CA PRO A 817 -12.00 -51.04 3.21
C PRO A 817 -12.76 -50.01 4.05
N PHE A 818 -12.08 -49.02 4.64
CA PHE A 818 -12.70 -47.89 5.34
C PHE A 818 -13.40 -46.90 4.39
N LEU A 819 -13.09 -46.93 3.09
CA LEU A 819 -13.73 -46.13 2.05
C LEU A 819 -14.96 -46.82 1.45
N LYS A 820 -15.07 -48.16 1.55
CA LYS A 820 -16.18 -48.95 1.01
C LYS A 820 -17.58 -48.41 1.37
N PRO A 821 -17.87 -47.90 2.59
CA PRO A 821 -19.17 -47.33 2.92
C PRO A 821 -19.60 -46.11 2.09
N LEU A 822 -18.66 -45.40 1.43
CA LEU A 822 -18.95 -44.28 0.52
C LEU A 822 -19.38 -44.73 -0.88
N VAL A 823 -19.14 -46.01 -1.21
CA VAL A 823 -19.41 -46.64 -2.52
C VAL A 823 -20.61 -47.58 -2.44
N SER A 824 -20.96 -48.06 -1.24
CA SER A 824 -22.18 -48.84 -1.00
C SER A 824 -23.45 -48.07 -1.43
N SER A 825 -24.30 -48.74 -2.21
CA SER A 825 -25.51 -48.23 -2.86
C SER A 825 -26.56 -47.60 -1.94
N ASP A 826 -26.49 -47.90 -0.64
CA ASP A 826 -27.50 -47.52 0.35
C ASP A 826 -27.30 -46.07 0.86
N THR A 827 -26.28 -45.38 0.38
CA THR A 827 -26.01 -43.97 0.70
C THR A 827 -26.53 -43.03 -0.40
N ASN A 828 -27.18 -41.93 0.01
CA ASN A 828 -27.74 -40.93 -0.92
C ASN A 828 -26.67 -40.46 -1.92
N THR A 829 -26.93 -40.60 -3.22
CA THR A 829 -25.97 -40.33 -4.32
C THR A 829 -25.37 -38.92 -4.29
N ILE A 830 -26.16 -37.92 -3.84
CA ILE A 830 -25.70 -36.54 -3.66
C ILE A 830 -24.64 -36.45 -2.54
N ALA A 831 -24.81 -37.22 -1.45
CA ALA A 831 -23.90 -37.21 -0.31
C ALA A 831 -22.57 -37.91 -0.63
N SER A 832 -22.59 -39.03 -1.36
CA SER A 832 -21.37 -39.69 -1.83
C SER A 832 -20.62 -38.82 -2.84
N GLY A 833 -21.31 -38.20 -3.82
CA GLY A 833 -20.68 -37.24 -4.74
C GLY A 833 -20.03 -36.05 -4.01
N LEU A 834 -20.69 -35.48 -3.01
CA LEU A 834 -20.15 -34.37 -2.20
C LEU A 834 -18.97 -34.79 -1.32
N ALA A 835 -19.00 -36.00 -0.74
CA ALA A 835 -17.92 -36.56 0.06
C ALA A 835 -16.67 -36.95 -0.76
N THR A 836 -16.83 -37.24 -2.06
CA THR A 836 -15.76 -37.78 -2.92
C THR A 836 -15.19 -36.77 -3.93
N VAL A 837 -15.92 -35.71 -4.29
CA VAL A 837 -15.44 -34.67 -5.22
C VAL A 837 -15.20 -33.32 -4.55
N LEU A 838 -16.12 -32.86 -3.69
CA LEU A 838 -16.02 -31.54 -3.05
C LEU A 838 -15.17 -31.57 -1.77
N ALA A 839 -15.43 -32.51 -0.86
CA ALA A 839 -14.71 -32.59 0.41
C ALA A 839 -13.18 -32.73 0.23
N PRO A 840 -12.65 -33.53 -0.72
CA PRO A 840 -11.22 -33.54 -1.03
C PRO A 840 -10.65 -32.21 -1.51
N ALA A 841 -11.39 -31.47 -2.36
CA ALA A 841 -10.94 -30.19 -2.89
C ALA A 841 -10.94 -29.09 -1.81
N VAL A 842 -11.96 -29.06 -0.95
CA VAL A 842 -12.00 -28.16 0.21
C VAL A 842 -10.91 -28.51 1.24
N ALA A 843 -10.67 -29.80 1.50
CA ALA A 843 -9.59 -30.24 2.38
C ALA A 843 -8.20 -29.87 1.80
N ALA A 844 -7.94 -30.15 0.52
CA ALA A 844 -6.69 -29.81 -0.14
C ALA A 844 -6.44 -28.29 -0.12
N THR A 845 -7.42 -27.47 -0.49
CA THR A 845 -7.29 -26.00 -0.45
C THR A 845 -7.07 -25.46 0.97
N LEU A 846 -7.72 -26.05 1.98
CA LEU A 846 -7.48 -25.73 3.39
C LEU A 846 -6.05 -26.08 3.82
N PHE A 847 -5.57 -27.30 3.55
CA PHE A 847 -4.20 -27.70 3.89
C PHE A 847 -3.14 -26.83 3.20
N ILE A 848 -3.36 -26.45 1.94
CA ILE A 848 -2.49 -25.51 1.20
C ILE A 848 -2.49 -24.15 1.89
N CYS A 849 -3.65 -23.59 2.23
CA CYS A 849 -3.73 -22.30 2.91
C CYS A 849 -3.07 -22.31 4.30
N LEU A 850 -3.21 -23.41 5.05
CA LEU A 850 -2.57 -23.61 6.34
C LEU A 850 -1.05 -23.70 6.22
N ALA A 851 -0.54 -24.48 5.25
CA ALA A 851 0.90 -24.59 4.98
C ALA A 851 1.51 -23.24 4.57
N LEU A 852 0.88 -22.51 3.63
CA LEU A 852 1.32 -21.15 3.24
C LEU A 852 1.25 -20.17 4.44
N GLY A 853 0.24 -20.31 5.31
CA GLY A 853 0.15 -19.58 6.57
C GLY A 853 1.36 -19.81 7.49
N ILE A 854 1.74 -21.07 7.72
CA ILE A 854 2.91 -21.45 8.52
C ILE A 854 4.19 -20.88 7.89
N VAL A 855 4.37 -20.98 6.57
CA VAL A 855 5.55 -20.44 5.88
C VAL A 855 5.65 -18.91 6.00
N ASN A 856 4.52 -18.20 5.93
CA ASN A 856 4.49 -16.75 6.13
C ASN A 856 4.74 -16.34 7.59
N ILE A 857 4.34 -17.15 8.58
CA ILE A 857 4.68 -16.93 9.99
C ILE A 857 6.18 -17.18 10.20
N ALA A 858 6.70 -18.32 9.72
CA ALA A 858 8.12 -18.67 9.81
C ALA A 858 9.03 -17.64 9.13
N ALA A 859 8.59 -16.98 8.06
CA ALA A 859 9.31 -15.88 7.39
C ALA A 859 9.84 -14.80 8.36
N THR A 860 9.09 -14.51 9.42
CA THR A 860 9.48 -13.52 10.44
C THR A 860 10.77 -13.88 11.19
N ILE A 861 11.12 -15.17 11.23
CA ILE A 861 12.29 -15.73 11.94
C ILE A 861 13.59 -15.46 11.15
N ARG A 862 13.55 -15.47 9.81
CA ARG A 862 14.76 -15.58 8.96
C ARG A 862 15.68 -14.35 8.93
N GLY A 863 15.24 -13.18 9.41
CA GLY A 863 16.10 -12.00 9.58
C GLY A 863 16.81 -11.51 8.32
N ALA A 864 16.07 -11.23 7.25
CA ALA A 864 16.63 -10.54 6.07
C ALA A 864 16.76 -9.03 6.35
N VAL A 865 17.85 -8.40 5.92
CA VAL A 865 18.09 -6.94 6.07
C VAL A 865 17.12 -6.10 5.23
N SER A 866 16.67 -6.63 4.09
CA SER A 866 15.68 -6.02 3.20
C SER A 866 14.30 -6.67 3.34
N VAL A 867 13.25 -5.86 3.44
CA VAL A 867 11.85 -6.30 3.45
C VAL A 867 11.49 -6.97 2.12
N SER A 868 11.73 -6.30 0.99
CA SER A 868 11.48 -6.84 -0.35
C SER A 868 12.30 -8.11 -0.63
N GLY A 869 13.58 -8.14 -0.25
CA GLY A 869 14.44 -9.33 -0.34
C GLY A 869 13.92 -10.50 0.51
N GLY A 870 13.38 -10.21 1.70
CA GLY A 870 12.67 -11.18 2.53
C GLY A 870 11.42 -11.74 1.85
N GLN A 871 10.52 -10.87 1.37
CA GLN A 871 9.28 -11.26 0.70
C GLN A 871 9.54 -12.05 -0.59
N LEU A 872 10.50 -11.63 -1.40
CA LEU A 872 11.00 -12.33 -2.58
C LEU A 872 11.45 -13.76 -2.25
N PHE A 873 12.12 -13.96 -1.12
CA PHE A 873 12.56 -15.29 -0.70
C PHE A 873 11.40 -16.16 -0.21
N VAL A 874 10.45 -15.59 0.56
CA VAL A 874 9.22 -16.29 0.98
C VAL A 874 8.41 -16.73 -0.23
N PHE A 875 8.25 -15.85 -1.22
CA PHE A 875 7.58 -16.12 -2.48
C PHE A 875 8.26 -17.28 -3.24
N LYS A 876 9.59 -17.29 -3.33
CA LYS A 876 10.36 -18.39 -3.93
C LYS A 876 10.11 -19.72 -3.21
N ALA A 877 10.09 -19.72 -1.88
CA ALA A 877 9.83 -20.91 -1.08
C ALA A 877 8.38 -21.42 -1.28
N MET A 878 7.39 -20.54 -1.25
CA MET A 878 5.99 -20.88 -1.53
C MET A 878 5.79 -21.40 -2.95
N PHE A 879 6.42 -20.80 -3.96
CA PHE A 879 6.38 -21.30 -5.34
C PHE A 879 6.88 -22.74 -5.43
N TYR A 880 8.02 -23.06 -4.81
CA TYR A 880 8.57 -24.42 -4.87
C TYR A 880 7.71 -25.42 -4.08
N ILE A 881 7.10 -25.04 -2.95
CA ILE A 881 6.13 -25.90 -2.24
C ILE A 881 4.89 -26.16 -3.10
N LEU A 882 4.33 -25.13 -3.76
CA LEU A 882 3.20 -25.30 -4.66
C LEU A 882 3.54 -26.19 -5.85
N ALA A 883 4.67 -25.96 -6.52
CA ALA A 883 5.08 -26.76 -7.68
C ALA A 883 5.42 -28.22 -7.31
N ALA A 884 6.18 -28.45 -6.24
CA ALA A 884 6.66 -29.78 -5.87
C ALA A 884 5.65 -30.58 -5.03
N VAL A 885 4.99 -29.96 -4.04
CA VAL A 885 4.09 -30.68 -3.11
C VAL A 885 2.64 -30.68 -3.60
N VAL A 886 2.16 -29.57 -4.18
CA VAL A 886 0.78 -29.51 -4.71
C VAL A 886 0.70 -30.00 -6.17
N GLY A 887 1.68 -29.65 -7.00
CA GLY A 887 1.77 -30.12 -8.38
C GLY A 887 2.23 -31.57 -8.48
N ILE A 888 3.52 -31.82 -8.24
CA ILE A 888 4.13 -33.14 -8.48
C ILE A 888 3.65 -34.19 -7.48
N TRP A 889 3.83 -33.96 -6.16
CA TRP A 889 3.56 -34.98 -5.14
C TRP A 889 2.10 -35.46 -5.15
N MET A 890 1.11 -34.54 -5.17
CA MET A 890 -0.32 -34.89 -5.25
C MET A 890 -0.62 -35.86 -6.41
N VAL A 891 -0.11 -35.57 -7.61
CA VAL A 891 -0.34 -36.40 -8.80
C VAL A 891 0.39 -37.74 -8.68
N THR A 892 1.64 -37.76 -8.22
CA THR A 892 2.40 -39.02 -8.06
C THR A 892 1.81 -39.94 -7.00
N VAL A 893 1.37 -39.42 -5.85
CA VAL A 893 0.76 -40.24 -4.79
C VAL A 893 -0.64 -40.69 -5.20
N GLY A 894 -1.43 -39.84 -5.85
CA GLY A 894 -2.72 -40.23 -6.39
C GLY A 894 -2.60 -41.38 -7.40
N ALA A 895 -1.66 -41.27 -8.34
CA ALA A 895 -1.35 -42.35 -9.27
C ALA A 895 -0.90 -43.64 -8.55
N LEU A 896 -0.05 -43.55 -7.53
CA LEU A 896 0.38 -44.72 -6.75
C LEU A 896 -0.77 -45.38 -5.96
N ILE A 897 -1.70 -44.61 -5.40
CA ILE A 897 -2.90 -45.13 -4.72
C ILE A 897 -3.83 -45.84 -5.72
N TYR A 898 -4.00 -45.29 -6.92
CA TYR A 898 -4.76 -45.93 -8.00
C TYR A 898 -4.17 -47.32 -8.35
N THR A 899 -2.84 -47.47 -8.33
CA THR A 899 -2.15 -48.73 -8.70
C THR A 899 -2.10 -49.85 -7.66
N LEU A 900 -2.76 -49.70 -6.50
CA LEU A 900 -2.74 -50.73 -5.43
C LEU A 900 -3.12 -52.14 -5.93
N GLN A 901 -4.06 -52.24 -6.88
CA GLN A 901 -4.43 -53.50 -7.53
C GLN A 901 -3.29 -54.13 -8.34
N ALA A 902 -2.61 -53.36 -9.19
CA ALA A 902 -1.52 -53.84 -10.05
C ALA A 902 -0.28 -54.24 -9.23
N PHE A 903 -0.04 -53.59 -8.09
CA PHE A 903 0.98 -54.03 -7.14
C PHE A 903 0.63 -55.37 -6.48
N ASN A 904 -0.64 -55.59 -6.12
CA ASN A 904 -1.10 -56.81 -5.46
C ASN A 904 -1.26 -58.02 -6.40
N THR A 905 -1.67 -57.80 -7.65
CA THR A 905 -1.79 -58.87 -8.68
C THR A 905 -0.44 -59.29 -9.27
N GLY A 906 0.59 -58.44 -9.15
CA GLY A 906 1.98 -58.81 -9.39
C GLY A 906 2.47 -58.65 -10.83
N SER A 907 1.58 -58.50 -11.83
CA SER A 907 1.94 -58.31 -13.25
C SER A 907 2.85 -57.09 -13.44
N SER A 908 3.96 -57.28 -14.17
CA SER A 908 5.04 -56.27 -14.24
C SER A 908 4.79 -55.16 -15.25
N LEU A 909 4.20 -55.46 -16.42
CA LEU A 909 3.87 -54.45 -17.43
C LEU A 909 2.78 -53.50 -16.94
N ASP A 910 1.67 -54.06 -16.45
CA ASP A 910 0.43 -53.37 -16.08
C ASP A 910 0.65 -52.27 -15.03
N LYS A 911 1.64 -52.43 -14.15
CA LYS A 911 2.04 -51.43 -13.14
C LYS A 911 2.41 -50.09 -13.76
N SER A 912 3.12 -50.08 -14.88
CA SER A 912 3.51 -48.83 -15.56
C SER A 912 2.31 -48.14 -16.22
N GLN A 913 1.39 -48.93 -16.78
CA GLN A 913 0.21 -48.45 -17.49
C GLN A 913 -0.84 -47.91 -16.51
N THR A 914 -1.09 -48.63 -15.43
CA THR A 914 -1.99 -48.19 -14.36
C THR A 914 -1.50 -46.95 -13.61
N VAL A 915 -0.17 -46.71 -13.49
CA VAL A 915 0.37 -45.44 -12.96
C VAL A 915 0.02 -44.28 -13.90
N ALA A 916 0.15 -44.48 -15.21
CA ALA A 916 -0.21 -43.46 -16.20
C ALA A 916 -1.72 -43.16 -16.16
N ASP A 917 -2.57 -44.18 -16.16
CA ASP A 917 -4.04 -44.05 -16.05
C ASP A 917 -4.43 -43.31 -14.76
N GLY A 918 -3.88 -43.68 -13.61
CA GLY A 918 -4.10 -43.00 -12.33
C GLY A 918 -3.63 -41.54 -12.32
N SER A 919 -2.58 -41.21 -13.07
CA SER A 919 -2.13 -39.81 -13.24
C SER A 919 -3.13 -38.97 -14.05
N ILE A 920 -3.89 -39.59 -14.96
CA ILE A 920 -4.98 -38.95 -15.71
C ILE A 920 -6.23 -38.83 -14.82
N TYR A 921 -6.59 -39.87 -14.05
CA TYR A 921 -7.72 -39.85 -13.11
C TYR A 921 -7.64 -38.66 -12.13
N MET A 922 -6.43 -38.40 -11.60
CA MET A 922 -6.17 -37.28 -10.68
C MET A 922 -6.46 -35.89 -11.27
N SER A 923 -6.63 -35.77 -12.59
CA SER A 923 -7.07 -34.52 -13.23
C SER A 923 -8.49 -34.10 -12.81
N ILE A 924 -9.36 -35.02 -12.36
CA ILE A 924 -10.68 -34.67 -11.80
C ILE A 924 -10.56 -33.96 -10.45
N LEU A 925 -9.71 -34.45 -9.54
CA LEU A 925 -9.43 -33.73 -8.28
C LEU A 925 -8.86 -32.35 -8.57
N VAL A 926 -7.93 -32.26 -9.52
CA VAL A 926 -7.31 -30.99 -9.93
C VAL A 926 -8.35 -30.03 -10.52
N LEU A 927 -9.29 -30.50 -11.35
CA LEU A 927 -10.41 -29.69 -11.84
C LEU A 927 -11.28 -29.18 -10.68
N SER A 928 -11.62 -30.05 -9.72
CA SER A 928 -12.41 -29.67 -8.53
C SER A 928 -11.70 -28.61 -7.67
N VAL A 929 -10.39 -28.76 -7.43
CA VAL A 929 -9.54 -27.79 -6.72
C VAL A 929 -9.43 -26.46 -7.49
N VAL A 930 -9.26 -26.49 -8.81
CA VAL A 930 -9.22 -25.28 -9.64
C VAL A 930 -10.58 -24.58 -9.66
N PHE A 931 -11.69 -25.32 -9.80
CA PHE A 931 -13.03 -24.74 -9.89
C PHE A 931 -13.47 -24.12 -8.56
N THR A 932 -13.32 -24.83 -7.44
CA THR A 932 -13.57 -24.28 -6.10
C THR A 932 -12.72 -23.04 -5.82
N ALA A 933 -11.43 -23.06 -6.21
CA ALA A 933 -10.58 -21.86 -6.15
C ALA A 933 -11.07 -20.73 -7.07
N ALA A 934 -11.50 -21.03 -8.31
CA ALA A 934 -11.96 -20.04 -9.29
C ALA A 934 -13.10 -19.16 -8.77
N VAL A 935 -14.08 -19.76 -8.10
CA VAL A 935 -15.26 -19.03 -7.61
C VAL A 935 -14.98 -18.38 -6.23
N ILE A 936 -14.27 -19.08 -5.34
CA ILE A 936 -14.10 -18.65 -3.93
C ILE A 936 -12.92 -17.69 -3.74
N PHE A 937 -11.73 -18.00 -4.28
CA PHE A 937 -10.49 -17.27 -3.96
C PHE A 937 -10.53 -15.79 -4.37
N PRO A 938 -10.94 -15.39 -5.60
CA PRO A 938 -11.05 -13.97 -5.97
C PRO A 938 -12.02 -13.19 -5.07
N GLY A 939 -13.14 -13.81 -4.70
CA GLY A 939 -14.14 -13.22 -3.81
C GLY A 939 -13.59 -12.96 -2.41
N LEU A 940 -12.83 -13.91 -1.84
CA LEU A 940 -12.15 -13.72 -0.56
C LEU A 940 -11.03 -12.66 -0.62
N LEU A 941 -10.31 -12.57 -1.75
CA LEU A 941 -9.28 -11.56 -2.02
C LEU A 941 -9.87 -10.13 -2.03
N LEU A 942 -11.06 -9.97 -2.62
CA LEU A 942 -11.84 -8.74 -2.62
C LEU A 942 -12.45 -8.42 -1.24
N LEU A 943 -13.12 -9.39 -0.61
CA LEU A 943 -13.86 -9.21 0.65
C LEU A 943 -12.95 -9.01 1.87
N GLN A 944 -11.73 -9.56 1.85
CA GLN A 944 -10.73 -9.48 2.92
C GLN A 944 -11.34 -9.66 4.34
N PRO A 945 -12.15 -10.71 4.61
CA PRO A 945 -13.02 -10.75 5.80
C PRO A 945 -12.25 -10.64 7.13
N LEU A 946 -11.05 -11.23 7.21
CA LEU A 946 -10.16 -11.12 8.37
C LEU A 946 -9.52 -9.72 8.53
N ARG A 947 -9.47 -8.88 7.48
CA ARG A 947 -9.13 -7.45 7.59
C ARG A 947 -10.36 -6.68 8.04
N LEU A 948 -11.47 -6.80 7.32
CA LEU A 948 -12.74 -6.11 7.61
C LEU A 948 -13.16 -6.27 9.08
N TRP A 949 -13.18 -7.50 9.59
CA TRP A 949 -13.54 -7.77 10.99
C TRP A 949 -12.56 -7.17 12.01
N ARG A 950 -11.25 -7.17 11.71
CA ARG A 950 -10.24 -6.55 12.58
C ARG A 950 -10.31 -5.03 12.57
N VAL A 951 -10.44 -4.40 11.41
CA VAL A 951 -10.58 -2.93 11.28
C VAL A 951 -11.85 -2.48 12.00
N LEU A 952 -13.01 -3.10 11.73
CA LEU A 952 -14.27 -2.76 12.41
C LEU A 952 -14.25 -3.01 13.92
N ARG A 953 -13.39 -3.93 14.42
CA ARG A 953 -13.22 -4.19 15.86
C ARG A 953 -12.22 -3.24 16.51
N ALA A 954 -11.22 -2.77 15.78
CA ALA A 954 -10.25 -1.77 16.23
C ALA A 954 -10.85 -0.36 16.21
N GLU A 955 -11.55 0.02 15.14
CA GLU A 955 -12.27 1.29 15.01
C GLU A 955 -13.32 1.46 16.11
N LYS A 956 -14.09 0.40 16.43
CA LYS A 956 -15.05 0.39 17.56
C LYS A 956 -14.40 0.44 18.96
N ARG A 957 -13.08 0.38 19.05
CA ARG A 957 -12.30 0.47 20.30
C ARG A 957 -11.44 1.73 20.37
N ALA A 958 -11.18 2.39 19.25
CA ALA A 958 -10.40 3.61 19.19
C ALA A 958 -11.16 4.77 19.87
N LEU A 959 -10.53 5.36 20.88
CA LEU A 959 -10.95 6.58 21.56
C LEU A 959 -10.22 7.80 21.00
N THR A 960 -8.92 7.67 20.66
CA THR A 960 -8.12 8.78 20.12
C THR A 960 -8.13 8.80 18.59
N PRO A 961 -7.92 9.98 17.96
CA PRO A 961 -7.77 10.07 16.50
C PRO A 961 -6.61 9.21 15.97
N ARG A 962 -5.49 9.12 16.71
CA ARG A 962 -4.32 8.30 16.34
C ARG A 962 -4.65 6.80 16.36
N GLN A 963 -5.31 6.31 17.41
CA GLN A 963 -5.79 4.92 17.46
C GLN A 963 -6.69 4.59 16.25
N ARG A 964 -7.53 5.54 15.82
CA ARG A 964 -8.40 5.35 14.65
C ARG A 964 -7.63 5.36 13.32
N PHE A 965 -6.61 6.22 13.18
CA PHE A 965 -5.69 6.17 12.03
C PHE A 965 -4.93 4.83 11.98
N ARG A 966 -4.28 4.42 13.08
CA ARG A 966 -3.60 3.11 13.23
C ARG A 966 -4.56 1.93 12.93
N ALA A 967 -5.84 2.04 13.25
CA ALA A 967 -6.86 1.03 12.95
C ALA A 967 -7.27 0.93 11.46
N VAL A 968 -7.30 2.05 10.73
CA VAL A 968 -7.70 2.11 9.31
C VAL A 968 -6.52 1.92 8.34
N TYR A 969 -5.29 2.15 8.81
CA TYR A 969 -4.04 2.15 8.05
C TYR A 969 -3.94 1.12 6.89
N PRO A 970 -3.46 1.51 5.69
CA PRO A 970 -3.33 0.59 4.58
C PRO A 970 -2.33 -0.52 4.88
N ARG A 971 -2.73 -1.77 4.63
CA ARG A 971 -1.81 -2.89 4.59
C ARG A 971 -1.01 -2.86 3.30
N THR A 972 0.21 -3.38 3.37
CA THR A 972 1.06 -3.58 2.19
C THR A 972 0.51 -4.73 1.34
N TYR A 973 0.78 -4.72 0.04
CA TYR A 973 0.43 -5.82 -0.85
C TYR A 973 1.39 -7.01 -0.63
N ASN A 974 0.85 -8.19 -0.29
CA ASN A 974 1.64 -9.42 -0.18
C ASN A 974 1.49 -10.26 -1.48
N PRO A 975 2.51 -10.31 -2.34
CA PRO A 975 2.41 -10.99 -3.63
C PRO A 975 2.23 -12.51 -3.51
N ALA A 976 2.73 -13.11 -2.43
CA ALA A 976 2.77 -14.57 -2.29
C ALA A 976 1.38 -15.16 -2.01
N PHE A 977 0.57 -14.50 -1.18
CA PHE A 977 -0.85 -14.87 -1.03
C PHE A 977 -1.67 -14.47 -2.24
N ALA A 978 -1.51 -13.24 -2.76
CA ALA A 978 -2.37 -12.71 -3.82
C ALA A 978 -2.20 -13.45 -5.17
N THR A 979 -0.99 -13.94 -5.47
CA THR A 979 -0.71 -14.70 -6.70
C THR A 979 -0.62 -16.22 -6.49
N GLY A 980 -0.63 -16.72 -5.24
CA GLY A 980 -0.44 -18.15 -4.95
C GLY A 980 -1.42 -19.07 -5.66
N ALA A 981 -2.70 -18.72 -5.70
CA ALA A 981 -3.70 -19.48 -6.47
C ALA A 981 -3.47 -19.39 -7.99
N CYS A 982 -2.96 -18.26 -8.50
CA CYS A 982 -2.61 -18.12 -9.92
C CYS A 982 -1.42 -19.03 -10.28
N ILE A 983 -0.40 -19.10 -9.42
CA ILE A 983 0.76 -19.98 -9.57
C ILE A 983 0.30 -21.44 -9.61
N LEU A 984 -0.53 -21.86 -8.65
CA LEU A 984 -1.13 -23.21 -8.61
C LEU A 984 -1.94 -23.52 -9.87
N ALA A 985 -2.75 -22.57 -10.35
CA ALA A 985 -3.55 -22.75 -11.55
C ALA A 985 -2.69 -22.86 -12.82
N ILE A 986 -1.58 -22.12 -12.89
CA ILE A 986 -0.61 -22.21 -13.99
C ILE A 986 0.14 -23.54 -13.93
N VAL A 987 0.54 -24.03 -12.75
CA VAL A 987 1.10 -25.38 -12.56
C VAL A 987 0.15 -26.43 -13.14
N PHE A 988 -1.13 -26.41 -12.74
CA PHE A 988 -2.13 -27.37 -13.21
C PHE A 988 -2.50 -27.24 -14.69
N ALA A 989 -2.55 -26.03 -15.25
CA ALA A 989 -2.69 -25.84 -16.69
C ALA A 989 -1.45 -26.37 -17.46
N SER A 990 -0.26 -26.15 -16.91
CA SER A 990 1.01 -26.62 -17.48
C SER A 990 1.27 -28.11 -17.31
N THR A 991 0.46 -28.86 -16.55
CA THR A 991 0.46 -30.33 -16.55
C THR A 991 -0.67 -30.88 -17.43
N PHE A 992 -1.91 -30.43 -17.25
CA PHE A 992 -3.08 -31.14 -17.74
C PHE A 992 -3.82 -30.54 -18.95
N SER A 993 -3.52 -29.31 -19.40
CA SER A 993 -4.38 -28.59 -20.38
C SER A 993 -4.65 -29.27 -21.73
N ILE A 994 -3.84 -30.29 -22.11
CA ILE A 994 -4.10 -31.14 -23.27
C ILE A 994 -4.50 -32.56 -22.88
N ILE A 995 -4.04 -33.09 -21.74
CA ILE A 995 -4.39 -34.42 -21.22
C ILE A 995 -5.89 -34.46 -20.84
N PHE A 996 -6.39 -33.39 -20.20
CA PHE A 996 -7.79 -33.19 -19.87
C PHE A 996 -8.20 -31.74 -20.16
N PRO A 997 -8.69 -31.44 -21.38
CA PRO A 997 -8.95 -30.08 -21.86
C PRO A 997 -9.87 -29.22 -20.98
N LEU A 998 -10.79 -29.83 -20.21
CA LEU A 998 -11.74 -29.10 -19.35
C LEU A 998 -11.09 -28.32 -18.19
N ILE A 999 -9.86 -28.66 -17.78
CA ILE A 999 -9.11 -27.86 -16.78
C ILE A 999 -8.79 -26.46 -17.32
N ALA A 1000 -8.48 -26.31 -18.61
CA ALA A 1000 -7.98 -25.04 -19.13
C ALA A 1000 -9.04 -23.90 -19.07
N PRO A 1001 -10.32 -24.11 -19.45
CA PRO A 1001 -11.39 -23.14 -19.18
C PRO A 1001 -11.56 -22.76 -17.70
N ALA A 1002 -11.46 -23.72 -16.77
CA ALA A 1002 -11.56 -23.45 -15.34
C ALA A 1002 -10.39 -22.59 -14.83
N VAL A 1003 -9.17 -22.82 -15.33
CA VAL A 1003 -8.01 -21.96 -15.05
C VAL A 1003 -8.15 -20.58 -15.70
N VAL A 1004 -8.68 -20.47 -16.92
CA VAL A 1004 -8.98 -19.17 -17.55
C VAL A 1004 -9.95 -18.35 -16.70
N LEU A 1005 -11.01 -18.99 -16.17
CA LEU A 1005 -11.95 -18.34 -15.26
C LEU A 1005 -11.26 -17.83 -13.98
N LEU A 1006 -10.45 -18.67 -13.33
CA LEU A 1006 -9.68 -18.29 -12.14
C LEU A 1006 -8.70 -17.13 -12.43
N LEU A 1007 -7.93 -17.20 -13.51
CA LEU A 1007 -6.98 -16.15 -13.90
C LEU A 1007 -7.67 -14.84 -14.32
N PHE A 1008 -8.85 -14.90 -14.95
CA PHE A 1008 -9.63 -13.72 -15.30
C PHE A 1008 -10.24 -13.05 -14.06
N LEU A 1009 -10.90 -13.82 -13.20
CA LEU A 1009 -11.52 -13.29 -11.98
C LEU A 1009 -10.49 -12.76 -10.98
N THR A 1010 -9.33 -13.42 -10.84
CA THR A 1010 -8.20 -12.88 -10.05
C THR A 1010 -7.63 -11.61 -10.66
N LEU A 1011 -7.50 -11.49 -11.98
CA LEU A 1011 -7.02 -10.25 -12.62
C LEU A 1011 -7.97 -9.08 -12.36
N VAL A 1012 -9.28 -9.27 -12.50
CA VAL A 1012 -10.29 -8.24 -12.17
C VAL A 1012 -10.21 -7.82 -10.71
N ALA A 1013 -10.11 -8.80 -9.79
CA ALA A 1013 -9.93 -8.51 -8.36
C ALA A 1013 -8.63 -7.73 -8.06
N HIS A 1014 -7.52 -8.17 -8.66
CA HIS A 1014 -6.19 -7.58 -8.50
C HIS A 1014 -6.13 -6.14 -9.03
N ARG A 1015 -6.72 -5.88 -10.21
CA ARG A 1015 -6.85 -4.56 -10.84
C ARG A 1015 -7.55 -3.55 -9.92
N PHE A 1016 -8.66 -3.94 -9.29
CA PHE A 1016 -9.36 -3.10 -8.31
C PHE A 1016 -8.50 -2.85 -7.05
N LEU A 1017 -7.90 -3.91 -6.49
CA LEU A 1017 -7.20 -3.82 -5.21
C LEU A 1017 -5.91 -3.00 -5.27
N VAL A 1018 -5.13 -3.13 -6.36
CA VAL A 1018 -3.93 -2.30 -6.61
C VAL A 1018 -4.30 -0.87 -6.98
N GLY A 1019 -5.43 -0.65 -7.64
CA GLY A 1019 -5.93 0.70 -7.90
C GLY A 1019 -6.30 1.46 -6.63
N TYR A 1020 -7.01 0.81 -5.71
CA TYR A 1020 -7.82 1.50 -4.69
C TYR A 1020 -7.65 1.06 -3.22
N VAL A 1021 -7.07 -0.12 -2.92
CA VAL A 1021 -7.15 -0.75 -1.59
C VAL A 1021 -5.80 -0.98 -0.92
N TYR A 1022 -4.75 -1.24 -1.70
CA TYR A 1022 -3.37 -1.32 -1.24
C TYR A 1022 -2.64 -0.02 -1.62
N ALA A 1023 -2.03 0.65 -0.65
CA ALA A 1023 -1.10 1.75 -0.91
C ALA A 1023 0.31 1.18 -1.13
N ARG A 1024 1.16 1.89 -1.88
CA ARG A 1024 2.55 1.51 -2.20
C ARG A 1024 3.48 1.80 -1.02
N THR A 1025 3.18 1.14 0.09
CA THR A 1025 3.85 1.20 1.40
C THR A 1025 5.07 0.29 1.49
N HIS A 1026 5.47 -0.29 0.36
CA HIS A 1026 6.75 -0.96 0.19
C HIS A 1026 7.50 -0.36 -1.00
N SER A 1027 8.80 -0.58 -0.95
CA SER A 1027 9.78 -0.27 -1.97
C SER A 1027 9.46 -0.88 -3.34
N GLN A 1028 9.97 -0.24 -4.40
CA GLN A 1028 9.95 -0.81 -5.76
C GLN A 1028 11.27 -1.54 -6.03
N THR A 1029 11.21 -2.75 -6.61
CA THR A 1029 12.40 -3.55 -6.97
C THR A 1029 12.74 -3.51 -8.48
N GLY A 1030 11.95 -2.75 -9.25
CA GLY A 1030 12.08 -2.66 -10.70
C GLY A 1030 11.67 -3.94 -11.43
N GLY A 1031 10.66 -4.66 -10.94
CA GLY A 1031 10.15 -5.88 -11.59
C GLY A 1031 10.92 -7.17 -11.27
N LEU A 1032 11.74 -7.22 -10.21
CA LEU A 1032 12.61 -8.36 -9.90
C LEU A 1032 11.82 -9.67 -9.71
N LEU A 1033 10.77 -9.62 -8.89
CA LEU A 1033 9.88 -10.74 -8.59
C LEU A 1033 9.25 -11.32 -9.87
N GLN A 1034 8.90 -10.45 -10.81
CA GLN A 1034 8.16 -10.71 -12.03
C GLN A 1034 9.08 -11.30 -13.10
N ILE A 1035 10.33 -10.83 -13.20
CA ILE A 1035 11.38 -11.48 -14.02
C ILE A 1035 11.63 -12.92 -13.53
N TRP A 1036 11.73 -13.11 -12.19
CA TRP A 1036 11.89 -14.45 -11.62
C TRP A 1036 10.66 -15.35 -11.85
N LEU A 1037 9.45 -14.81 -11.70
CA LEU A 1037 8.20 -15.52 -11.94
C LEU A 1037 8.04 -15.93 -13.41
N MET A 1038 8.34 -15.04 -14.36
CA MET A 1038 8.31 -15.36 -15.80
C MET A 1038 9.32 -16.44 -16.19
N ARG A 1039 10.55 -16.37 -15.66
CA ARG A 1039 11.56 -17.44 -15.79
C ARG A 1039 10.99 -18.78 -15.30
N ARG A 1040 10.30 -18.76 -14.16
CA ARG A 1040 9.71 -19.96 -13.55
C ARG A 1040 8.50 -20.49 -14.32
N PHE A 1041 7.63 -19.64 -14.86
CA PHE A 1041 6.57 -20.05 -15.79
C PHE A 1041 7.16 -20.68 -17.06
N GLY A 1042 8.26 -20.13 -17.60
CA GLY A 1042 9.01 -20.75 -18.70
C GLY A 1042 9.49 -22.18 -18.38
N THR A 1043 9.95 -22.43 -17.15
CA THR A 1043 10.29 -23.79 -16.68
C THR A 1043 9.09 -24.67 -16.29
N LEU A 1044 7.88 -24.11 -16.16
CA LEU A 1044 6.67 -24.92 -15.98
C LEU A 1044 6.11 -25.41 -17.32
N LEU A 1045 6.36 -24.71 -18.44
CA LEU A 1045 5.91 -25.14 -19.78
C LEU A 1045 6.35 -26.57 -20.15
N SER A 1046 7.46 -27.06 -19.59
CA SER A 1046 7.97 -28.41 -19.83
C SER A 1046 7.22 -29.51 -19.07
N PHE A 1047 6.39 -29.19 -18.07
CA PHE A 1047 5.64 -30.21 -17.32
C PHE A 1047 4.65 -30.97 -18.24
N GLN A 1048 4.05 -30.27 -19.22
CA GLN A 1048 3.10 -30.83 -20.18
C GLN A 1048 3.72 -31.90 -21.08
N PRO A 1049 4.81 -31.63 -21.84
CA PRO A 1049 5.45 -32.67 -22.64
C PRO A 1049 6.14 -33.74 -21.77
N ILE A 1050 6.67 -33.42 -20.58
CA ILE A 1050 7.26 -34.45 -19.70
C ILE A 1050 6.18 -35.44 -19.22
N LEU A 1051 5.05 -34.97 -18.72
CA LEU A 1051 3.96 -35.84 -18.24
C LEU A 1051 3.34 -36.64 -19.38
N LEU A 1052 3.04 -36.01 -20.52
CA LEU A 1052 2.50 -36.69 -21.70
C LEU A 1052 3.50 -37.73 -22.26
N GLY A 1053 4.79 -37.41 -22.27
CA GLY A 1053 5.84 -38.33 -22.74
C GLY A 1053 6.04 -39.54 -21.82
N LEU A 1054 5.88 -39.37 -20.50
CA LEU A 1054 5.87 -40.49 -19.55
C LEU A 1054 4.63 -41.40 -19.74
N ILE A 1055 3.46 -40.82 -20.00
CA ILE A 1055 2.22 -41.56 -20.31
C ILE A 1055 2.36 -42.36 -21.62
N PHE A 1056 3.04 -41.81 -22.63
CA PHE A 1056 3.30 -42.54 -23.88
C PHE A 1056 4.39 -43.61 -23.73
N LEU A 1057 5.41 -43.38 -22.90
CA LEU A 1057 6.48 -44.33 -22.64
C LEU A 1057 5.97 -45.58 -21.88
N SER A 1058 5.03 -45.44 -20.94
CA SER A 1058 4.42 -46.61 -20.28
C SER A 1058 3.52 -47.44 -21.22
N ARG A 1059 3.03 -46.84 -22.31
CA ARG A 1059 2.25 -47.49 -23.36
C ARG A 1059 3.11 -47.88 -24.59
N GLU A 1060 4.42 -48.06 -24.40
CA GLU A 1060 5.41 -48.52 -25.39
C GLU A 1060 5.61 -47.63 -26.63
N PHE A 1061 5.10 -46.39 -26.63
CA PHE A 1061 5.35 -45.39 -27.68
C PHE A 1061 6.70 -44.70 -27.46
N TRP A 1062 7.79 -45.47 -27.55
CA TRP A 1062 9.16 -45.05 -27.19
C TRP A 1062 9.67 -43.83 -27.95
N ILE A 1063 9.33 -43.69 -29.24
CA ILE A 1063 9.81 -42.58 -30.08
C ILE A 1063 9.05 -41.31 -29.70
N GLU A 1064 7.72 -41.39 -29.71
CA GLU A 1064 6.81 -40.28 -29.43
C GLU A 1064 6.98 -39.77 -28.00
N GLY A 1065 7.08 -40.67 -27.01
CA GLY A 1065 7.36 -40.34 -25.61
C GLY A 1065 8.78 -39.80 -25.38
N GLY A 1066 9.79 -40.38 -26.04
CA GLY A 1066 11.18 -39.94 -25.95
C GLY A 1066 11.40 -38.52 -26.49
N VAL A 1067 10.76 -38.17 -27.61
CA VAL A 1067 10.80 -36.81 -28.18
C VAL A 1067 10.14 -35.79 -27.25
N LEU A 1068 9.00 -36.13 -26.63
CA LEU A 1068 8.32 -35.27 -25.66
C LEU A 1068 9.16 -35.05 -24.39
N ILE A 1069 9.74 -36.10 -23.81
CA ILE A 1069 10.61 -35.96 -22.63
C ILE A 1069 11.87 -35.15 -22.96
N GLY A 1070 12.52 -35.44 -24.09
CA GLY A 1070 13.72 -34.73 -24.54
C GLY A 1070 13.49 -33.24 -24.82
N THR A 1071 12.40 -32.89 -25.49
CA THR A 1071 12.00 -31.49 -25.71
C THR A 1071 11.63 -30.78 -24.42
N GLY A 1072 10.98 -31.47 -23.47
CA GLY A 1072 10.73 -30.94 -22.12
C GLY A 1072 12.01 -30.55 -21.38
N PHE A 1073 13.01 -31.45 -21.32
CA PHE A 1073 14.32 -31.14 -20.74
C PHE A 1073 15.06 -30.02 -21.49
N PHE A 1074 14.99 -30.01 -22.83
CA PHE A 1074 15.58 -28.94 -23.64
C PHE A 1074 14.97 -27.58 -23.30
N VAL A 1075 13.64 -27.47 -23.10
CA VAL A 1075 13.00 -26.19 -22.71
C VAL A 1075 13.46 -25.72 -21.33
N ILE A 1076 13.59 -26.62 -20.34
CA ILE A 1076 14.14 -26.24 -19.02
C ILE A 1076 15.55 -25.67 -19.19
N LEU A 1077 16.43 -26.40 -19.86
CA LEU A 1077 17.82 -26.02 -20.07
C LEU A 1077 17.93 -24.70 -20.87
N PHE A 1078 17.15 -24.55 -21.93
CA PHE A 1078 17.12 -23.35 -22.76
C PHE A 1078 16.63 -22.12 -21.99
N VAL A 1079 15.52 -22.22 -21.25
CA VAL A 1079 15.00 -21.11 -20.43
C VAL A 1079 15.97 -20.76 -19.32
N GLU A 1080 16.50 -21.74 -18.58
CA GLU A 1080 17.41 -21.47 -17.48
C GLU A 1080 18.73 -20.84 -17.97
N ILE A 1081 19.31 -21.33 -19.07
CA ILE A 1081 20.52 -20.74 -19.66
C ILE A 1081 20.22 -19.36 -20.27
N TYR A 1082 19.21 -19.23 -21.14
CA TYR A 1082 18.90 -17.96 -21.81
C TYR A 1082 18.62 -16.85 -20.80
N VAL A 1083 17.77 -17.11 -19.80
CA VAL A 1083 17.45 -16.10 -18.79
C VAL A 1083 18.65 -15.85 -17.88
N THR A 1084 19.42 -16.86 -17.47
CA THR A 1084 20.63 -16.62 -16.66
C THR A 1084 21.65 -15.76 -17.40
N LEU A 1085 21.86 -15.98 -18.71
CA LEU A 1085 22.74 -15.15 -19.54
C LEU A 1085 22.20 -13.71 -19.67
N ARG A 1086 20.90 -13.54 -19.92
CA ARG A 1086 20.27 -12.21 -20.04
C ARG A 1086 20.18 -11.43 -18.73
N THR A 1087 20.03 -12.10 -17.58
CA THR A 1087 20.05 -11.47 -16.25
C THR A 1087 21.44 -11.45 -15.61
N ARG A 1088 22.50 -11.86 -16.33
CA ARG A 1088 23.85 -11.90 -15.78
C ARG A 1088 24.40 -10.49 -15.61
N LEU A 1089 24.35 -9.98 -14.38
CA LEU A 1089 25.06 -8.76 -14.01
C LEU A 1089 26.57 -8.96 -14.25
N PRO A 1090 27.29 -7.97 -14.80
CA PRO A 1090 28.74 -8.08 -14.99
C PRO A 1090 29.43 -8.14 -13.62
N GLY A 1091 30.31 -9.14 -13.45
CA GLY A 1091 31.02 -9.47 -12.21
C GLY A 1091 32.38 -8.76 -12.07
N ARG A 1092 33.11 -8.98 -10.96
CA ARG A 1092 34.39 -8.29 -10.65
C ARG A 1092 35.41 -8.32 -11.82
N GLY A 1093 35.43 -9.37 -12.62
CA GLY A 1093 36.27 -9.50 -13.82
C GLY A 1093 36.00 -8.51 -14.96
N SER A 1094 34.92 -7.70 -14.87
CA SER A 1094 34.63 -6.59 -15.79
C SER A 1094 35.15 -5.22 -15.30
N LEU A 1095 35.60 -5.13 -14.04
CA LEU A 1095 36.06 -3.86 -13.46
C LEU A 1095 37.38 -3.39 -14.07
N ALA A 1096 37.60 -2.08 -14.15
CA ALA A 1096 38.91 -1.50 -14.45
C ALA A 1096 39.96 -1.95 -13.41
N ALA A 1097 41.24 -2.05 -13.81
CA ALA A 1097 42.31 -2.55 -12.94
C ALA A 1097 42.44 -1.73 -11.64
N ILE A 1098 42.51 -0.40 -11.77
CA ILE A 1098 42.57 0.56 -10.65
C ILE A 1098 41.40 0.32 -9.67
N THR A 1099 40.19 0.08 -10.18
CA THR A 1099 39.00 -0.20 -9.36
C THR A 1099 39.08 -1.55 -8.63
N ARG A 1100 39.77 -2.55 -9.19
CA ARG A 1100 40.06 -3.80 -8.48
C ARG A 1100 41.08 -3.56 -7.38
N ASP A 1101 42.17 -2.86 -7.68
CA ASP A 1101 43.22 -2.56 -6.69
C ASP A 1101 42.65 -1.76 -5.50
N SER A 1102 41.76 -0.79 -5.75
CA SER A 1102 41.03 -0.07 -4.68
C SER A 1102 40.11 -0.99 -3.86
N LEU A 1103 39.48 -1.97 -4.50
CA LEU A 1103 38.53 -2.88 -3.85
C LEU A 1103 39.24 -3.99 -3.07
N ASP A 1104 40.37 -4.48 -3.57
CA ASP A 1104 41.23 -5.45 -2.88
C ASP A 1104 41.99 -4.78 -1.72
N SER A 1105 42.37 -3.50 -1.84
CA SER A 1105 42.86 -2.68 -0.73
C SER A 1105 41.79 -2.49 0.36
N PHE A 1106 40.54 -2.16 -0.02
CA PHE A 1106 39.41 -2.12 0.90
C PHE A 1106 39.13 -3.48 1.53
N GLN A 1107 39.17 -4.58 0.77
CA GLN A 1107 38.98 -5.94 1.28
C GLN A 1107 40.14 -6.40 2.19
N ALA A 1108 41.35 -5.88 2.01
CA ALA A 1108 42.48 -6.10 2.90
C ALA A 1108 42.31 -5.36 4.22
N ALA A 1109 41.85 -4.10 4.19
CA ALA A 1109 41.55 -3.30 5.38
C ALA A 1109 40.30 -3.79 6.15
N ALA A 1110 39.31 -4.37 5.46
CA ALA A 1110 38.12 -4.95 6.08
C ALA A 1110 38.41 -6.22 6.91
N LYS A 1111 39.43 -6.99 6.51
CA LYS A 1111 39.84 -8.23 7.20
C LYS A 1111 40.46 -7.92 8.57
N PRO A 1112 40.32 -8.81 9.57
CA PRO A 1112 40.87 -8.57 10.90
C PRO A 1112 42.41 -8.57 10.86
N THR A 1113 43.03 -7.42 11.13
CA THR A 1113 44.48 -7.31 11.30
C THR A 1113 44.92 -8.17 12.49
N LYS A 1114 45.84 -9.11 12.24
CA LYS A 1114 46.21 -10.19 13.17
C LYS A 1114 47.03 -9.66 14.37
N LYS A 1115 46.35 -9.04 15.35
CA LYS A 1115 46.91 -8.46 16.59
C LYS A 1115 48.27 -7.77 16.35
N ARG A 1116 48.28 -6.74 15.50
CA ARG A 1116 49.34 -5.73 15.57
C ARG A 1116 49.16 -4.98 16.89
N THR A 1117 50.19 -4.92 17.71
CA THR A 1117 50.17 -4.18 18.99
C THR A 1117 49.94 -2.70 18.70
N VAL A 1118 48.88 -2.14 19.25
CA VAL A 1118 48.27 -0.88 18.77
C VAL A 1118 49.11 0.36 19.13
N ASP A 1119 50.07 0.20 20.05
CA ASP A 1119 50.84 1.30 20.63
C ASP A 1119 51.81 2.00 19.65
N ASP A 1120 52.22 1.35 18.55
CA ASP A 1120 53.23 1.86 17.59
C ASP A 1120 52.67 2.49 16.29
N GLU A 1121 51.40 2.29 15.94
CA GLU A 1121 50.87 2.72 14.63
C GLU A 1121 50.52 4.23 14.54
N THR A 1122 50.69 5.00 15.62
CA THR A 1122 50.55 6.46 15.58
C THR A 1122 51.79 7.20 15.03
N ALA A 1123 52.92 6.51 14.81
CA ALA A 1123 54.22 7.15 14.60
C ALA A 1123 54.91 6.91 13.23
N SER A 1124 54.51 5.89 12.45
CA SER A 1124 55.43 5.25 11.48
C SER A 1124 55.16 5.45 9.98
N LEU A 1125 54.08 6.13 9.56
CA LEU A 1125 53.73 6.33 8.13
C LEU A 1125 53.65 7.80 7.66
N VAL A 1126 54.09 8.77 8.47
CA VAL A 1126 54.24 10.18 8.06
C VAL A 1126 55.71 10.60 8.21
N SER A 1127 56.57 10.07 7.35
CA SER A 1127 58.04 10.17 7.45
C SER A 1127 58.68 11.11 6.43
N SER A 1128 58.14 12.33 6.25
CA SER A 1128 58.85 13.42 5.55
C SER A 1128 58.30 14.83 5.87
N GLY A 1129 58.48 15.27 7.11
CA GLY A 1129 58.21 16.66 7.55
C GLY A 1129 58.90 16.92 8.89
N ARG A 1130 59.88 17.83 8.92
CA ARG A 1130 60.82 17.96 10.05
C ARG A 1130 60.32 18.91 11.15
N LEU A 1131 60.57 18.49 12.41
CA LEU A 1131 60.80 19.30 13.62
C LEU A 1131 59.64 20.17 14.15
N GLY A 1132 59.14 19.82 15.35
CA GLY A 1132 58.69 20.83 16.31
C GLY A 1132 57.47 20.49 17.17
N SER A 1133 57.70 20.23 18.47
CA SER A 1133 56.72 20.24 19.57
C SER A 1133 55.57 19.21 19.55
N GLY A 1134 55.48 18.42 20.61
CA GLY A 1134 54.33 17.54 20.86
C GLY A 1134 53.12 18.35 21.34
N HIS A 1135 52.15 18.57 20.44
CA HIS A 1135 50.80 18.99 20.81
C HIS A 1135 49.80 17.94 20.36
N ARG A 1136 48.96 17.48 21.31
CA ARG A 1136 47.63 16.94 20.96
C ARG A 1136 46.96 17.99 20.06
N PRO A 1137 46.28 17.61 18.95
CA PRO A 1137 45.63 18.58 18.08
C PRO A 1137 44.58 19.36 18.88
N ARG A 1138 44.94 20.59 19.28
CA ARG A 1138 44.15 21.46 20.14
C ARG A 1138 43.04 22.03 19.29
N ARG A 1139 41.92 21.27 19.17
CA ARG A 1139 40.71 21.60 18.40
C ARG A 1139 40.28 23.04 18.68
N SER A 1140 40.74 23.93 17.82
CA SER A 1140 40.46 25.36 17.82
C SER A 1140 39.62 25.68 16.58
N ILE A 1141 38.64 26.56 16.74
CA ILE A 1141 37.78 27.30 15.77
C ILE A 1141 37.62 26.72 14.35
N ALA A 1142 38.68 26.39 13.61
CA ALA A 1142 38.60 25.51 12.45
C ALA A 1142 37.83 24.20 12.73
N SER A 1143 37.96 23.63 13.94
CA SER A 1143 37.14 22.48 14.38
C SER A 1143 35.64 22.81 14.51
N VAL A 1144 35.26 24.07 14.71
CA VAL A 1144 33.85 24.51 14.70
C VAL A 1144 33.37 24.67 13.26
N LEU A 1145 34.20 25.20 12.36
CA LEU A 1145 33.91 25.20 10.92
C LEU A 1145 33.84 23.78 10.34
N GLU A 1146 34.66 22.85 10.83
CA GLU A 1146 34.65 21.44 10.44
C GLU A 1146 33.42 20.72 11.00
N MET A 1147 33.02 20.95 12.25
CA MET A 1147 31.78 20.42 12.83
C MET A 1147 30.52 21.06 12.21
N MET A 1148 30.59 22.35 11.84
CA MET A 1148 29.62 23.00 10.96
C MET A 1148 29.63 22.39 9.55
N SER A 1149 30.77 21.91 9.05
CA SER A 1149 30.85 21.21 7.75
C SER A 1149 30.24 19.81 7.80
N VAL A 1150 30.42 19.07 8.89
CA VAL A 1150 29.78 17.77 9.14
C VAL A 1150 28.26 17.94 9.26
N THR A 1151 27.78 18.95 10.00
CA THR A 1151 26.34 19.25 10.10
C THR A 1151 25.76 19.94 8.86
N LEU A 1152 26.57 20.61 8.04
CA LEU A 1152 26.22 21.04 6.67
C LEU A 1152 26.04 19.83 5.74
N ALA A 1153 26.96 18.86 5.79
CA ALA A 1153 26.99 17.71 4.88
C ALA A 1153 25.88 16.67 5.13
N VAL A 1154 25.21 16.75 6.28
CA VAL A 1154 24.03 15.91 6.60
C VAL A 1154 22.73 16.50 6.02
N MET A 1155 22.68 17.80 5.69
CA MET A 1155 21.67 18.31 4.76
C MET A 1155 22.14 18.02 3.32
N PRO A 1156 21.37 17.27 2.51
CA PRO A 1156 21.63 17.24 1.07
C PRO A 1156 21.50 18.67 0.51
N PRO A 1157 22.26 19.01 -0.54
CA PRO A 1157 22.02 20.26 -1.25
C PRO A 1157 20.57 20.26 -1.76
N ARG A 1158 19.87 21.39 -1.60
CA ARG A 1158 18.51 21.62 -2.13
C ARG A 1158 18.54 21.73 -3.66
N ARG A 1159 18.92 20.66 -4.34
CA ARG A 1159 18.78 20.50 -5.80
C ARG A 1159 17.30 20.28 -6.13
N PRO A 1160 16.79 20.82 -7.26
CA PRO A 1160 15.43 20.59 -7.69
C PRO A 1160 15.26 19.15 -8.19
N GLU A 1161 14.59 18.34 -7.37
CA GLU A 1161 13.73 17.19 -7.71
C GLU A 1161 14.25 16.04 -8.59
N THR A 1162 15.54 16.01 -8.96
CA THR A 1162 16.21 14.81 -9.47
C THR A 1162 16.07 13.65 -8.49
N ILE A 1163 15.67 12.47 -8.97
CA ILE A 1163 15.25 11.33 -8.13
C ILE A 1163 16.46 10.60 -7.50
N THR A 1164 17.02 11.18 -6.45
CA THR A 1164 18.10 10.58 -5.66
C THR A 1164 17.60 9.47 -4.74
N ILE A 1165 18.36 8.36 -4.62
CA ILE A 1165 18.15 7.34 -3.58
C ILE A 1165 18.32 7.99 -2.19
N PRO A 1166 17.48 7.67 -1.18
CA PRO A 1166 16.41 6.65 -1.18
C PRO A 1166 15.13 7.08 -1.94
N LEU A 1167 14.50 6.12 -2.60
CA LEU A 1167 13.21 6.32 -3.27
C LEU A 1167 12.10 6.64 -2.26
N ARG A 1168 11.30 7.67 -2.55
CA ARG A 1168 10.07 7.99 -1.79
C ARG A 1168 9.00 6.92 -2.04
N THR A 1169 8.30 6.50 -0.98
CA THR A 1169 7.17 5.55 -1.03
C THR A 1169 5.86 6.21 -0.57
N GLU A 1170 4.72 5.51 -0.65
CA GLU A 1170 3.42 6.00 -0.17
C GLU A 1170 3.24 5.79 1.36
N THR A 1171 4.30 5.53 2.14
CA THR A 1171 4.17 5.33 3.60
C THR A 1171 3.98 6.64 4.36
N LEU A 1172 3.00 6.65 5.26
CA LEU A 1172 2.89 7.65 6.32
C LEU A 1172 3.19 6.98 7.65
N ASP A 1173 4.32 7.31 8.27
CA ASP A 1173 4.61 6.97 9.66
C ASP A 1173 3.98 8.03 10.58
N ASP A 1174 3.22 7.64 11.59
CA ASP A 1174 2.56 8.59 12.49
C ASP A 1174 3.48 9.20 13.56
N LEU A 1175 4.75 8.78 13.62
CA LEU A 1175 5.78 9.40 14.45
C LEU A 1175 6.53 10.51 13.69
N THR A 1176 7.00 10.26 12.46
CA THR A 1176 7.74 11.25 11.66
C THR A 1176 6.86 12.15 10.79
N ALA A 1177 5.72 11.66 10.29
CA ALA A 1177 4.79 12.40 9.41
C ALA A 1177 3.46 12.76 10.12
N THR A 1178 3.49 12.93 11.45
CA THR A 1178 2.37 13.29 12.34
C THR A 1178 1.33 14.22 11.69
N GLU A 1179 1.74 15.40 11.22
CA GLU A 1179 0.83 16.42 10.67
C GLU A 1179 0.17 16.00 9.35
N ARG A 1180 0.82 15.16 8.53
CA ARG A 1180 0.23 14.60 7.30
C ARG A 1180 -0.71 13.44 7.62
N ALA A 1181 -0.31 12.55 8.52
CA ALA A 1181 -1.12 11.42 8.96
C ALA A 1181 -2.44 11.89 9.61
N ALA A 1182 -2.40 12.87 10.50
CA ALA A 1182 -3.59 13.49 11.12
C ALA A 1182 -4.55 14.17 10.11
N ARG A 1183 -4.07 14.50 8.90
CA ARG A 1183 -4.87 15.06 7.79
C ARG A 1183 -5.48 13.99 6.87
N THR A 1184 -5.05 12.73 6.97
CA THR A 1184 -5.61 11.65 6.14
C THR A 1184 -6.87 11.05 6.76
N HIS A 1185 -8.03 11.47 6.24
CA HIS A 1185 -9.33 10.90 6.60
C HIS A 1185 -10.18 10.70 5.32
N PRO A 1186 -10.98 9.63 5.19
CA PRO A 1186 -11.87 9.40 4.05
C PRO A 1186 -12.88 10.53 3.81
N ASP A 1187 -13.25 11.23 4.87
CA ASP A 1187 -14.21 12.33 4.87
C ASP A 1187 -13.52 13.71 4.99
N ALA A 1188 -12.20 13.78 4.81
CA ALA A 1188 -11.48 15.05 4.65
C ALA A 1188 -11.83 15.70 3.29
N PRO A 1189 -11.91 17.03 3.20
CA PRO A 1189 -12.20 17.70 1.94
C PRO A 1189 -11.08 17.44 0.92
N PRO A 1190 -11.40 17.28 -0.39
CA PRO A 1190 -10.45 16.81 -1.39
C PRO A 1190 -9.24 17.73 -1.59
N HIS A 1191 -9.41 19.03 -1.33
CA HIS A 1191 -8.36 20.04 -1.36
C HIS A 1191 -8.19 20.64 0.03
N LEU A 1192 -7.42 19.94 0.88
CA LEU A 1192 -6.80 20.59 2.02
C LEU A 1192 -5.68 21.50 1.52
N PRO A 1193 -5.53 22.73 2.07
CA PRO A 1193 -4.37 23.55 1.77
C PRO A 1193 -3.08 22.83 2.21
N PRO A 1194 -1.95 23.04 1.53
CA PRO A 1194 -0.67 22.46 1.92
C PRO A 1194 -0.31 22.82 3.36
N LEU A 1195 0.59 22.04 3.95
CA LEU A 1195 1.21 22.41 5.23
C LEU A 1195 1.94 23.76 5.05
N ALA A 1196 1.88 24.62 6.07
CA ALA A 1196 2.54 25.93 6.02
C ALA A 1196 4.08 25.85 6.08
N PHE A 1197 4.58 24.65 6.36
CA PHE A 1197 5.99 24.30 6.51
C PHE A 1197 6.24 22.97 5.79
N SER A 1198 7.50 22.68 5.45
CA SER A 1198 7.89 21.36 4.99
C SER A 1198 7.62 20.30 6.06
N ASP A 1199 7.01 19.19 5.65
CA ASP A 1199 6.80 18.02 6.50
C ASP A 1199 8.15 17.43 6.94
N HIS A 1200 8.33 17.17 8.23
CA HIS A 1200 9.61 16.69 8.76
C HIS A 1200 10.02 15.35 8.13
N ALA A 1201 9.06 14.46 7.85
CA ALA A 1201 9.33 13.23 7.11
C ALA A 1201 9.85 13.48 5.68
N GLN A 1202 9.45 14.59 5.04
CA GLN A 1202 9.90 14.96 3.70
C GLN A 1202 11.28 15.62 3.69
N GLU A 1203 11.65 16.34 4.76
CA GLU A 1203 13.02 16.83 4.97
C GLU A 1203 13.97 15.66 5.26
N MET A 1204 13.58 14.78 6.19
CA MET A 1204 14.36 13.62 6.65
C MET A 1204 14.28 12.40 5.71
N ALA A 1205 13.51 12.46 4.63
CA ALA A 1205 13.39 11.38 3.63
C ALA A 1205 14.76 10.99 3.03
N SER A 1206 15.65 11.97 2.90
CA SER A 1206 17.01 11.83 2.36
C SER A 1206 18.03 11.26 3.35
N ILE A 1207 17.69 11.15 4.64
CA ILE A 1207 18.62 10.81 5.73
C ILE A 1207 18.35 9.38 6.20
N LEU A 1208 19.38 8.55 6.15
CA LEU A 1208 19.32 7.10 6.37
C LEU A 1208 19.92 6.64 7.69
N TYR A 1209 19.69 7.42 8.75
CA TYR A 1209 19.80 6.94 10.12
C TYR A 1209 18.52 6.19 10.54
N ALA A 1210 18.65 5.36 11.57
CA ALA A 1210 17.55 4.58 12.11
C ALA A 1210 16.43 5.49 12.66
N PRO A 1211 15.15 5.09 12.53
CA PRO A 1211 14.01 5.98 12.81
C PRO A 1211 13.98 6.46 14.25
N GLU A 1212 14.57 5.71 15.19
CA GLU A 1212 14.66 6.10 16.60
C GLU A 1212 15.56 7.34 16.79
N LEU A 1213 16.67 7.42 16.05
CA LEU A 1213 17.65 8.50 16.12
C LEU A 1213 17.17 9.80 15.43
N VAL A 1214 16.19 9.68 14.53
CA VAL A 1214 15.56 10.79 13.79
C VAL A 1214 14.10 10.99 14.23
N ALA A 1215 13.70 10.43 15.38
CA ALA A 1215 12.35 10.58 15.90
C ALA A 1215 12.14 12.03 16.38
N PRO A 1216 11.17 12.78 15.84
CA PRO A 1216 10.92 14.16 16.27
C PRO A 1216 10.25 14.21 17.65
N ALA A 1217 10.27 15.41 18.24
CA ALA A 1217 9.45 15.72 19.40
C ALA A 1217 7.96 15.43 19.09
N PRO A 1218 7.24 14.70 19.97
CA PRO A 1218 5.93 14.17 19.62
C PRO A 1218 4.85 15.26 19.56
N ILE A 1219 3.93 15.08 18.61
CA ILE A 1219 2.73 15.92 18.45
C ILE A 1219 1.52 15.16 19.00
N ILE A 1220 0.68 15.83 19.80
CA ILE A 1220 -0.53 15.27 20.43
C ILE A 1220 -1.72 15.36 19.47
N TRP A 1221 -2.47 14.28 19.25
CA TRP A 1221 -3.64 14.30 18.36
C TRP A 1221 -4.93 14.51 19.14
N LEU A 1222 -5.55 15.68 18.96
CA LEU A 1222 -6.79 16.06 19.63
C LEU A 1222 -8.03 15.91 18.73
N PRO A 1223 -9.18 15.45 19.27
CA PRO A 1223 -10.43 15.37 18.51
C PRO A 1223 -11.00 16.76 18.24
N ASN A 1224 -11.29 17.09 16.98
CA ASN A 1224 -11.87 18.37 16.57
C ASN A 1224 -13.36 18.45 16.92
N ASP A 1225 -13.65 18.95 18.12
CA ASP A 1225 -15.01 19.17 18.61
C ASP A 1225 -15.66 20.47 18.08
N SER A 1226 -16.98 20.39 17.92
CA SER A 1226 -17.95 21.43 17.63
C SER A 1226 -17.91 22.66 18.56
N ALA A 1227 -17.69 22.46 19.87
CA ALA A 1227 -17.63 23.54 20.86
C ALA A 1227 -16.26 24.24 20.91
N GLY A 1228 -15.26 23.70 20.19
CA GLY A 1228 -13.94 24.30 20.06
C GLY A 1228 -13.02 24.12 21.27
N VAL A 1229 -13.40 23.32 22.28
CA VAL A 1229 -12.57 23.07 23.48
C VAL A 1229 -11.18 22.57 23.10
N ALA A 1230 -11.09 21.59 22.19
CA ALA A 1230 -9.81 21.10 21.67
C ALA A 1230 -8.95 22.16 20.98
N ARG A 1231 -9.54 23.25 20.47
CA ARG A 1231 -8.79 24.37 19.86
C ARG A 1231 -8.19 25.30 20.91
N ALA A 1232 -8.89 25.52 22.03
CA ALA A 1232 -8.33 26.20 23.19
C ALA A 1232 -7.19 25.35 23.79
N GLU A 1233 -7.45 24.07 24.03
CA GLU A 1233 -6.46 23.14 24.60
C GLU A 1233 -5.21 23.00 23.71
N ALA A 1234 -5.35 22.95 22.38
CA ALA A 1234 -4.21 22.97 21.46
C ALA A 1234 -3.35 24.25 21.58
N VAL A 1235 -3.97 25.41 21.85
CA VAL A 1235 -3.25 26.68 22.08
C VAL A 1235 -2.58 26.69 23.45
N ASP A 1236 -3.25 26.18 24.49
CA ASP A 1236 -2.73 26.17 25.85
C ASP A 1236 -1.61 25.11 26.05
N LEU A 1237 -1.69 23.94 25.39
CA LEU A 1237 -0.59 22.98 25.26
C LEU A 1237 0.65 23.61 24.63
N ALA A 1238 0.48 24.34 23.53
CA ALA A 1238 1.58 25.02 22.85
C ALA A 1238 2.17 26.14 23.71
N LYS A 1239 1.33 26.93 24.39
CA LYS A 1239 1.69 28.14 25.13
C LYS A 1239 2.26 27.90 26.53
N TYR A 1240 1.74 26.93 27.28
CA TYR A 1240 2.12 26.68 28.68
C TYR A 1240 3.01 25.44 28.85
N HIS A 1241 3.11 24.59 27.83
CA HIS A 1241 3.87 23.35 27.93
C HIS A 1241 4.86 23.10 26.78
N ASN A 1242 4.88 23.96 25.75
CA ASN A 1242 5.63 23.79 24.50
C ASN A 1242 5.34 22.46 23.77
N LEU A 1243 4.14 21.89 23.99
CA LEU A 1243 3.69 20.66 23.35
C LEU A 1243 2.88 21.01 22.10
N LYS A 1244 3.34 20.57 20.93
CA LYS A 1244 2.58 20.73 19.67
C LYS A 1244 1.36 19.81 19.69
N ALA A 1245 0.22 20.32 19.20
CA ALA A 1245 -1.01 19.54 19.08
C ALA A 1245 -1.65 19.73 17.69
N THR A 1246 -2.15 18.65 17.11
CA THR A 1246 -2.86 18.61 15.82
C THR A 1246 -4.31 18.16 16.01
N LEU A 1247 -5.22 18.79 15.28
CA LEU A 1247 -6.66 18.54 15.34
C LEU A 1247 -7.12 17.62 14.20
N ASP A 1248 -7.96 16.63 14.51
CA ASP A 1248 -8.59 15.73 13.52
C ASP A 1248 -9.40 16.55 12.47
N VAL A 1249 -9.27 16.21 11.19
CA VAL A 1249 -9.73 17.06 10.07
C VAL A 1249 -11.21 16.82 9.69
N ARG A 1250 -11.98 16.14 10.55
CA ARG A 1250 -13.42 15.88 10.38
C ARG A 1250 -14.23 17.13 10.02
N SER A 1251 -15.21 16.92 9.14
CA SER A 1251 -16.33 17.84 8.94
C SER A 1251 -17.12 18.02 10.24
N LYS A 1252 -17.61 19.24 10.48
CA LYS A 1252 -18.37 19.57 11.70
C LYS A 1252 -19.69 18.80 11.80
N ASP A 1253 -20.26 18.42 10.66
CA ASP A 1253 -21.60 17.86 10.55
C ASP A 1253 -21.67 16.41 11.09
N ASP A 1254 -20.58 15.66 10.97
CA ASP A 1254 -20.43 14.29 11.48
C ASP A 1254 -20.58 14.21 13.01
N VAL A 1255 -20.09 15.23 13.72
CA VAL A 1255 -20.20 15.37 15.18
C VAL A 1255 -21.66 15.49 15.61
N MET A 1256 -22.51 16.13 14.79
CA MET A 1256 -23.94 16.28 15.04
C MET A 1256 -24.74 15.03 14.66
N ALA A 1257 -24.44 14.43 13.50
CA ALA A 1257 -25.17 13.28 12.97
C ALA A 1257 -25.14 12.07 13.92
N LEU A 1258 -23.98 11.78 14.51
CA LEU A 1258 -23.78 10.62 15.40
C LEU A 1258 -24.61 10.73 16.71
N HIS A 1259 -24.96 11.95 17.15
CA HIS A 1259 -25.85 12.16 18.29
C HIS A 1259 -27.34 12.09 17.94
N GLN A 1260 -27.77 12.53 16.73
CA GLN A 1260 -29.18 12.42 16.31
C GLN A 1260 -29.66 10.97 16.17
N GLN A 1261 -28.86 10.08 15.56
CA GLN A 1261 -29.21 8.66 15.47
C GLN A 1261 -29.32 8.00 16.85
N ARG A 1262 -28.46 8.37 17.82
CA ARG A 1262 -28.43 7.75 19.14
C ARG A 1262 -29.57 8.21 20.08
N ARG A 1263 -30.19 9.37 19.82
CA ARG A 1263 -31.43 9.80 20.51
C ARG A 1263 -32.69 9.21 19.88
N THR A 1264 -32.76 9.08 18.55
CA THR A 1264 -33.94 8.54 17.86
C THR A 1264 -34.14 7.04 18.04
N SER A 1265 -33.07 6.25 18.24
CA SER A 1265 -33.17 4.81 18.50
C SER A 1265 -33.53 4.42 19.95
N GLY A 1266 -33.79 5.38 20.84
CA GLY A 1266 -34.03 5.16 22.27
C GLY A 1266 -35.47 5.35 22.74
N SER A 1267 -36.38 5.79 21.85
CA SER A 1267 -37.77 6.13 22.17
C SER A 1267 -38.70 5.63 21.07
N GLY A 1268 -38.84 4.30 20.99
CA GLY A 1268 -39.52 3.66 19.85
C GLY A 1268 -39.50 2.13 19.89
N ARG A 1269 -39.90 1.53 21.01
CA ARG A 1269 -40.22 0.11 21.11
C ARG A 1269 -41.20 -0.17 22.25
#